data_AF-A0A7U9X2K2-F1
#
_entry.id   AF-A0A7U9X2K2-F1
#
_cell.length_a   1.000
_cell.length_b   1.000
_cell.length_c   1.000
_cell.angle_alpha   90.00
_cell.angle_beta   90.00
_cell.angle_gamma   90.00
#
_symmetry.space_group_name_H-M   'P 1'
#
loop_
_entity.id
_entity.type
_entity.pdbx_description
1 polymer ?
#
loop_
_entity_poly.entity_id
_entity_poly.type
_entity_poly.pdbx_seq_one_letter_code
_entity_poly.pdbx_strand_id
1 'polypeptide(L)'
;MKLLKKMFGIILAVIIVIENSSVLGTVKAAETDDRISVSMENGLRAEDLVFTGNPIEVSNTGLFVENVKDAGMLDIRIQFKITDAATDYINLLEICDTSDQSSSSSDVQPTIAVIVSKTGTVFFETGAAREGTDWQTSSGVSNLADGAFHTLHISVSANSLKCQMDAAAEKEIAADGGRNTKKFMTAFFGKTVDGYRDWRSGINAIYIGGLGEGSYFENEAYSNLTGEISELSIMGKAGPVNHAGSGFAAGMFSDAKDNTWLFGGGVETQGRFREIGGVRNYVRQFEEYIRWTKSEKNSDQPLTMQRYMINIGKEGLDAVAFAAKLPEYIKKTDPKAVCYMIGPEDYKKGEEGIAAFKQAVSTILETSLHMKKDTGGGYAVLQMPHAVNDELLAQDVSLYASAAKEVYDEIASVGENGEHMACVDHLAGTEQENFKEKKLTGELLNADGHLEIAKQLAETVYGSSDGFPAITQSWSAERSADLFLKEIPEAVVSGRNLNVTVPRQVQGTKWQYALTICGTVICGTVFENPFVIENLPEDEAYQLTVWSIDGETTAQLSPVEGRIRDHAAAERPNISGELPKKIRKLADETKGSLTWLFMGDSITHGAAHTKGYDSISQLFEKYLKEDLGRADDIVVNTAVSGATTTDAAGRGTYAHIEERMEKYHPDIVSVMLGTNDTINDAYEENLKKIVDKIKEVNKNAIIIFRTPSAAPVGSGYAAKFRGENGAVARMKKVAEANGILFIDQFTTWDQAAAEYPYLMAGNEFYLGDGNIHPGPAGHLSMTLQFIEACGLDTNTRIAEISYPFTYTEEMSAGVPKAEMGEQKDSVTVSKAALQEAYANGTIGDVNVMVTDANGTTYTKHMGLEDETATIGLASNGRYTVSITALVTGSEAKRVTFPEQEILLVKGTQSAADRQAAEEVTEKIRAIGAVSEESLDDAKKKMIKAARAAYDALSEIQKPLVLNTDMKHLMEAEVILDAQEAGAVKAQINLISSFSEMNEGKKEAILTAKAAYKALTKQQKSYISIAVRTVLADAAEALDTYEASLVEAKIHAIGAVVHTAECKKKIETARKAYDALTDIQKQRIPGSVVKILTDAEETLRMLEQAGQEQKITIGNTYASGNYLYRITGDSTAEAAGIQKDSEQVIRIPDTVVFGNKSYRVTSIQSSAFTKKKAAEVTIGKNVEQIGKNAFASCKKLKKTVIKSTKLKEIGNKAFRGCTAMKTITIKSKGIKKIGKHAFQGISKKAVIKVPAKKRKDYTKLLKKAGLNKKIKIK
;
A
#
# COMPACT_ATOMS: atom_id res chain seq x y z
N MET A 1 65.42 -33.45 -19.19
CA MET A 1 65.19 -32.05 -19.60
C MET A 1 64.48 -31.88 -20.95
N LYS A 2 64.74 -32.67 -22.01
CA LYS A 2 63.86 -32.66 -23.21
C LYS A 2 62.49 -33.34 -23.01
N LEU A 3 62.36 -34.26 -22.04
CA LEU A 3 61.05 -34.80 -21.64
C LEU A 3 60.28 -33.88 -20.67
N LEU A 4 60.97 -33.03 -19.90
CA LEU A 4 60.34 -32.06 -18.99
C LEU A 4 59.89 -30.77 -19.69
N LYS A 5 60.35 -30.49 -20.92
CA LYS A 5 59.78 -29.45 -21.79
C LYS A 5 58.56 -29.92 -22.60
N LYS A 6 58.23 -31.21 -22.59
CA LYS A 6 57.05 -31.77 -23.30
C LYS A 6 55.83 -31.96 -22.40
N MET A 7 55.96 -31.75 -21.07
CA MET A 7 54.87 -31.94 -20.10
C MET A 7 54.37 -30.63 -19.46
N PHE A 8 54.98 -29.47 -19.74
CA PHE A 8 54.64 -28.18 -19.09
C PHE A 8 54.74 -26.96 -20.02
N GLY A 9 54.57 -27.15 -21.33
CA GLY A 9 54.60 -26.04 -22.31
C GLY A 9 53.26 -25.90 -23.00
N ILE A 10 52.50 -24.87 -22.61
CA ILE A 10 51.36 -24.28 -23.33
C ILE A 10 50.10 -25.16 -23.35
N ILE A 11 49.37 -25.16 -22.24
CA ILE A 11 47.90 -25.12 -22.31
C ILE A 11 47.57 -23.64 -22.25
N LEU A 12 47.42 -23.00 -23.42
CA LEU A 12 46.73 -21.71 -23.52
C LEU A 12 45.26 -22.04 -23.22
N ALA A 13 44.86 -21.93 -21.96
CA ALA A 13 43.47 -22.07 -21.58
C ALA A 13 42.71 -20.87 -22.16
N VAL A 14 41.98 -21.09 -23.25
CA VAL A 14 40.89 -20.22 -23.68
C VAL A 14 39.91 -20.18 -22.51
N ILE A 15 39.88 -19.07 -21.76
CA ILE A 15 38.85 -18.85 -20.74
C ILE A 15 37.62 -18.34 -21.49
N ILE A 16 36.67 -19.23 -21.78
CA ILE A 16 35.31 -18.85 -22.18
C ILE A 16 34.55 -18.57 -20.89
N VAL A 17 34.15 -17.32 -20.67
CA VAL A 17 33.27 -16.96 -19.55
C VAL A 17 31.85 -17.00 -20.08
N ILE A 18 31.06 -17.96 -19.62
CA ILE A 18 29.60 -17.93 -19.78
C ILE A 18 29.08 -17.20 -18.55
N GLU A 19 28.72 -15.92 -18.69
CA GLU A 19 28.00 -15.22 -17.62
C GLU A 19 26.55 -15.77 -17.61
N ASN A 20 26.06 -16.18 -16.43
CA ASN A 20 24.68 -16.60 -16.14
C ASN A 20 24.19 -18.05 -16.41
N SER A 21 25.03 -19.08 -16.54
CA SER A 21 24.55 -20.47 -16.42
C SER A 21 25.26 -21.29 -15.35
N SER A 22 24.50 -22.05 -14.56
CA SER A 22 24.98 -22.97 -13.53
C SER A 22 25.53 -24.30 -14.10
N VAL A 23 25.87 -24.35 -15.40
CA VAL A 23 26.35 -25.55 -16.09
C VAL A 23 27.78 -25.34 -16.59
N LEU A 24 28.76 -25.87 -15.86
CA LEU A 24 30.15 -26.00 -16.33
C LEU A 24 30.22 -27.05 -17.46
N GLY A 25 30.18 -26.62 -18.71
CA GLY A 25 30.51 -27.47 -19.87
C GLY A 25 32.02 -27.68 -19.99
N THR A 26 32.47 -28.93 -20.13
CA THR A 26 33.87 -29.25 -20.41
C THR A 26 34.24 -28.92 -21.87
N VAL A 27 35.15 -27.98 -22.08
CA VAL A 27 35.74 -27.68 -23.41
C VAL A 27 36.78 -28.74 -23.77
N LYS A 28 36.61 -29.41 -24.92
CA LYS A 28 37.68 -30.21 -25.55
C LYS A 28 38.28 -29.41 -26.70
N ALA A 29 39.47 -28.85 -26.48
CA ALA A 29 40.30 -28.34 -27.57
C ALA A 29 41.02 -29.52 -28.24
N ALA A 30 40.85 -29.68 -29.54
CA ALA A 30 41.66 -30.59 -30.35
C ALA A 30 42.54 -29.74 -31.29
N GLU A 31 43.86 -29.85 -31.14
CA GLU A 31 44.83 -29.36 -32.12
C GLU A 31 45.02 -30.43 -33.19
N THR A 32 44.68 -30.11 -34.43
CA THR A 32 45.17 -30.82 -35.62
C THR A 32 45.73 -29.77 -36.56
N ASP A 33 46.97 -30.01 -37.04
CA ASP A 33 47.80 -29.19 -37.94
C ASP A 33 47.14 -27.88 -38.44
N ASP A 34 47.48 -26.78 -37.75
CA ASP A 34 47.19 -25.36 -38.02
C ASP A 34 45.80 -24.79 -37.63
N ARG A 35 44.95 -25.47 -36.84
CA ARG A 35 43.67 -24.91 -36.35
C ARG A 35 43.32 -25.22 -34.89
N ILE A 36 42.67 -24.27 -34.22
CA ILE A 36 41.99 -24.47 -32.93
C ILE A 36 40.49 -24.68 -33.19
N SER A 37 39.98 -25.85 -32.80
CA SER A 37 38.54 -26.16 -32.84
C SER A 37 38.00 -26.30 -31.42
N VAL A 38 36.88 -25.64 -31.13
CA VAL A 38 36.20 -25.72 -29.82
C VAL A 38 34.88 -26.49 -30.00
N SER A 39 34.79 -27.68 -29.43
CA SER A 39 33.57 -28.52 -29.42
C SER A 39 32.90 -28.46 -28.04
N MET A 40 31.59 -28.19 -28.00
CA MET A 40 30.77 -28.24 -26.79
C MET A 40 29.80 -29.42 -26.87
N GLU A 41 29.89 -30.38 -25.94
CA GLU A 41 29.16 -31.67 -26.00
C GLU A 41 27.65 -31.59 -25.68
N ASN A 42 27.11 -30.44 -25.24
CA ASN A 42 25.71 -30.32 -24.75
C ASN A 42 24.85 -29.23 -25.41
N GLY A 43 25.27 -28.67 -26.55
CA GLY A 43 24.51 -27.63 -27.25
C GLY A 43 24.44 -26.29 -26.50
N LEU A 44 24.43 -25.18 -27.23
CA LEU A 44 24.21 -23.84 -26.68
C LEU A 44 22.70 -23.55 -26.69
N ARG A 45 22.15 -23.09 -25.55
CA ARG A 45 20.90 -22.33 -25.53
C ARG A 45 21.27 -20.84 -25.66
N ALA A 46 20.36 -20.00 -26.12
CA ALA A 46 20.60 -18.67 -26.71
C ALA A 46 21.32 -17.60 -25.84
N GLU A 47 21.94 -17.95 -24.72
CA GLU A 47 22.44 -17.04 -23.70
C GLU A 47 23.98 -16.93 -23.80
N ASP A 48 24.41 -15.75 -24.26
CA ASP A 48 25.74 -15.11 -24.28
C ASP A 48 27.01 -15.99 -24.41
N LEU A 49 27.60 -15.99 -25.61
CA LEU A 49 29.00 -16.38 -25.80
C LEU A 49 29.88 -15.12 -25.75
N VAL A 50 30.66 -14.96 -24.68
CA VAL A 50 31.66 -13.88 -24.56
C VAL A 50 33.07 -14.47 -24.46
N PHE A 51 33.90 -14.16 -25.46
CA PHE A 51 35.35 -14.36 -25.41
C PHE A 51 36.02 -13.04 -25.02
N THR A 52 36.66 -13.01 -23.84
CA THR A 52 37.51 -11.90 -23.39
C THR A 52 38.82 -12.47 -22.81
N GLY A 53 39.97 -12.01 -23.30
CA GLY A 53 41.26 -12.56 -22.88
C GLY A 53 42.47 -11.86 -23.48
N ASN A 54 43.67 -12.42 -23.28
CA ASN A 54 44.87 -11.93 -23.97
C ASN A 54 44.68 -12.08 -25.49
N PRO A 55 45.10 -11.10 -26.31
CA PRO A 55 44.99 -11.19 -27.76
C PRO A 55 45.60 -12.48 -28.31
N ILE A 56 44.90 -13.14 -29.23
CA ILE A 56 45.33 -14.38 -29.87
C ILE A 56 45.63 -14.10 -31.34
N GLU A 57 46.78 -14.58 -31.82
CA GLU A 57 47.11 -14.60 -33.25
C GLU A 57 46.26 -15.69 -33.93
N VAL A 58 45.42 -15.31 -34.90
CA VAL A 58 44.38 -16.20 -35.42
C VAL A 58 44.67 -16.56 -36.87
N SER A 59 44.66 -17.86 -37.18
CA SER A 59 44.59 -18.40 -38.53
C SER A 59 43.44 -19.42 -38.60
N ASN A 60 42.24 -18.97 -38.97
CA ASN A 60 41.02 -19.78 -39.12
C ASN A 60 40.68 -20.72 -37.93
N THR A 61 39.87 -20.23 -36.99
CA THR A 61 39.37 -21.04 -35.86
C THR A 61 37.89 -21.38 -36.04
N GLY A 62 37.48 -22.61 -35.69
CA GLY A 62 36.10 -23.09 -35.85
C GLY A 62 35.37 -23.28 -34.51
N LEU A 63 34.16 -22.72 -34.39
CA LEU A 63 33.27 -22.81 -33.23
C LEU A 63 31.92 -23.44 -33.62
N PHE A 64 31.38 -24.35 -32.81
CA PHE A 64 30.09 -25.00 -33.07
C PHE A 64 28.95 -24.28 -32.33
N VAL A 65 27.87 -23.88 -33.02
CA VAL A 65 26.67 -23.24 -32.43
C VAL A 65 25.41 -23.86 -33.01
N GLU A 66 24.53 -24.38 -32.15
CA GLU A 66 23.22 -24.96 -32.52
C GLU A 66 22.07 -24.04 -32.07
N ASN A 67 20.87 -24.21 -32.66
CA ASN A 67 19.60 -23.54 -32.26
C ASN A 67 19.49 -22.01 -32.47
N VAL A 68 20.28 -21.41 -33.37
CA VAL A 68 20.16 -19.97 -33.72
C VAL A 68 18.78 -19.61 -34.32
N LYS A 69 18.02 -20.60 -34.80
CA LYS A 69 16.68 -20.41 -35.41
C LYS A 69 15.66 -19.74 -34.47
N ASP A 70 15.82 -19.88 -33.15
CA ASP A 70 14.87 -19.39 -32.14
C ASP A 70 15.30 -18.02 -31.56
N ALA A 71 16.45 -17.48 -31.96
CA ALA A 71 16.88 -16.12 -31.64
C ALA A 71 16.14 -15.11 -32.52
N GLY A 72 15.43 -14.16 -31.92
CA GLY A 72 14.75 -13.08 -32.67
C GLY A 72 15.65 -11.91 -32.98
N MET A 73 16.82 -11.84 -32.33
CA MET A 73 17.90 -10.93 -32.65
C MET A 73 19.25 -11.61 -32.38
N LEU A 74 20.25 -11.32 -33.21
CA LEU A 74 21.63 -11.73 -33.01
C LEU A 74 22.54 -10.51 -32.95
N ASP A 75 23.28 -10.35 -31.86
CA ASP A 75 24.34 -9.35 -31.71
C ASP A 75 25.71 -10.03 -31.82
N ILE A 76 26.52 -9.60 -32.78
CA ILE A 76 27.89 -10.06 -33.01
C ILE A 76 28.83 -8.88 -32.81
N ARG A 77 29.80 -9.02 -31.90
CA ARG A 77 30.87 -8.04 -31.68
C ARG A 77 32.22 -8.70 -31.85
N ILE A 78 33.08 -8.13 -32.69
CA ILE A 78 34.43 -8.65 -32.96
C ILE A 78 35.42 -7.52 -32.74
N GLN A 79 36.39 -7.69 -31.83
CA GLN A 79 37.53 -6.80 -31.69
C GLN A 79 38.78 -7.45 -32.29
N PHE A 80 39.32 -6.85 -33.35
CA PHE A 80 40.39 -7.41 -34.15
C PHE A 80 41.46 -6.36 -34.51
N LYS A 81 42.67 -6.82 -34.77
CA LYS A 81 43.82 -6.03 -35.21
C LYS A 81 44.44 -6.69 -36.42
N ILE A 82 44.87 -5.90 -37.40
CA ILE A 82 45.50 -6.40 -38.63
C ILE A 82 47.00 -6.11 -38.57
N THR A 83 47.84 -7.13 -38.73
CA THR A 83 49.31 -6.97 -38.73
C THR A 83 49.90 -6.84 -40.13
N ASP A 84 49.27 -7.49 -41.12
CA ASP A 84 49.55 -7.36 -42.55
C ASP A 84 48.23 -7.66 -43.30
N ALA A 85 48.03 -7.13 -44.50
CA ALA A 85 46.84 -7.41 -45.30
C ALA A 85 47.23 -7.64 -46.76
N ALA A 86 47.33 -8.92 -47.12
CA ALA A 86 47.73 -9.39 -48.44
C ALA A 86 46.79 -8.90 -49.56
N THR A 87 45.54 -8.58 -49.22
CA THR A 87 44.53 -8.03 -50.15
C THR A 87 43.79 -6.84 -49.52
N ASP A 88 42.94 -6.15 -50.27
CA ASP A 88 42.17 -5.00 -49.77
C ASP A 88 40.92 -5.37 -48.98
N TYR A 89 40.58 -6.66 -48.92
CA TYR A 89 39.37 -7.17 -48.28
C TYR A 89 39.70 -8.36 -47.37
N ILE A 90 39.20 -8.31 -46.15
CA ILE A 90 39.52 -9.26 -45.09
C ILE A 90 38.26 -9.99 -44.67
N ASN A 91 38.29 -11.31 -44.73
CA ASN A 91 37.21 -12.15 -44.20
C ASN A 91 37.39 -12.25 -42.68
N LEU A 92 36.37 -11.83 -41.93
CA LEU A 92 36.42 -11.86 -40.46
C LEU A 92 35.62 -13.03 -39.88
N LEU A 93 34.52 -13.40 -40.54
CA LEU A 93 33.56 -14.38 -40.02
C LEU A 93 32.93 -15.17 -41.17
N GLU A 94 32.76 -16.47 -41.00
CA GLU A 94 31.88 -17.30 -41.82
C GLU A 94 30.93 -18.10 -40.93
N ILE A 95 29.67 -18.26 -41.34
CA ILE A 95 28.65 -19.07 -40.65
C ILE A 95 28.18 -20.15 -41.63
N CYS A 96 28.28 -21.42 -41.22
CA CYS A 96 28.07 -22.60 -42.08
C CYS A 96 27.21 -23.70 -41.45
N ASP A 97 26.48 -24.41 -42.31
CA ASP A 97 25.94 -25.75 -42.06
C ASP A 97 26.94 -26.79 -42.64
N THR A 98 27.58 -27.58 -41.79
CA THR A 98 28.53 -28.65 -42.19
C THR A 98 27.93 -30.05 -42.01
N SER A 99 26.61 -30.16 -41.80
CA SER A 99 25.96 -31.44 -41.47
C SER A 99 25.89 -32.42 -42.64
N ASP A 100 26.24 -31.99 -43.86
CA ASP A 100 26.27 -32.84 -45.06
C ASP A 100 27.63 -32.77 -45.79
N GLN A 101 28.65 -33.41 -45.23
CA GLN A 101 29.94 -33.67 -45.89
C GLN A 101 29.85 -34.80 -46.95
N SER A 102 28.68 -35.08 -47.54
CA SER A 102 28.58 -36.04 -48.63
C SER A 102 29.04 -35.38 -49.94
N SER A 103 30.23 -35.77 -50.40
CA SER A 103 30.94 -35.22 -51.56
C SER A 103 30.30 -35.53 -52.94
N SER A 104 28.97 -35.46 -53.09
CA SER A 104 28.33 -35.83 -54.37
C SER A 104 27.03 -35.12 -54.78
N SER A 105 26.50 -34.12 -54.06
CA SER A 105 25.29 -33.40 -54.50
C SER A 105 25.59 -32.00 -55.04
N SER A 106 25.02 -31.70 -56.21
CA SER A 106 24.94 -30.37 -56.84
C SER A 106 24.01 -29.39 -56.10
N ASP A 107 23.71 -29.63 -54.83
CA ASP A 107 22.82 -28.81 -54.02
C ASP A 107 23.65 -27.82 -53.18
N VAL A 108 23.26 -26.55 -53.28
CA VAL A 108 23.97 -25.39 -52.73
C VAL A 108 23.99 -25.43 -51.20
N GLN A 109 25.17 -25.43 -50.59
CA GLN A 109 25.36 -25.23 -49.14
C GLN A 109 25.03 -23.78 -48.76
N PRO A 110 24.14 -23.51 -47.81
CA PRO A 110 23.83 -22.14 -47.42
C PRO A 110 24.84 -21.64 -46.37
N THR A 111 25.64 -20.64 -46.74
CA THR A 111 26.64 -20.02 -45.85
C THR A 111 26.57 -18.49 -45.91
N ILE A 112 27.05 -17.84 -44.86
CA ILE A 112 27.13 -16.37 -44.75
C ILE A 112 28.56 -15.97 -44.40
N ALA A 113 29.14 -15.00 -45.12
CA ALA A 113 30.45 -14.43 -44.82
C ALA A 113 30.37 -12.91 -44.51
N VAL A 114 31.16 -12.47 -43.54
CA VAL A 114 31.37 -11.06 -43.21
C VAL A 114 32.79 -10.66 -43.63
N ILE A 115 32.86 -9.70 -44.55
CA ILE A 115 34.09 -9.24 -45.18
C ILE A 115 34.25 -7.75 -44.88
N VAL A 116 35.46 -7.28 -44.64
CA VAL A 116 35.74 -5.88 -44.34
C VAL A 116 36.87 -5.37 -45.21
N SER A 117 36.70 -4.21 -45.86
CA SER A 117 37.80 -3.58 -46.62
C SER A 117 38.82 -2.93 -45.69
N LYS A 118 40.04 -2.69 -46.19
CA LYS A 118 41.05 -1.86 -45.50
C LYS A 118 40.53 -0.48 -45.08
N THR A 119 39.55 0.07 -45.78
CA THR A 119 38.90 1.36 -45.46
C THR A 119 37.69 1.21 -44.53
N GLY A 120 37.57 0.09 -43.81
CA GLY A 120 36.54 -0.13 -42.80
C GLY A 120 35.12 -0.32 -43.35
N THR A 121 34.95 -0.60 -44.64
CA THR A 121 33.63 -0.89 -45.22
C THR A 121 33.28 -2.35 -44.97
N VAL A 122 32.10 -2.63 -44.45
CA VAL A 122 31.63 -3.99 -44.12
C VAL A 122 30.74 -4.52 -45.25
N PHE A 123 30.96 -5.78 -45.62
CA PHE A 123 30.25 -6.51 -46.67
C PHE A 123 29.69 -7.81 -46.09
N PHE A 124 28.52 -8.18 -46.57
CA PHE A 124 27.85 -9.43 -46.24
C PHE A 124 27.64 -10.22 -47.52
N GLU A 125 28.19 -11.43 -47.60
CA GLU A 125 28.00 -12.32 -48.75
C GLU A 125 27.13 -13.54 -48.39
N THR A 126 26.25 -13.92 -49.32
CA THR A 126 25.33 -15.07 -49.20
C THR A 126 25.27 -15.84 -50.53
N GLY A 127 25.44 -17.16 -50.51
CA GLY A 127 25.09 -18.07 -51.63
C GLY A 127 26.16 -18.36 -52.70
N ALA A 128 25.76 -19.13 -53.72
CA ALA A 128 26.68 -19.82 -54.64
C ALA A 128 27.03 -19.11 -55.98
N ALA A 129 26.49 -17.95 -56.30
CA ALA A 129 26.54 -17.48 -57.70
C ALA A 129 27.83 -16.76 -58.15
N ARG A 130 28.84 -16.53 -57.29
CA ARG A 130 30.09 -15.78 -57.63
C ARG A 130 29.87 -14.46 -58.39
N GLU A 131 28.69 -13.84 -58.28
CA GLU A 131 28.42 -12.49 -58.78
C GLU A 131 28.50 -11.53 -57.60
N GLY A 132 29.73 -11.23 -57.18
CA GLY A 132 29.97 -10.17 -56.22
C GLY A 132 29.52 -8.81 -56.78
N THR A 133 29.16 -7.90 -55.85
CA THR A 133 28.97 -6.44 -55.93
C THR A 133 27.53 -5.89 -55.89
N ASP A 134 27.10 -5.41 -54.71
CA ASP A 134 27.08 -3.96 -54.37
C ASP A 134 26.51 -3.70 -52.93
N TRP A 135 27.43 -3.29 -52.02
CA TRP A 135 27.54 -2.05 -51.18
C TRP A 135 26.32 -1.59 -50.32
N GLN A 136 26.40 -0.93 -49.15
CA GLN A 136 27.33 0.04 -48.53
C GLN A 136 27.22 0.03 -46.98
N THR A 137 28.28 0.41 -46.24
CA THR A 137 28.47 1.77 -45.66
C THR A 137 29.94 1.99 -45.29
N SER A 138 30.52 3.14 -45.66
CA SER A 138 31.81 3.55 -45.12
C SER A 138 31.65 3.90 -43.64
N SER A 139 32.49 3.30 -42.80
CA SER A 139 32.52 3.53 -41.36
C SER A 139 33.24 4.82 -40.95
N GLY A 140 33.79 5.57 -41.90
CA GLY A 140 34.64 6.73 -41.60
C GLY A 140 36.05 6.36 -41.14
N VAL A 141 36.39 5.06 -41.07
CA VAL A 141 37.75 4.59 -40.78
C VAL A 141 38.59 4.67 -42.06
N SER A 142 39.74 5.35 -42.02
CA SER A 142 40.56 5.58 -43.22
C SER A 142 41.49 4.41 -43.57
N ASN A 143 41.90 3.60 -42.57
CA ASN A 143 42.78 2.45 -42.73
C ASN A 143 42.72 1.53 -41.50
N LEU A 144 42.31 0.28 -41.65
CA LEU A 144 42.30 -0.73 -40.58
C LEU A 144 43.66 -1.43 -40.36
N ALA A 145 44.62 -1.25 -41.29
CA ALA A 145 45.97 -1.77 -41.16
C ALA A 145 46.90 -0.75 -40.48
N ASP A 146 46.45 -0.13 -39.39
CA ASP A 146 47.21 0.87 -38.61
C ASP A 146 47.92 0.28 -37.38
N GLY A 147 47.70 -1.03 -37.12
CA GLY A 147 48.27 -1.75 -35.99
C GLY A 147 47.51 -1.57 -34.67
N ALA A 148 46.36 -0.89 -34.67
CA ALA A 148 45.45 -0.77 -33.53
C ALA A 148 44.36 -1.86 -33.56
N PHE A 149 43.64 -1.99 -32.43
CA PHE A 149 42.43 -2.82 -32.37
C PHE A 149 41.23 -2.01 -32.85
N HIS A 150 40.46 -2.62 -33.75
CA HIS A 150 39.19 -2.13 -34.24
C HIS A 150 38.06 -3.04 -33.76
N THR A 151 36.88 -2.46 -33.55
CA THR A 151 35.68 -3.18 -33.11
C THR A 151 34.62 -3.14 -34.19
N LEU A 152 34.20 -4.29 -34.68
CA LEU A 152 33.02 -4.44 -35.52
C LEU A 152 31.85 -4.96 -34.69
N HIS A 153 30.77 -4.20 -34.63
CA HIS A 153 29.52 -4.58 -34.01
C HIS A 153 28.43 -4.72 -35.08
N ILE A 154 27.75 -5.86 -35.11
CA ILE A 154 26.70 -6.21 -36.06
C ILE A 154 25.50 -6.71 -35.24
N SER A 155 24.35 -6.05 -35.36
CA SER A 155 23.10 -6.51 -34.75
C SER A 155 22.10 -6.84 -35.85
N VAL A 156 21.49 -8.01 -35.78
CA VAL A 156 20.62 -8.57 -36.81
C VAL A 156 19.28 -8.88 -36.12
N SER A 157 18.16 -8.26 -36.52
CA SER A 157 16.81 -8.52 -35.98
C SER A 157 15.85 -8.88 -37.11
N ALA A 158 14.65 -9.44 -36.86
CA ALA A 158 13.74 -9.82 -37.94
C ALA A 158 13.49 -8.74 -39.03
N ASN A 159 13.60 -7.45 -38.66
CA ASN A 159 13.27 -6.32 -39.54
C ASN A 159 14.41 -5.34 -39.81
N SER A 160 15.57 -5.43 -39.15
CA SER A 160 16.69 -4.51 -39.38
C SER A 160 18.06 -5.10 -39.11
N LEU A 161 19.05 -4.62 -39.88
CA LEU A 161 20.48 -4.87 -39.71
C LEU A 161 21.15 -3.58 -39.25
N LYS A 162 21.85 -3.63 -38.12
CA LYS A 162 22.68 -2.55 -37.62
C LYS A 162 24.14 -2.93 -37.69
N CYS A 163 24.97 -1.98 -38.07
CA CYS A 163 26.41 -2.17 -38.14
C CYS A 163 27.14 -0.92 -37.64
N GLN A 164 28.19 -1.14 -36.86
CA GLN A 164 29.05 -0.11 -36.32
C GLN A 164 30.50 -0.61 -36.35
N MET A 165 31.40 0.22 -36.86
CA MET A 165 32.85 -0.01 -36.76
C MET A 165 33.43 1.08 -35.85
N ASP A 166 34.18 0.67 -34.83
CA ASP A 166 34.73 1.52 -33.78
C ASP A 166 33.68 2.46 -33.18
N ALA A 167 34.06 3.69 -32.84
CA ALA A 167 33.17 4.72 -32.31
C ALA A 167 32.38 5.48 -33.39
N ALA A 168 32.27 4.95 -34.62
CA ALA A 168 31.47 5.57 -35.67
C ALA A 168 29.97 5.56 -35.31
N ALA A 169 29.18 6.44 -35.93
CA ALA A 169 27.72 6.40 -35.76
C ALA A 169 27.17 5.04 -36.23
N GLU A 170 26.38 4.38 -35.39
CA GLU A 170 25.64 3.17 -35.75
C GLU A 170 24.76 3.45 -36.97
N LYS A 171 24.78 2.54 -37.95
CA LYS A 171 23.91 2.62 -39.12
C LYS A 171 22.94 1.47 -39.14
N GLU A 172 21.66 1.81 -39.19
CA GLU A 172 20.55 0.87 -39.31
C GLU A 172 20.03 0.81 -40.75
N ILE A 173 19.79 -0.41 -41.24
CA ILE A 173 19.22 -0.67 -42.55
C ILE A 173 18.02 -1.61 -42.36
N ALA A 174 16.84 -1.18 -42.81
CA ALA A 174 15.62 -1.98 -42.76
C ALA A 174 15.68 -3.18 -43.73
N ALA A 175 14.94 -4.25 -43.41
CA ALA A 175 14.90 -5.49 -44.19
C ALA A 175 14.32 -5.30 -45.61
N ASP A 176 13.55 -4.24 -45.84
CA ASP A 176 12.99 -3.85 -47.14
C ASP A 176 13.91 -2.91 -47.95
N GLY A 177 15.11 -2.61 -47.42
CA GLY A 177 16.14 -1.83 -48.08
C GLY A 177 16.72 -2.49 -49.34
N GLY A 178 17.96 -2.15 -49.69
CA GLY A 178 18.63 -2.65 -50.90
C GLY A 178 18.51 -4.18 -51.08
N ARG A 179 18.49 -4.63 -52.35
CA ARG A 179 18.28 -6.03 -52.75
C ARG A 179 19.09 -7.05 -51.93
N ASN A 180 20.30 -6.68 -51.50
CA ASN A 180 21.24 -7.55 -50.81
C ASN A 180 21.04 -7.59 -49.29
N THR A 181 20.66 -6.48 -48.64
CA THR A 181 20.24 -6.49 -47.22
C THR A 181 19.03 -7.40 -47.04
N LYS A 182 18.05 -7.29 -47.95
CA LYS A 182 16.91 -8.20 -48.00
C LYS A 182 17.37 -9.66 -48.09
N LYS A 183 18.30 -10.00 -48.99
CA LYS A 183 18.84 -11.37 -49.13
C LYS A 183 19.57 -11.85 -47.87
N PHE A 184 20.41 -11.02 -47.26
CA PHE A 184 21.12 -11.34 -46.02
C PHE A 184 20.14 -11.61 -44.88
N MET A 185 19.23 -10.67 -44.61
CA MET A 185 18.22 -10.79 -43.55
C MET A 185 17.28 -11.98 -43.77
N THR A 186 16.93 -12.24 -45.03
CA THR A 186 16.15 -13.41 -45.44
C THR A 186 16.92 -14.71 -45.21
N ALA A 187 18.19 -14.77 -45.61
CA ALA A 187 19.04 -15.93 -45.37
C ALA A 187 19.28 -16.15 -43.86
N PHE A 188 19.28 -15.08 -43.07
CA PHE A 188 19.52 -15.08 -41.62
C PHE A 188 18.27 -15.40 -40.78
N PHE A 189 17.07 -14.96 -41.19
CA PHE A 189 15.81 -15.19 -40.47
C PHE A 189 14.87 -16.21 -41.13
N GLY A 190 15.28 -16.78 -42.28
CA GLY A 190 14.67 -17.92 -42.96
C GLY A 190 13.21 -17.74 -43.35
N LYS A 191 12.95 -16.83 -44.28
CA LYS A 191 11.78 -16.92 -45.17
C LYS A 191 12.29 -17.20 -46.58
N THR A 192 11.63 -18.06 -47.34
CA THR A 192 12.12 -18.45 -48.67
C THR A 192 12.18 -17.24 -49.61
N VAL A 193 13.33 -17.00 -50.24
CA VAL A 193 13.47 -16.13 -51.43
C VAL A 193 14.15 -16.95 -52.52
N ASP A 194 13.76 -16.69 -53.78
CA ASP A 194 14.22 -17.36 -55.01
C ASP A 194 15.64 -17.96 -54.90
N GLY A 195 15.71 -19.27 -54.69
CA GLY A 195 16.95 -20.07 -54.73
C GLY A 195 17.60 -20.43 -53.38
N TYR A 196 17.07 -19.98 -52.23
CA TYR A 196 17.66 -20.25 -50.91
C TYR A 196 16.78 -21.15 -50.03
N ARG A 197 17.38 -22.18 -49.42
CA ARG A 197 16.77 -23.03 -48.39
C ARG A 197 17.16 -22.54 -46.99
N ASP A 198 16.25 -22.69 -46.01
CA ASP A 198 16.53 -22.37 -44.61
C ASP A 198 17.51 -23.40 -44.01
N TRP A 199 18.65 -22.93 -43.52
CA TRP A 199 19.80 -23.73 -43.06
C TRP A 199 20.01 -23.64 -41.54
N ARG A 200 19.20 -22.85 -40.85
CA ARG A 200 19.48 -22.45 -39.46
C ARG A 200 19.20 -23.54 -38.43
N SER A 201 18.38 -24.52 -38.79
CA SER A 201 18.23 -25.75 -37.99
C SER A 201 19.45 -26.68 -38.06
N GLY A 202 20.40 -26.41 -38.97
CA GLY A 202 21.60 -27.20 -39.22
C GLY A 202 22.92 -26.45 -39.00
N ILE A 203 22.91 -25.20 -38.49
CA ILE A 203 24.17 -24.50 -38.16
C ILE A 203 24.96 -25.38 -37.22
N ASN A 204 26.19 -25.67 -37.62
CA ASN A 204 27.09 -26.44 -36.80
C ASN A 204 28.50 -25.86 -36.80
N ALA A 205 28.84 -24.84 -37.60
CA ALA A 205 30.16 -24.22 -37.54
C ALA A 205 30.12 -22.71 -37.83
N ILE A 206 30.88 -21.96 -37.06
CA ILE A 206 31.23 -20.55 -37.25
C ILE A 206 32.75 -20.47 -37.32
N TYR A 207 33.28 -19.93 -38.42
CA TYR A 207 34.71 -19.70 -38.58
C TYR A 207 35.04 -18.24 -38.25
N ILE A 208 36.03 -18.04 -37.39
CA ILE A 208 36.46 -16.73 -36.90
C ILE A 208 37.89 -16.48 -37.37
N GLY A 209 38.13 -15.25 -37.86
CA GLY A 209 39.41 -14.84 -38.44
C GLY A 209 39.56 -15.23 -39.91
N GLY A 210 38.48 -15.66 -40.57
CA GLY A 210 38.52 -16.05 -41.98
C GLY A 210 37.48 -17.10 -42.36
N LEU A 211 37.58 -17.55 -43.60
CA LEU A 211 36.73 -18.59 -44.18
C LEU A 211 37.19 -20.00 -43.78
N GLY A 212 36.24 -20.91 -43.62
CA GLY A 212 36.47 -22.34 -43.42
C GLY A 212 37.07 -23.04 -44.65
N GLU A 213 37.57 -24.25 -44.45
CA GLU A 213 38.14 -25.06 -45.55
C GLU A 213 37.06 -25.50 -46.54
N GLY A 214 37.26 -25.19 -47.82
CA GLY A 214 36.26 -25.49 -48.85
C GLY A 214 35.07 -24.53 -48.80
N SER A 215 35.24 -23.35 -48.18
CA SER A 215 34.25 -22.30 -48.18
C SER A 215 33.86 -21.91 -49.60
N TYR A 216 32.57 -21.63 -49.79
CA TYR A 216 32.07 -21.14 -51.08
C TYR A 216 32.62 -19.75 -51.44
N PHE A 217 32.99 -18.97 -50.42
CA PHE A 217 33.46 -17.59 -50.57
C PHE A 217 34.97 -17.48 -50.81
N GLU A 218 35.68 -18.61 -50.99
CA GLU A 218 37.09 -18.60 -51.39
C GLU A 218 37.26 -17.83 -52.71
N ASN A 219 37.91 -16.66 -52.60
CA ASN A 219 38.16 -15.74 -53.71
C ASN A 219 39.55 -15.13 -53.54
N GLU A 220 40.35 -15.08 -54.60
CA GLU A 220 41.71 -14.50 -54.59
C GLU A 220 41.71 -13.02 -54.19
N ALA A 221 40.58 -12.32 -54.31
CA ALA A 221 40.43 -10.93 -53.88
C ALA A 221 40.30 -10.75 -52.36
N TYR A 222 40.04 -11.82 -51.60
CA TYR A 222 39.82 -11.80 -50.16
C TYR A 222 40.94 -12.55 -49.45
N SER A 223 41.45 -11.99 -48.35
CA SER A 223 42.36 -12.69 -47.45
C SER A 223 41.68 -12.96 -46.12
N ASN A 224 42.02 -14.08 -45.48
CA ASN A 224 41.65 -14.29 -44.07
C ASN A 224 42.43 -13.30 -43.18
N LEU A 225 41.98 -13.11 -41.95
CA LEU A 225 42.61 -12.18 -41.01
C LEU A 225 44.05 -12.65 -40.69
N THR A 226 45.03 -11.80 -40.99
CA THR A 226 46.43 -11.97 -40.58
C THR A 226 46.74 -10.94 -39.49
N GLY A 227 46.39 -11.29 -38.25
CA GLY A 227 46.55 -10.43 -37.06
C GLY A 227 45.96 -11.05 -35.79
N GLU A 228 45.45 -10.21 -34.89
CA GLU A 228 45.02 -10.62 -33.54
C GLU A 228 43.51 -10.39 -33.33
N ILE A 229 42.84 -11.26 -32.57
CA ILE A 229 41.49 -11.02 -32.03
C ILE A 229 41.58 -10.97 -30.50
N SER A 230 40.99 -9.94 -29.90
CA SER A 230 40.97 -9.72 -28.45
C SER A 230 39.59 -9.91 -27.82
N GLU A 231 38.51 -9.74 -28.60
CA GLU A 231 37.13 -9.92 -28.16
C GLU A 231 36.28 -10.54 -29.26
N LEU A 232 35.43 -11.50 -28.89
CA LEU A 232 34.32 -11.96 -29.71
C LEU A 232 33.11 -12.16 -28.81
N SER A 233 32.02 -11.47 -29.09
CA SER A 233 30.72 -11.68 -28.45
C SER A 233 29.70 -12.09 -29.50
N ILE A 234 28.95 -13.17 -29.24
CA ILE A 234 27.80 -13.57 -30.04
C ILE A 234 26.64 -13.81 -29.06
N MET A 235 25.63 -12.92 -29.08
CA MET A 235 24.46 -12.98 -28.20
C MET A 235 23.19 -13.19 -29.03
N GLY A 236 22.41 -14.23 -28.72
CA GLY A 236 21.12 -14.48 -29.35
C GLY A 236 19.99 -14.02 -28.42
N LYS A 237 19.44 -12.83 -28.58
CA LYS A 237 18.25 -12.48 -27.79
C LYS A 237 17.05 -13.24 -28.34
N ALA A 238 16.34 -13.96 -27.46
CA ALA A 238 15.04 -14.52 -27.79
C ALA A 238 14.17 -13.38 -28.35
N GLY A 239 13.60 -13.58 -29.54
CA GLY A 239 12.60 -12.66 -30.05
C GLY A 239 11.37 -12.71 -29.17
N PRO A 240 10.50 -11.69 -29.22
CA PRO A 240 9.20 -11.81 -28.58
C PRO A 240 8.50 -13.07 -29.10
N VAL A 241 8.14 -13.97 -28.19
CA VAL A 241 7.37 -15.19 -28.49
C VAL A 241 5.89 -14.81 -28.69
N ASN A 242 5.63 -13.87 -29.59
CA ASN A 242 4.29 -13.52 -29.99
C ASN A 242 3.79 -14.60 -30.94
N HIS A 243 2.93 -15.48 -30.42
CA HIS A 243 2.36 -16.56 -31.21
C HIS A 243 0.85 -16.57 -31.00
N ALA A 244 0.09 -16.37 -32.06
CA ALA A 244 -1.31 -16.74 -32.11
C ALA A 244 -1.45 -17.86 -33.15
N GLY A 245 -2.22 -18.89 -32.81
CA GLY A 245 -2.56 -19.94 -33.78
C GLY A 245 -3.13 -19.35 -35.06
N SER A 246 -2.83 -19.97 -36.21
CA SER A 246 -3.26 -19.49 -37.53
C SER A 246 -4.79 -19.31 -37.65
N GLY A 247 -5.57 -20.10 -36.90
CA GLY A 247 -7.03 -19.99 -36.80
C GLY A 247 -7.57 -19.00 -35.76
N PHE A 248 -6.71 -18.45 -34.89
CA PHE A 248 -7.12 -17.67 -33.71
C PHE A 248 -7.94 -16.43 -34.10
N ALA A 249 -7.37 -15.55 -34.94
CA ALA A 249 -8.01 -14.31 -35.33
C ALA A 249 -9.31 -14.56 -36.11
N ALA A 250 -9.29 -15.51 -37.05
CA ALA A 250 -10.45 -15.87 -37.86
C ALA A 250 -11.62 -16.40 -37.01
N GLY A 251 -11.32 -17.24 -36.02
CA GLY A 251 -12.33 -17.79 -35.12
C GLY A 251 -12.85 -16.76 -34.11
N MET A 252 -11.95 -16.02 -33.47
CA MET A 252 -12.28 -15.07 -32.39
C MET A 252 -12.95 -13.78 -32.89
N PHE A 253 -12.63 -13.34 -34.11
CA PHE A 253 -13.20 -12.14 -34.71
C PHE A 253 -14.12 -12.45 -35.90
N SER A 254 -14.78 -13.60 -35.88
CA SER A 254 -15.86 -13.98 -36.80
C SER A 254 -17.16 -13.19 -36.55
N ASP A 255 -18.17 -13.41 -37.41
CA ASP A 255 -19.53 -12.86 -37.28
C ASP A 255 -20.41 -13.63 -36.27
N ALA A 256 -19.80 -14.50 -35.45
CA ALA A 256 -20.49 -15.16 -34.36
C ALA A 256 -21.03 -14.14 -33.34
N LYS A 257 -22.22 -14.42 -32.80
CA LYS A 257 -22.87 -13.53 -31.81
C LYS A 257 -22.14 -13.45 -30.46
N ASP A 258 -21.33 -14.45 -30.13
CA ASP A 258 -20.63 -14.52 -28.85
C ASP A 258 -19.12 -14.47 -29.03
N ASN A 259 -18.55 -13.27 -28.90
CA ASN A 259 -17.11 -13.00 -28.94
C ASN A 259 -16.69 -12.23 -27.67
N THR A 260 -17.26 -12.59 -26.52
CA THR A 260 -16.96 -11.95 -25.23
C THR A 260 -15.59 -12.37 -24.71
N TRP A 261 -14.82 -11.41 -24.19
CA TRP A 261 -13.51 -11.65 -23.56
C TRP A 261 -13.59 -11.43 -22.05
N LEU A 262 -12.90 -12.29 -21.30
CA LEU A 262 -12.68 -12.13 -19.86
C LEU A 262 -11.19 -11.89 -19.61
N PHE A 263 -10.84 -10.74 -19.04
CA PHE A 263 -9.47 -10.37 -18.70
C PHE A 263 -9.24 -10.51 -17.19
N GLY A 264 -8.24 -11.31 -16.82
CA GLY A 264 -7.78 -11.49 -15.45
C GLY A 264 -6.30 -11.15 -15.27
N GLY A 265 -5.94 -10.87 -14.02
CA GLY A 265 -4.60 -10.46 -13.62
C GLY A 265 -4.67 -9.52 -12.41
N GLY A 266 -3.49 -9.07 -11.99
CA GLY A 266 -3.30 -8.23 -10.83
C GLY A 266 -3.58 -6.74 -11.06
N VAL A 267 -2.76 -5.90 -10.43
CA VAL A 267 -2.83 -4.44 -10.49
C VAL A 267 -2.76 -3.88 -11.92
N GLU A 268 -1.97 -4.49 -12.80
CA GLU A 268 -1.82 -4.05 -14.21
C GLU A 268 -3.09 -4.27 -15.03
N THR A 269 -3.80 -5.38 -14.79
CA THR A 269 -5.10 -5.64 -15.43
C THR A 269 -6.20 -4.77 -14.83
N GLN A 270 -6.09 -4.40 -13.55
CA GLN A 270 -7.02 -3.44 -12.95
C GLN A 270 -6.91 -2.06 -13.60
N GLY A 271 -5.70 -1.49 -13.67
CA GLY A 271 -5.44 -0.11 -14.12
C GLY A 271 -6.13 0.92 -13.21
N ARG A 272 -5.47 1.31 -12.11
CA ARG A 272 -6.05 2.14 -11.05
C ARG A 272 -6.00 3.64 -11.38
N PHE A 273 -6.82 4.42 -10.70
CA PHE A 273 -6.71 5.88 -10.73
C PHE A 273 -5.34 6.36 -10.24
N ARG A 274 -4.72 5.65 -9.28
CA ARG A 274 -3.41 6.04 -8.73
C ARG A 274 -2.28 6.09 -9.77
N GLU A 275 -2.20 5.11 -10.66
CA GLU A 275 -1.13 5.06 -11.68
C GLU A 275 -1.52 5.77 -12.97
N ILE A 276 -2.78 5.68 -13.40
CA ILE A 276 -3.20 6.14 -14.74
C ILE A 276 -4.39 7.11 -14.75
N GLY A 277 -4.87 7.55 -13.59
CA GLY A 277 -5.99 8.48 -13.49
C GLY A 277 -7.21 8.00 -14.28
N GLY A 278 -7.90 8.94 -14.93
CA GLY A 278 -9.04 8.66 -15.83
C GLY A 278 -8.64 8.24 -17.26
N VAL A 279 -7.49 7.58 -17.44
CA VAL A 279 -7.01 7.05 -18.74
C VAL A 279 -7.25 5.55 -18.86
N ARG A 280 -7.63 5.05 -20.03
CA ARG A 280 -7.90 3.62 -20.24
C ARG A 280 -6.68 2.75 -19.95
N ASN A 281 -6.91 1.67 -19.20
CA ASN A 281 -5.96 0.57 -19.10
C ASN A 281 -5.90 -0.24 -20.41
N TYR A 282 -4.97 -1.19 -20.52
CA TYR A 282 -4.76 -1.92 -21.77
C TYR A 282 -6.01 -2.70 -22.24
N VAL A 283 -6.82 -3.22 -21.30
CA VAL A 283 -8.07 -3.95 -21.60
C VAL A 283 -9.06 -3.03 -22.29
N ARG A 284 -9.22 -1.81 -21.77
CA ARG A 284 -10.14 -0.80 -22.30
C ARG A 284 -9.63 -0.15 -23.59
N GLN A 285 -8.31 -0.03 -23.75
CA GLN A 285 -7.71 0.36 -25.04
C GLN A 285 -7.99 -0.70 -26.11
N PHE A 286 -7.80 -1.98 -25.77
CA PHE A 286 -8.06 -3.09 -26.68
C PHE A 286 -9.56 -3.24 -27.02
N GLU A 287 -10.42 -3.10 -26.02
CA GLU A 287 -11.88 -3.06 -26.21
C GLU A 287 -12.27 -2.03 -27.26
N GLU A 288 -11.79 -0.80 -27.09
CA GLU A 288 -12.06 0.29 -28.03
C GLU A 288 -11.58 -0.05 -29.44
N TYR A 289 -10.33 -0.46 -29.54
CA TYR A 289 -9.72 -0.79 -30.82
C TYR A 289 -10.53 -1.83 -31.61
N ILE A 290 -10.95 -2.91 -30.95
CA ILE A 290 -11.69 -3.99 -31.59
C ILE A 290 -13.14 -3.58 -31.89
N ARG A 291 -13.82 -2.98 -30.92
CA ARG A 291 -15.26 -2.68 -31.01
C ARG A 291 -15.56 -1.45 -31.83
N TRP A 292 -14.61 -0.53 -31.98
CA TRP A 292 -14.78 0.70 -32.73
C TRP A 292 -13.93 0.70 -33.99
N THR A 293 -12.62 0.86 -33.87
CA THR A 293 -11.71 1.05 -35.02
C THR A 293 -11.79 -0.10 -36.04
N LYS A 294 -11.94 -1.34 -35.58
CA LYS A 294 -11.97 -2.51 -36.48
C LYS A 294 -13.37 -2.94 -36.93
N SER A 295 -14.41 -2.57 -36.20
CA SER A 295 -15.79 -2.95 -36.55
C SER A 295 -16.41 -2.03 -37.62
N GLU A 296 -15.96 -0.77 -37.73
CA GLU A 296 -16.46 0.22 -38.70
C GLU A 296 -16.36 -0.25 -40.16
N LYS A 297 -15.42 -1.15 -40.47
CA LYS A 297 -15.14 -1.62 -41.84
C LYS A 297 -16.15 -2.63 -42.39
N ASN A 298 -17.10 -3.12 -41.58
CA ASN A 298 -18.06 -4.17 -41.98
C ASN A 298 -19.49 -3.64 -42.12
N SER A 299 -20.28 -4.17 -43.07
CA SER A 299 -21.64 -3.71 -43.39
C SER A 299 -22.73 -4.07 -42.37
N ASP A 300 -22.46 -4.98 -41.44
CA ASP A 300 -23.36 -5.42 -40.36
C ASP A 300 -22.93 -4.86 -38.98
N GLN A 301 -22.62 -3.57 -38.95
CA GLN A 301 -22.01 -2.85 -37.81
C GLN A 301 -22.62 -3.16 -36.42
N PRO A 302 -23.94 -3.33 -36.22
CA PRO A 302 -24.48 -3.57 -34.88
C PRO A 302 -24.11 -4.93 -34.27
N LEU A 303 -23.75 -5.94 -35.08
CA LEU A 303 -23.36 -7.28 -34.61
C LEU A 303 -21.85 -7.38 -34.36
N THR A 304 -21.03 -6.77 -35.23
CA THR A 304 -19.57 -6.80 -35.10
C THR A 304 -19.07 -5.98 -33.91
N MET A 305 -19.87 -5.04 -33.39
CA MET A 305 -19.60 -4.27 -32.17
C MET A 305 -19.97 -4.99 -30.85
N GLN A 306 -20.63 -6.16 -30.91
CA GLN A 306 -21.03 -6.97 -29.74
C GLN A 306 -19.92 -7.92 -29.27
N ARG A 307 -18.69 -7.41 -29.21
CA ARG A 307 -17.49 -8.12 -28.74
C ARG A 307 -17.09 -7.51 -27.41
N TYR A 308 -17.75 -7.90 -26.33
CA TYR A 308 -17.64 -7.20 -25.04
C TYR A 308 -16.40 -7.67 -24.26
N MET A 309 -15.65 -6.73 -23.68
CA MET A 309 -14.48 -7.06 -22.87
C MET A 309 -14.79 -6.82 -21.39
N ILE A 310 -14.65 -7.88 -20.59
CA ILE A 310 -14.96 -7.86 -19.17
C ILE A 310 -13.65 -7.93 -18.39
N ASN A 311 -13.38 -6.89 -17.60
CA ASN A 311 -12.17 -6.78 -16.81
C ASN A 311 -12.45 -7.20 -15.36
N ILE A 312 -11.99 -8.38 -14.94
CA ILE A 312 -12.06 -8.81 -13.53
C ILE A 312 -10.75 -8.56 -12.78
N GLY A 313 -9.73 -8.02 -13.46
CA GLY A 313 -8.41 -7.78 -12.88
C GLY A 313 -8.50 -6.86 -11.66
N LYS A 314 -7.70 -7.18 -10.63
CA LYS A 314 -7.66 -6.45 -9.37
C LYS A 314 -6.33 -6.66 -8.65
N GLU A 315 -5.88 -5.62 -7.96
CA GLU A 315 -4.70 -5.66 -7.10
C GLU A 315 -4.80 -6.83 -6.09
N GLY A 316 -3.70 -7.57 -5.97
CA GLY A 316 -3.61 -8.76 -5.12
C GLY A 316 -4.19 -10.03 -5.72
N LEU A 317 -4.68 -10.01 -6.97
CA LEU A 317 -5.11 -11.22 -7.69
C LEU A 317 -3.95 -11.82 -8.49
N ASP A 318 -3.41 -12.92 -7.99
CA ASP A 318 -2.42 -13.75 -8.69
C ASP A 318 -3.06 -14.89 -9.51
N ALA A 319 -2.24 -15.66 -10.23
CA ALA A 319 -2.70 -16.73 -11.12
C ALA A 319 -3.41 -17.85 -10.36
N VAL A 320 -2.95 -18.17 -9.15
CA VAL A 320 -3.51 -19.23 -8.31
C VAL A 320 -4.92 -18.84 -7.85
N ALA A 321 -5.09 -17.61 -7.37
CA ALA A 321 -6.37 -17.07 -6.94
C ALA A 321 -7.34 -16.89 -8.12
N PHE A 322 -6.83 -16.47 -9.29
CA PHE A 322 -7.64 -16.37 -10.50
C PHE A 322 -8.10 -17.74 -10.99
N ALA A 323 -7.21 -18.73 -11.10
CA ALA A 323 -7.54 -20.10 -11.50
C ALA A 323 -8.64 -20.72 -10.62
N ALA A 324 -8.57 -20.49 -9.30
CA ALA A 324 -9.57 -20.99 -8.36
C ALA A 324 -10.97 -20.38 -8.55
N LYS A 325 -11.04 -19.11 -8.97
CA LYS A 325 -12.31 -18.40 -9.21
C LYS A 325 -12.79 -18.45 -10.66
N LEU A 326 -11.94 -18.85 -11.60
CA LEU A 326 -12.23 -18.84 -13.04
C LEU A 326 -13.57 -19.51 -13.40
N PRO A 327 -13.95 -20.68 -12.85
CA PRO A 327 -15.26 -21.27 -13.14
C PRO A 327 -16.45 -20.40 -12.71
N GLU A 328 -16.33 -19.64 -11.62
CA GLU A 328 -17.37 -18.69 -11.20
C GLU A 328 -17.47 -17.52 -12.17
N TYR A 329 -16.33 -16.97 -12.60
CA TYR A 329 -16.31 -15.88 -13.57
C TYR A 329 -16.90 -16.33 -14.91
N ILE A 330 -16.48 -17.49 -15.43
CA ILE A 330 -17.04 -18.07 -16.66
C ILE A 330 -18.55 -18.21 -16.55
N LYS A 331 -19.07 -18.71 -15.42
CA LYS A 331 -20.50 -18.83 -15.20
C LYS A 331 -21.25 -17.49 -15.24
N LYS A 332 -20.62 -16.41 -14.75
CA LYS A 332 -21.23 -15.07 -14.66
C LYS A 332 -21.10 -14.25 -15.96
N THR A 333 -20.10 -14.54 -16.78
CA THR A 333 -19.75 -13.70 -17.93
C THR A 333 -19.88 -14.42 -19.27
N ASP A 334 -19.95 -15.75 -19.24
CA ASP A 334 -20.05 -16.66 -20.39
C ASP A 334 -19.12 -16.24 -21.55
N PRO A 335 -17.79 -16.18 -21.31
CA PRO A 335 -16.83 -15.67 -22.27
C PRO A 335 -16.51 -16.72 -23.34
N LYS A 336 -16.03 -16.25 -24.49
CA LYS A 336 -15.41 -17.08 -25.53
C LYS A 336 -13.89 -17.13 -25.39
N ALA A 337 -13.28 -16.04 -24.93
CA ALA A 337 -11.84 -15.98 -24.65
C ALA A 337 -11.55 -15.59 -23.20
N VAL A 338 -10.57 -16.24 -22.59
CA VAL A 338 -9.99 -15.83 -21.30
C VAL A 338 -8.56 -15.36 -21.54
N CYS A 339 -8.25 -14.17 -21.05
CA CYS A 339 -6.92 -13.58 -21.09
C CYS A 339 -6.40 -13.45 -19.66
N TYR A 340 -5.17 -13.90 -19.41
CA TYR A 340 -4.48 -13.71 -18.14
C TYR A 340 -3.17 -12.96 -18.35
N MET A 341 -2.97 -11.85 -17.63
CA MET A 341 -1.71 -11.12 -17.60
C MET A 341 -0.93 -11.43 -16.32
N ILE A 342 0.30 -11.89 -16.52
CA ILE A 342 1.25 -12.16 -15.43
C ILE A 342 1.77 -10.82 -14.92
N GLY A 343 1.57 -10.56 -13.63
CA GLY A 343 1.87 -9.27 -13.00
C GLY A 343 2.70 -9.39 -11.73
N PRO A 344 2.94 -8.27 -11.02
CA PRO A 344 3.71 -8.23 -9.78
C PRO A 344 3.27 -9.22 -8.71
N GLU A 345 1.98 -9.50 -8.63
CA GLU A 345 1.40 -10.46 -7.69
C GLU A 345 1.85 -11.91 -7.93
N ASP A 346 2.28 -12.22 -9.15
CA ASP A 346 2.84 -13.52 -9.51
C ASP A 346 4.34 -13.56 -9.22
N TYR A 347 5.11 -12.68 -9.88
CA TYR A 347 6.58 -12.80 -9.91
C TYR A 347 7.27 -12.40 -8.59
N LYS A 348 6.66 -11.54 -7.75
CA LYS A 348 7.22 -11.17 -6.43
C LYS A 348 7.27 -12.32 -5.42
N LYS A 349 6.80 -13.52 -5.77
CA LYS A 349 6.93 -14.72 -4.94
C LYS A 349 8.27 -15.44 -5.15
N GLY A 350 9.09 -15.00 -6.11
CA GLY A 350 10.40 -15.56 -6.42
C GLY A 350 10.34 -17.05 -6.80
N GLU A 351 11.49 -17.73 -6.71
CA GLU A 351 11.63 -19.14 -7.12
C GLU A 351 10.66 -20.10 -6.42
N GLU A 352 10.34 -19.86 -5.15
CA GLU A 352 9.44 -20.73 -4.37
C GLU A 352 8.00 -20.77 -4.94
N GLY A 353 7.59 -19.72 -5.66
CA GLY A 353 6.25 -19.59 -6.24
C GLY A 353 6.06 -20.32 -7.56
N ILE A 354 7.13 -20.70 -8.27
CA ILE A 354 7.08 -21.18 -9.66
C ILE A 354 6.23 -22.44 -9.85
N ALA A 355 6.33 -23.42 -8.94
CA ALA A 355 5.58 -24.66 -9.05
C ALA A 355 4.06 -24.42 -9.00
N ALA A 356 3.59 -23.61 -8.03
CA ALA A 356 2.19 -23.27 -7.89
C ALA A 356 1.69 -22.39 -9.06
N PHE A 357 2.54 -21.47 -9.53
CA PHE A 357 2.26 -20.63 -10.69
C PHE A 357 2.05 -21.47 -11.97
N LYS A 358 2.96 -22.38 -12.29
CA LYS A 358 2.84 -23.27 -13.47
C LYS A 358 1.53 -24.07 -13.45
N GLN A 359 1.18 -24.64 -12.30
CA GLN A 359 -0.07 -25.38 -12.13
C GLN A 359 -1.31 -24.49 -12.34
N ALA A 360 -1.27 -23.26 -11.84
CA ALA A 360 -2.36 -22.31 -12.00
C ALA A 360 -2.51 -21.87 -13.46
N VAL A 361 -1.42 -21.54 -14.15
CA VAL A 361 -1.43 -21.18 -15.58
C VAL A 361 -1.97 -22.34 -16.42
N SER A 362 -1.53 -23.58 -16.17
CA SER A 362 -2.06 -24.76 -16.84
C SER A 362 -3.58 -24.87 -16.63
N THR A 363 -4.05 -24.71 -15.39
CA THR A 363 -5.49 -24.73 -15.07
C THR A 363 -6.27 -23.64 -15.81
N ILE A 364 -5.72 -22.42 -15.88
CA ILE A 364 -6.34 -21.30 -16.60
C ILE A 364 -6.48 -21.64 -18.08
N LEU A 365 -5.39 -22.06 -18.74
CA LEU A 365 -5.37 -22.37 -20.16
C LEU A 365 -6.32 -23.54 -20.49
N GLU A 366 -6.22 -24.65 -19.78
CA GLU A 366 -7.07 -25.82 -20.02
C GLU A 366 -8.54 -25.53 -19.76
N THR A 367 -8.87 -24.83 -18.66
CA THR A 367 -10.28 -24.48 -18.36
C THR A 367 -10.86 -23.61 -19.47
N SER A 368 -10.06 -22.70 -20.00
CA SER A 368 -10.46 -21.79 -21.07
C SER A 368 -10.71 -22.51 -22.39
N LEU A 369 -9.83 -23.44 -22.78
CA LEU A 369 -10.01 -24.25 -23.98
C LEU A 369 -11.22 -25.19 -23.90
N HIS A 370 -11.55 -25.68 -22.70
CA HIS A 370 -12.70 -26.55 -22.48
C HIS A 370 -14.05 -25.82 -22.45
N MET A 371 -14.07 -24.48 -22.51
CA MET A 371 -15.31 -23.71 -22.68
C MET A 371 -15.91 -23.97 -24.07
N LYS A 372 -17.21 -23.68 -24.24
CA LYS A 372 -17.87 -23.59 -25.56
C LYS A 372 -17.65 -24.79 -26.51
N LYS A 373 -17.45 -26.00 -25.99
CA LYS A 373 -17.19 -27.22 -26.79
C LYS A 373 -18.22 -27.46 -27.90
N ASP A 374 -19.48 -27.13 -27.63
CA ASP A 374 -20.57 -27.35 -28.58
C ASP A 374 -20.65 -26.29 -29.70
N THR A 375 -19.91 -25.18 -29.58
CA THR A 375 -19.98 -24.03 -30.49
C THR A 375 -18.63 -23.61 -31.07
N GLY A 376 -17.70 -24.56 -31.20
CA GLY A 376 -16.38 -24.33 -31.81
C GLY A 376 -15.24 -24.06 -30.83
N GLY A 377 -15.41 -24.32 -29.54
CA GLY A 377 -14.32 -24.26 -28.54
C GLY A 377 -14.04 -22.87 -27.97
N GLY A 378 -13.45 -22.83 -26.77
CA GLY A 378 -12.99 -21.60 -26.11
C GLY A 378 -11.57 -21.23 -26.52
N TYR A 379 -11.19 -19.99 -26.23
CA TYR A 379 -9.88 -19.42 -26.55
C TYR A 379 -9.13 -19.01 -25.28
N ALA A 380 -7.81 -19.15 -25.29
CA ALA A 380 -6.95 -18.78 -24.17
C ALA A 380 -5.83 -17.84 -24.62
N VAL A 381 -5.63 -16.74 -23.89
CA VAL A 381 -4.55 -15.78 -24.15
C VAL A 381 -3.70 -15.59 -22.91
N LEU A 382 -2.41 -15.90 -23.01
CA LEU A 382 -1.44 -15.70 -21.94
C LEU A 382 -0.55 -14.50 -22.28
N GLN A 383 -0.57 -13.48 -21.43
CA GLN A 383 0.31 -12.32 -21.56
C GLN A 383 1.44 -12.42 -20.55
N MET A 384 2.68 -12.49 -21.03
CA MET A 384 3.91 -12.48 -20.23
C MET A 384 4.07 -11.13 -19.50
N PRO A 385 4.85 -11.08 -18.40
CA PRO A 385 5.11 -9.81 -17.71
C PRO A 385 5.84 -8.82 -18.64
N HIS A 386 5.73 -7.52 -18.36
CA HIS A 386 6.56 -6.49 -18.99
C HIS A 386 7.88 -6.30 -18.22
N ALA A 387 8.84 -5.61 -18.85
CA ALA A 387 10.11 -5.26 -18.23
C ALA A 387 9.93 -4.28 -17.06
N VAL A 388 10.85 -4.37 -16.09
CA VAL A 388 10.91 -3.56 -14.87
C VAL A 388 12.27 -2.84 -14.77
N ASN A 389 12.36 -1.81 -13.91
CA ASN A 389 13.59 -1.06 -13.66
C ASN A 389 14.49 -1.74 -12.63
N ASP A 390 13.91 -2.37 -11.60
CA ASP A 390 14.67 -3.04 -10.54
C ASP A 390 15.36 -4.32 -11.04
N GLU A 391 16.69 -4.39 -10.90
CA GLU A 391 17.52 -5.49 -11.42
C GLU A 391 17.22 -6.85 -10.75
N LEU A 392 16.87 -6.87 -9.47
CA LEU A 392 16.52 -8.10 -8.77
C LEU A 392 15.13 -8.59 -9.20
N LEU A 393 14.19 -7.66 -9.32
CA LEU A 393 12.84 -7.95 -9.81
C LEU A 393 12.85 -8.41 -11.27
N ALA A 394 13.77 -7.89 -12.09
CA ALA A 394 13.93 -8.31 -13.48
C ALA A 394 14.26 -9.81 -13.59
N GLN A 395 15.06 -10.36 -12.66
CA GLN A 395 15.37 -11.79 -12.62
C GLN A 395 14.11 -12.63 -12.36
N ASP A 396 13.28 -12.21 -11.39
CA ASP A 396 12.00 -12.87 -11.10
C ASP A 396 11.03 -12.76 -12.29
N VAL A 397 10.97 -11.60 -12.95
CA VAL A 397 10.17 -11.37 -14.16
C VAL A 397 10.56 -12.36 -15.27
N SER A 398 11.86 -12.50 -15.55
CA SER A 398 12.37 -13.47 -16.55
C SER A 398 12.09 -14.92 -16.17
N LEU A 399 12.21 -15.26 -14.88
CA LEU A 399 11.92 -16.60 -14.37
C LEU A 399 10.44 -16.97 -14.60
N TYR A 400 9.52 -16.05 -14.29
CA TYR A 400 8.09 -16.26 -14.48
C TYR A 400 7.66 -16.27 -15.95
N ALA A 401 8.26 -15.41 -16.79
CA ALA A 401 8.07 -15.46 -18.23
C ALA A 401 8.48 -16.83 -18.81
N SER A 402 9.64 -17.35 -18.40
CA SER A 402 10.13 -18.67 -18.81
C SER A 402 9.22 -19.81 -18.35
N ALA A 403 8.78 -19.78 -17.10
CA ALA A 403 7.86 -20.77 -16.55
C ALA A 403 6.49 -20.77 -17.26
N ALA A 404 5.98 -19.58 -17.60
CA ALA A 404 4.73 -19.41 -18.36
C ALA A 404 4.85 -19.96 -19.78
N LYS A 405 5.97 -19.68 -20.45
CA LYS A 405 6.27 -20.19 -21.79
C LYS A 405 6.31 -21.72 -21.84
N GLU A 406 6.96 -22.36 -20.86
CA GLU A 406 7.03 -23.82 -20.78
C GLU A 406 5.63 -24.46 -20.71
N VAL A 407 4.74 -23.92 -19.87
CA VAL A 407 3.36 -24.42 -19.73
C VAL A 407 2.54 -24.15 -21.00
N TYR A 408 2.73 -22.98 -21.62
CA TYR A 408 2.07 -22.64 -22.88
C TYR A 408 2.45 -23.63 -23.98
N ASP A 409 3.76 -23.85 -24.20
CA ASP A 409 4.29 -24.73 -25.25
C ASP A 409 3.82 -26.18 -25.05
N GLU A 410 3.79 -26.66 -23.79
CA GLU A 410 3.26 -27.99 -23.44
C GLU A 410 1.81 -28.15 -23.90
N ILE A 411 0.92 -27.22 -23.54
CA ILE A 411 -0.52 -27.32 -23.84
C ILE A 411 -0.81 -27.06 -25.32
N ALA A 412 -0.13 -26.09 -25.93
CA ALA A 412 -0.33 -25.71 -27.34
C ALA A 412 0.08 -26.84 -28.29
N SER A 413 1.03 -27.69 -27.89
CA SER A 413 1.48 -28.85 -28.68
C SER A 413 0.45 -30.00 -28.75
N VAL A 414 -0.59 -29.97 -27.93
CA VAL A 414 -1.59 -31.04 -27.84
C VAL A 414 -2.72 -30.83 -28.87
N GLY A 415 -2.72 -31.63 -29.93
CA GLY A 415 -3.80 -31.65 -30.92
C GLY A 415 -3.97 -30.31 -31.64
N GLU A 416 -5.20 -29.78 -31.66
CA GLU A 416 -5.54 -28.49 -32.28
C GLU A 416 -5.57 -27.34 -31.27
N ASN A 417 -5.12 -27.56 -30.02
CA ASN A 417 -5.14 -26.54 -28.96
C ASN A 417 -4.43 -25.24 -29.39
N GLY A 418 -3.30 -25.36 -30.09
CA GLY A 418 -2.53 -24.23 -30.59
C GLY A 418 -3.33 -23.26 -31.48
N GLU A 419 -4.37 -23.72 -32.19
CA GLU A 419 -5.22 -22.85 -33.02
C GLU A 419 -6.14 -21.94 -32.18
N HIS A 420 -6.38 -22.31 -30.93
CA HIS A 420 -7.24 -21.61 -29.96
C HIS A 420 -6.46 -20.86 -28.88
N MET A 421 -5.13 -20.84 -28.97
CA MET A 421 -4.26 -20.22 -28.00
C MET A 421 -3.46 -19.05 -28.60
N ALA A 422 -3.19 -18.05 -27.76
CA ALA A 422 -2.22 -17.01 -28.06
C ALA A 422 -1.31 -16.73 -26.86
N CYS A 423 -0.03 -16.50 -27.12
CA CYS A 423 0.95 -16.00 -26.15
C CYS A 423 1.46 -14.63 -26.62
N VAL A 424 1.42 -13.65 -25.73
CA VAL A 424 1.94 -12.29 -25.96
C VAL A 424 3.13 -12.07 -25.04
N ASP A 425 4.31 -11.88 -25.63
CA ASP A 425 5.57 -11.69 -24.91
C ASP A 425 5.86 -10.19 -24.73
N HIS A 426 5.33 -9.62 -23.65
CA HIS A 426 5.56 -8.23 -23.32
C HIS A 426 7.00 -7.96 -22.90
N LEU A 427 7.67 -8.91 -22.24
CA LEU A 427 9.01 -8.72 -21.70
C LEU A 427 9.99 -8.35 -22.82
N ALA A 428 10.07 -9.19 -23.85
CA ALA A 428 10.92 -8.95 -25.01
C ALA A 428 10.56 -7.64 -25.75
N GLY A 429 9.28 -7.26 -25.75
CA GLY A 429 8.79 -6.01 -26.35
C GLY A 429 9.07 -4.74 -25.53
N THR A 430 9.52 -4.86 -24.28
CA THR A 430 9.57 -3.74 -23.33
C THR A 430 10.91 -3.55 -22.62
N GLU A 431 11.93 -4.38 -22.91
CA GLU A 431 13.29 -4.26 -22.35
C GLU A 431 14.03 -2.96 -22.73
N GLN A 432 13.53 -2.23 -23.71
CA GLN A 432 14.14 -0.98 -24.19
C GLN A 432 14.12 0.11 -23.12
N GLU A 433 15.21 0.86 -22.98
CA GLU A 433 15.38 1.95 -21.99
C GLU A 433 14.22 2.97 -22.04
N ASN A 434 13.79 3.33 -23.25
CA ASN A 434 12.67 4.27 -23.44
C ASN A 434 11.34 3.77 -22.83
N PHE A 435 11.10 2.46 -22.76
CA PHE A 435 9.93 1.92 -22.07
C PHE A 435 10.10 2.05 -20.55
N LYS A 436 11.23 1.53 -20.04
CA LYS A 436 11.57 1.54 -18.62
C LYS A 436 11.55 2.95 -17.99
N GLU A 437 12.01 3.96 -18.74
CA GLU A 437 12.04 5.35 -18.28
C GLU A 437 10.70 6.09 -18.42
N LYS A 438 9.94 5.88 -19.50
CA LYS A 438 8.81 6.75 -19.86
C LYS A 438 7.44 6.11 -19.78
N LYS A 439 7.37 4.78 -19.70
CA LYS A 439 6.13 4.01 -19.72
C LYS A 439 5.80 3.34 -18.38
N LEU A 440 6.63 3.58 -17.37
CA LEU A 440 6.42 3.11 -16.00
C LEU A 440 6.25 4.28 -15.02
N THR A 441 5.56 4.04 -13.91
CA THR A 441 5.57 4.87 -12.70
C THR A 441 6.03 3.99 -11.55
N GLY A 442 7.31 4.13 -11.17
CA GLY A 442 8.00 3.10 -10.39
C GLY A 442 8.17 1.85 -11.25
N GLU A 443 7.62 0.72 -10.79
CA GLU A 443 7.66 -0.57 -11.51
C GLU A 443 6.33 -0.93 -12.20
N LEU A 444 5.31 -0.07 -12.10
CA LEU A 444 3.97 -0.32 -12.67
C LEU A 444 3.77 0.46 -13.97
N LEU A 445 2.89 -0.03 -14.86
CA LEU A 445 2.57 0.69 -16.09
C LEU A 445 1.93 2.05 -15.80
N ASN A 446 2.42 3.08 -16.48
CA ASN A 446 1.70 4.34 -16.58
C ASN A 446 0.75 4.31 -17.80
N ALA A 447 0.06 5.41 -18.08
CA ALA A 447 -0.90 5.50 -19.18
C ALA A 447 -0.32 5.12 -20.56
N ASP A 448 0.90 5.56 -20.86
CA ASP A 448 1.60 5.22 -22.11
C ASP A 448 2.06 3.76 -22.14
N GLY A 449 2.42 3.21 -20.98
CA GLY A 449 2.71 1.79 -20.81
C GLY A 449 1.51 0.91 -21.13
N HIS A 450 0.34 1.22 -20.57
CA HIS A 450 -0.89 0.47 -20.89
C HIS A 450 -1.27 0.56 -22.37
N LEU A 451 -1.06 1.71 -23.02
CA LEU A 451 -1.28 1.84 -24.46
C LEU A 451 -0.33 0.94 -25.27
N GLU A 452 0.94 0.86 -24.87
CA GLU A 452 1.93 -0.01 -25.52
C GLU A 452 1.55 -1.50 -25.36
N ILE A 453 1.20 -1.93 -24.16
CA ILE A 453 0.76 -3.30 -23.88
C ILE A 453 -0.48 -3.66 -24.72
N ALA A 454 -1.44 -2.74 -24.84
CA ALA A 454 -2.62 -2.96 -25.68
C ALA A 454 -2.29 -3.15 -27.16
N LYS A 455 -1.32 -2.39 -27.68
CA LYS A 455 -0.84 -2.53 -29.06
C LYS A 455 -0.20 -3.88 -29.29
N GLN A 456 0.67 -4.33 -28.39
CA GLN A 456 1.33 -5.64 -28.49
C GLN A 456 0.32 -6.79 -28.43
N LEU A 457 -0.68 -6.69 -27.55
CA LEU A 457 -1.80 -7.62 -27.50
C LEU A 457 -2.54 -7.66 -28.85
N ALA A 458 -2.93 -6.51 -29.40
CA ALA A 458 -3.65 -6.42 -30.66
C ALA A 458 -2.85 -6.93 -31.86
N GLU A 459 -1.57 -6.57 -31.96
CA GLU A 459 -0.68 -7.06 -33.00
C GLU A 459 -0.64 -8.60 -33.02
N THR A 460 -0.62 -9.23 -31.83
CA THR A 460 -0.57 -10.68 -31.69
C THR A 460 -1.90 -11.35 -32.01
N VAL A 461 -3.00 -10.92 -31.38
CA VAL A 461 -4.28 -11.66 -31.46
C VAL A 461 -5.12 -11.27 -32.68
N TYR A 462 -4.96 -10.05 -33.18
CA TYR A 462 -5.72 -9.50 -34.30
C TYR A 462 -4.87 -9.36 -35.58
N GLY A 463 -3.54 -9.22 -35.46
CA GLY A 463 -2.62 -9.08 -36.60
C GLY A 463 -2.36 -7.65 -37.05
N SER A 464 -2.73 -6.66 -36.23
CA SER A 464 -2.43 -5.24 -36.47
C SER A 464 -2.61 -4.46 -35.16
N SER A 465 -1.86 -3.37 -35.04
CA SER A 465 -1.99 -2.35 -33.99
C SER A 465 -2.31 -0.96 -34.56
N ASP A 466 -2.68 -0.88 -35.84
CA ASP A 466 -2.97 0.39 -36.52
C ASP A 466 -4.33 0.96 -36.13
N GLY A 467 -4.33 2.21 -35.65
CA GLY A 467 -5.55 2.97 -35.35
C GLY A 467 -6.01 2.92 -33.90
N PHE A 468 -5.13 2.57 -32.96
CA PHE A 468 -5.39 2.87 -31.53
C PHE A 468 -5.61 4.38 -31.35
N PRO A 469 -6.53 4.79 -30.45
CA PRO A 469 -6.70 6.20 -30.12
C PRO A 469 -5.42 6.74 -29.48
N ALA A 470 -4.93 7.88 -29.98
CA ALA A 470 -3.78 8.55 -29.38
C ALA A 470 -4.19 9.22 -28.06
N ILE A 471 -3.36 9.07 -27.04
CA ILE A 471 -3.42 9.92 -25.83
C ILE A 471 -2.86 11.27 -26.25
N THR A 472 -3.72 12.27 -26.40
CA THR A 472 -3.34 13.55 -27.00
C THR A 472 -2.67 14.52 -26.02
N GLN A 473 -2.85 14.32 -24.71
CA GLN A 473 -2.34 15.21 -23.65
C GLN A 473 -2.11 14.46 -22.33
N SER A 474 -1.26 15.03 -21.47
CA SER A 474 -0.97 14.52 -20.12
C SER A 474 -2.12 14.83 -19.16
N TRP A 475 -2.43 13.89 -18.26
CA TRP A 475 -3.34 14.12 -17.14
C TRP A 475 -2.59 14.64 -15.91
N SER A 476 -3.26 15.45 -15.09
CA SER A 476 -2.80 15.82 -13.75
C SER A 476 -3.93 15.67 -12.74
N ALA A 477 -3.76 14.82 -11.73
CA ALA A 477 -4.53 14.98 -10.49
C ALA A 477 -4.17 16.33 -9.88
N GLU A 478 -5.17 17.11 -9.48
CA GLU A 478 -4.92 18.12 -8.46
C GLU A 478 -4.48 17.39 -7.19
N ARG A 479 -3.47 17.92 -6.50
CA ARG A 479 -2.80 17.23 -5.39
C ARG A 479 -3.83 16.71 -4.38
N SER A 480 -3.90 15.39 -4.26
CA SER A 480 -4.94 14.66 -3.53
C SER A 480 -4.45 13.98 -2.28
N ALA A 481 -5.39 13.55 -1.44
CA ALA A 481 -5.10 12.62 -0.37
C ALA A 481 -4.68 11.25 -0.95
N ASP A 482 -3.60 10.68 -0.44
CA ASP A 482 -3.13 9.36 -0.84
C ASP A 482 -4.15 8.27 -0.47
N LEU A 483 -4.92 8.48 0.62
CA LEU A 483 -5.94 7.57 1.13
C LEU A 483 -7.28 8.28 1.42
N PHE A 484 -8.38 7.57 1.16
CA PHE A 484 -9.74 7.96 1.55
C PHE A 484 -10.27 6.97 2.60
N LEU A 485 -10.57 7.47 3.80
CA LEU A 485 -10.91 6.68 4.97
C LEU A 485 -12.42 6.69 5.26
N LYS A 486 -12.95 5.56 5.74
CA LYS A 486 -14.37 5.41 6.09
C LYS A 486 -14.72 6.05 7.44
N GLU A 487 -13.72 6.36 8.25
CA GLU A 487 -13.80 7.11 9.49
C GLU A 487 -14.39 8.50 9.25
N ILE A 488 -15.20 8.95 10.19
CA ILE A 488 -15.74 10.32 10.21
C ILE A 488 -15.10 11.12 11.35
N PRO A 489 -14.91 12.45 11.21
CA PRO A 489 -14.58 13.31 12.33
C PRO A 489 -15.78 13.39 13.30
N GLU A 490 -15.52 13.45 14.60
CA GLU A 490 -16.55 13.81 15.59
C GLU A 490 -16.66 15.34 15.60
N ALA A 491 -17.79 15.88 15.17
CA ALA A 491 -18.02 17.32 15.12
C ALA A 491 -19.25 17.68 15.96
N VAL A 492 -19.07 18.45 17.04
CA VAL A 492 -20.11 18.79 18.02
C VAL A 492 -20.20 20.30 18.20
N VAL A 493 -21.40 20.83 18.05
CA VAL A 493 -21.67 22.26 18.20
C VAL A 493 -21.72 22.65 19.69
N SER A 494 -21.03 23.74 20.03
CA SER A 494 -21.11 24.41 21.33
C SER A 494 -21.33 25.91 21.10
N GLY A 495 -22.54 26.39 21.33
CA GLY A 495 -22.95 27.75 20.94
C GLY A 495 -22.85 27.95 19.42
N ARG A 496 -21.98 28.86 18.97
CA ARG A 496 -21.69 29.13 17.55
C ARG A 496 -20.38 28.52 17.05
N ASN A 497 -19.82 27.58 17.81
CA ASN A 497 -18.54 26.97 17.51
C ASN A 497 -18.74 25.49 17.18
N LEU A 498 -18.03 24.99 16.18
CA LEU A 498 -17.99 23.58 15.82
C LEU A 498 -16.69 22.97 16.36
N ASN A 499 -16.79 22.14 17.40
CA ASN A 499 -15.65 21.43 17.97
C ASN A 499 -15.44 20.14 17.18
N VAL A 500 -14.31 20.01 16.50
CA VAL A 500 -13.97 18.89 15.63
C VAL A 500 -12.85 18.06 16.26
N THR A 501 -13.08 16.77 16.39
CA THR A 501 -12.11 15.77 16.86
C THR A 501 -11.85 14.77 15.75
N VAL A 502 -10.62 14.72 15.27
CA VAL A 502 -10.16 13.71 14.32
C VAL A 502 -9.91 12.39 15.05
N PRO A 503 -10.38 11.23 14.56
CA PRO A 503 -10.17 9.95 15.23
C PRO A 503 -8.69 9.63 15.44
N ARG A 504 -8.33 9.16 16.65
CA ARG A 504 -6.92 8.88 17.04
C ARG A 504 -6.17 7.91 16.14
N GLN A 505 -6.90 7.07 15.40
CA GLN A 505 -6.35 6.08 14.48
C GLN A 505 -5.83 6.68 13.17
N VAL A 506 -6.22 7.91 12.83
CA VAL A 506 -5.74 8.61 11.64
C VAL A 506 -4.45 9.35 12.00
N GLN A 507 -3.36 8.97 11.34
CA GLN A 507 -2.05 9.57 11.55
C GLN A 507 -2.00 10.94 10.89
N GLY A 508 -1.44 11.93 11.58
CA GLY A 508 -1.36 13.30 11.11
C GLY A 508 -1.31 14.28 12.25
N THR A 509 -0.69 15.41 12.02
CA THR A 509 -0.53 16.50 12.99
C THR A 509 -0.81 17.86 12.37
N LYS A 510 -1.01 17.91 11.06
CA LYS A 510 -1.43 19.05 10.27
C LYS A 510 -2.60 18.61 9.40
N TRP A 511 -3.74 19.22 9.66
CA TRP A 511 -5.01 18.88 9.00
C TRP A 511 -5.48 20.09 8.20
N GLN A 512 -6.09 19.82 7.06
CA GLN A 512 -6.95 20.78 6.39
C GLN A 512 -8.40 20.37 6.60
N TYR A 513 -9.26 21.37 6.62
CA TYR A 513 -10.70 21.17 6.60
C TYR A 513 -11.32 22.04 5.53
N ALA A 514 -12.46 21.57 4.98
CA ALA A 514 -13.39 22.36 4.19
C ALA A 514 -14.76 22.28 4.87
N LEU A 515 -15.30 23.42 5.30
CA LEU A 515 -16.63 23.54 5.89
C LEU A 515 -17.52 24.34 4.94
N THR A 516 -18.49 23.69 4.32
CA THR A 516 -19.51 24.36 3.50
C THR A 516 -20.69 24.76 4.37
N ILE A 517 -20.99 26.05 4.46
CA ILE A 517 -22.11 26.61 5.25
C ILE A 517 -22.63 27.89 4.57
N CYS A 518 -23.96 28.01 4.42
CA CYS A 518 -24.61 29.14 3.71
C CYS A 518 -24.05 29.41 2.29
N GLY A 519 -23.65 28.36 1.57
CA GLY A 519 -23.03 28.45 0.24
C GLY A 519 -21.60 29.03 0.26
N THR A 520 -20.98 29.19 1.44
CA THR A 520 -19.58 29.57 1.60
C THR A 520 -18.78 28.34 2.03
N VAL A 521 -17.69 28.06 1.32
CA VAL A 521 -16.71 27.04 1.68
C VAL A 521 -15.61 27.71 2.48
N ILE A 522 -15.45 27.30 3.73
CA ILE A 522 -14.42 27.77 4.64
C ILE A 522 -13.31 26.73 4.68
N CYS A 523 -12.14 27.06 4.15
CA CYS A 523 -10.98 26.19 4.17
C CYS A 523 -9.93 26.73 5.13
N GLY A 524 -9.47 25.88 6.06
CA GLY A 524 -8.45 26.25 7.03
C GLY A 524 -7.43 25.14 7.25
N THR A 525 -6.27 25.53 7.76
CA THR A 525 -5.23 24.59 8.20
C THR A 525 -5.14 24.63 9.72
N VAL A 526 -5.14 23.45 10.36
CA VAL A 526 -5.06 23.31 11.82
C VAL A 526 -3.95 22.34 12.21
N PHE A 527 -3.26 22.65 13.29
CA PHE A 527 -2.14 21.86 13.81
C PHE A 527 -2.49 21.11 15.11
N GLU A 528 -3.75 21.21 15.53
CA GLU A 528 -4.25 20.61 16.77
C GLU A 528 -5.43 19.68 16.50
N ASN A 529 -5.52 18.63 17.33
CA ASN A 529 -6.66 17.74 17.42
C ASN A 529 -6.96 17.53 18.93
N PRO A 530 -8.19 17.79 19.42
CA PRO A 530 -9.30 18.41 18.68
C PRO A 530 -9.00 19.88 18.32
N PHE A 531 -9.78 20.43 17.39
CA PHE A 531 -9.75 21.84 17.00
C PHE A 531 -11.18 22.42 16.98
N VAL A 532 -11.29 23.75 16.86
CA VAL A 532 -12.57 24.45 16.88
C VAL A 532 -12.66 25.36 15.65
N ILE A 533 -13.79 25.30 14.94
CA ILE A 533 -14.17 26.29 13.93
C ILE A 533 -15.17 27.24 14.59
N GLU A 534 -14.79 28.50 14.73
CA GLU A 534 -15.51 29.45 15.59
C GLU A 534 -16.47 30.37 14.83
N ASN A 535 -17.43 30.96 15.55
CA ASN A 535 -18.29 32.06 15.08
C ASN A 535 -19.11 31.77 13.82
N LEU A 536 -19.61 30.54 13.71
CA LEU A 536 -20.46 30.11 12.61
C LEU A 536 -21.88 30.69 12.73
N PRO A 537 -22.60 30.90 11.62
CA PRO A 537 -23.97 31.37 11.64
C PRO A 537 -24.91 30.36 12.32
N GLU A 538 -25.84 30.86 13.13
CA GLU A 538 -26.73 30.03 13.96
C GLU A 538 -27.84 29.38 13.13
N ASP A 539 -28.19 28.15 13.49
CA ASP A 539 -29.24 27.30 12.88
C ASP A 539 -29.03 26.95 11.39
N GLU A 540 -27.83 27.14 10.87
CA GLU A 540 -27.47 26.86 9.48
C GLU A 540 -26.96 25.44 9.29
N ALA A 541 -27.32 24.82 8.16
CA ALA A 541 -26.82 23.49 7.80
C ALA A 541 -25.38 23.59 7.30
N TYR A 542 -24.55 22.59 7.64
CA TYR A 542 -23.16 22.53 7.20
C TYR A 542 -22.76 21.14 6.74
N GLN A 543 -21.74 21.09 5.90
CA GLN A 543 -20.98 19.90 5.55
C GLN A 543 -19.49 20.14 5.84
N LEU A 544 -18.83 19.16 6.47
CA LEU A 544 -17.43 19.24 6.88
C LEU A 544 -16.65 18.05 6.32
N THR A 545 -15.56 18.34 5.62
CA THR A 545 -14.54 17.37 5.20
C THR A 545 -13.21 17.71 5.87
N VAL A 546 -12.45 16.71 6.30
CA VAL A 546 -11.15 16.87 6.98
C VAL A 546 -10.15 15.88 6.40
N TRP A 547 -8.93 16.34 6.11
CA TRP A 547 -7.85 15.48 5.63
C TRP A 547 -6.50 15.86 6.23
N SER A 548 -5.60 14.89 6.40
CA SER A 548 -4.22 15.15 6.78
C SER A 548 -3.45 15.69 5.58
N ILE A 549 -2.58 16.66 5.83
CA ILE A 549 -1.66 17.21 4.84
C ILE A 549 -0.19 17.02 5.24
N ASP A 550 0.04 16.21 6.28
CA ASP A 550 1.35 15.76 6.74
C ASP A 550 1.36 14.24 7.01
N GLY A 551 2.55 13.65 6.97
CA GLY A 551 2.77 12.21 7.08
C GLY A 551 3.47 11.61 5.85
N GLU A 552 3.83 10.32 5.92
CA GLU A 552 4.31 9.57 4.75
C GLU A 552 3.19 9.30 3.73
N THR A 553 1.93 9.43 4.16
CA THR A 553 0.73 9.20 3.37
C THR A 553 -0.37 10.14 3.89
N THR A 554 -0.92 10.99 3.03
CA THR A 554 -2.04 11.89 3.34
C THR A 554 -3.37 11.14 3.33
N ALA A 555 -4.30 11.50 4.22
CA ALA A 555 -5.53 10.75 4.42
C ALA A 555 -6.75 11.66 4.63
N GLN A 556 -7.77 11.49 3.79
CA GLN A 556 -9.05 12.20 3.89
C GLN A 556 -10.09 11.35 4.62
N LEU A 557 -10.81 11.97 5.56
CA LEU A 557 -11.94 11.36 6.25
C LEU A 557 -13.21 11.45 5.43
N SER A 558 -14.15 10.54 5.70
CA SER A 558 -15.52 10.64 5.19
C SER A 558 -16.16 11.96 5.68
N PRO A 559 -16.88 12.66 4.80
CA PRO A 559 -17.51 13.93 5.16
C PRO A 559 -18.62 13.71 6.19
N VAL A 560 -18.95 14.76 6.93
CA VAL A 560 -20.08 14.79 7.87
C VAL A 560 -20.95 16.01 7.64
N GLU A 561 -22.24 15.89 7.95
CA GLU A 561 -23.23 16.96 7.85
C GLU A 561 -23.89 17.22 9.20
N GLY A 562 -24.27 18.47 9.45
CA GLY A 562 -24.95 18.84 10.66
C GLY A 562 -25.66 20.18 10.54
N ARG A 563 -26.09 20.72 11.68
CA ARG A 563 -26.67 22.05 11.79
C ARG A 563 -26.07 22.78 12.98
N ILE A 564 -25.77 24.07 12.85
CA ILE A 564 -25.21 24.90 13.93
C ILE A 564 -26.28 25.16 15.00
N ARG A 565 -26.51 24.16 15.85
CA ARG A 565 -27.44 24.20 16.99
C ARG A 565 -26.76 23.57 18.19
N ASP A 566 -26.82 24.22 19.34
CA ASP A 566 -26.09 23.80 20.53
C ASP A 566 -26.30 22.31 20.88
N HIS A 567 -25.19 21.61 21.13
CA HIS A 567 -25.13 20.16 21.36
C HIS A 567 -25.54 19.24 20.19
N ALA A 568 -25.79 19.78 18.99
CA ALA A 568 -25.96 18.94 17.81
C ALA A 568 -24.63 18.30 17.41
N ALA A 569 -24.66 17.00 17.11
CA ALA A 569 -23.53 16.26 16.56
C ALA A 569 -23.72 16.11 15.04
N ALA A 570 -22.62 16.17 14.30
CA ALA A 570 -22.64 15.86 12.88
C ALA A 570 -22.87 14.35 12.66
N GLU A 571 -23.56 14.01 11.58
CA GLU A 571 -23.79 12.65 11.13
C GLU A 571 -23.20 12.48 9.72
N ARG A 572 -23.21 11.26 9.17
CA ARG A 572 -22.86 11.08 7.76
C ARG A 572 -23.87 11.82 6.87
N PRO A 573 -23.45 12.29 5.68
CA PRO A 573 -24.35 12.85 4.70
C PRO A 573 -25.59 11.98 4.48
N ASN A 574 -26.76 12.60 4.51
CA ASN A 574 -28.01 11.87 4.38
C ASN A 574 -28.37 11.68 2.90
N ILE A 575 -28.56 10.43 2.49
CA ILE A 575 -28.93 10.09 1.12
C ILE A 575 -30.45 10.30 0.94
N SER A 576 -30.83 11.14 -0.01
CA SER A 576 -32.24 11.39 -0.34
C SER A 576 -32.78 10.31 -1.30
N GLY A 577 -34.07 9.96 -1.16
CA GLY A 577 -34.76 8.99 -2.02
C GLY A 577 -34.58 7.51 -1.63
N GLU A 578 -35.57 6.67 -1.93
CA GLU A 578 -35.55 5.24 -1.54
C GLU A 578 -34.67 4.36 -2.43
N LEU A 579 -34.61 4.64 -3.74
CA LEU A 579 -33.75 3.87 -4.67
C LEU A 579 -32.25 4.14 -4.43
N PRO A 580 -31.78 5.40 -4.28
CA PRO A 580 -30.38 5.66 -3.93
C PRO A 580 -29.97 5.01 -2.60
N LYS A 581 -30.82 5.09 -1.56
CA LYS A 581 -30.61 4.35 -0.31
C LYS A 581 -30.49 2.84 -0.52
N LYS A 582 -31.33 2.26 -1.39
CA LYS A 582 -31.27 0.82 -1.72
C LYS A 582 -29.98 0.45 -2.44
N ILE A 583 -29.54 1.26 -3.40
CA ILE A 583 -28.27 1.06 -4.12
C ILE A 583 -27.09 1.17 -3.15
N ARG A 584 -27.06 2.24 -2.32
CA ARG A 584 -26.04 2.39 -1.29
C ARG A 584 -26.01 1.20 -0.34
N LYS A 585 -27.18 0.77 0.14
CA LYS A 585 -27.29 -0.41 0.99
C LYS A 585 -26.75 -1.67 0.33
N LEU A 586 -27.05 -1.88 -0.96
CA LEU A 586 -26.51 -3.01 -1.71
C LEU A 586 -24.98 -2.93 -1.81
N ALA A 587 -24.43 -1.74 -2.08
CA ALA A 587 -22.99 -1.53 -2.17
C ALA A 587 -22.28 -1.68 -0.80
N ASP A 588 -22.88 -1.22 0.29
CA ASP A 588 -22.26 -1.22 1.63
C ASP A 588 -22.43 -2.55 2.38
N GLU A 589 -23.59 -3.19 2.29
CA GLU A 589 -23.95 -4.35 3.13
C GLU A 589 -23.73 -5.71 2.42
N THR A 590 -23.63 -5.72 1.09
CA THR A 590 -23.46 -6.98 0.33
C THR A 590 -21.98 -7.34 0.24
N LYS A 591 -21.59 -8.42 0.92
CA LYS A 591 -20.23 -9.01 0.79
C LYS A 591 -20.00 -9.78 -0.51
N GLY A 592 -21.03 -9.95 -1.33
CA GLY A 592 -20.94 -10.58 -2.65
C GLY A 592 -20.68 -9.58 -3.77
N SER A 593 -20.17 -10.09 -4.89
CA SER A 593 -20.00 -9.39 -6.16
C SER A 593 -21.36 -9.02 -6.76
N LEU A 594 -21.52 -7.77 -7.20
CA LEU A 594 -22.67 -7.29 -7.98
C LEU A 594 -22.28 -7.22 -9.47
N THR A 595 -23.26 -7.46 -10.35
CA THR A 595 -23.10 -7.22 -11.78
C THR A 595 -23.84 -5.94 -12.20
N TRP A 596 -23.07 -4.97 -12.72
CA TRP A 596 -23.53 -3.68 -13.23
C TRP A 596 -23.54 -3.71 -14.76
N LEU A 597 -24.73 -3.68 -15.36
CA LEU A 597 -24.89 -3.69 -16.82
C LEU A 597 -25.19 -2.28 -17.34
N PHE A 598 -24.28 -1.75 -18.15
CA PHE A 598 -24.48 -0.51 -18.91
C PHE A 598 -24.97 -0.84 -20.31
N MET A 599 -26.11 -0.25 -20.68
CA MET A 599 -26.72 -0.35 -22.00
C MET A 599 -26.98 1.05 -22.55
N GLY A 600 -26.75 1.21 -23.84
CA GLY A 600 -27.04 2.46 -24.50
C GLY A 600 -26.47 2.53 -25.91
N ASP A 601 -26.31 3.76 -26.38
CA ASP A 601 -25.77 4.08 -27.69
C ASP A 601 -24.30 4.56 -27.63
N SER A 602 -23.88 5.38 -28.59
CA SER A 602 -22.51 5.88 -28.73
C SER A 602 -22.03 6.67 -27.50
N ILE A 603 -22.93 7.35 -26.78
CA ILE A 603 -22.58 8.10 -25.57
C ILE A 603 -22.23 7.14 -24.42
N THR A 604 -22.92 6.00 -24.30
CA THR A 604 -22.59 4.99 -23.28
C THR A 604 -21.41 4.12 -23.70
N HIS A 605 -21.27 3.85 -25.01
CA HIS A 605 -20.10 3.17 -25.55
C HIS A 605 -18.83 3.99 -25.28
N GLY A 606 -18.90 5.31 -25.49
CA GLY A 606 -17.85 6.28 -25.12
C GLY A 606 -16.56 6.05 -25.87
N ALA A 607 -16.66 5.66 -27.14
CA ALA A 607 -15.60 5.00 -27.87
C ALA A 607 -14.58 6.01 -28.47
N ALA A 608 -15.00 6.73 -29.52
CA ALA A 608 -14.17 7.65 -30.29
C ALA A 608 -13.85 8.98 -29.60
N HIS A 609 -14.79 9.46 -28.78
CA HIS A 609 -14.81 10.84 -28.31
C HIS A 609 -14.04 11.05 -27.01
N THR A 610 -13.67 9.97 -26.32
CA THR A 610 -12.82 10.07 -25.14
C THR A 610 -11.33 10.07 -25.46
N LYS A 611 -10.87 9.88 -26.70
CA LYS A 611 -9.44 10.00 -27.08
C LYS A 611 -8.46 9.19 -26.19
N GLY A 612 -8.81 7.96 -25.86
CA GLY A 612 -7.99 7.09 -25.00
C GLY A 612 -8.25 7.26 -23.49
N TYR A 613 -9.09 8.21 -23.10
CA TYR A 613 -9.57 8.37 -21.74
C TYR A 613 -10.78 7.48 -21.44
N ASP A 614 -11.05 7.27 -20.16
CA ASP A 614 -12.13 6.40 -19.71
C ASP A 614 -13.52 6.97 -20.06
N SER A 615 -14.41 6.10 -20.54
CA SER A 615 -15.84 6.38 -20.63
C SER A 615 -16.52 6.26 -19.26
N ILE A 616 -17.81 6.59 -19.17
CA ILE A 616 -18.57 6.54 -17.90
C ILE A 616 -18.52 5.16 -17.24
N SER A 617 -18.63 4.07 -18.01
CA SER A 617 -18.57 2.71 -17.45
C SER A 617 -17.17 2.35 -16.96
N GLN A 618 -16.14 2.90 -17.61
CA GLN A 618 -14.74 2.62 -17.31
C GLN A 618 -14.29 3.40 -16.06
N LEU A 619 -14.66 4.68 -15.95
CA LEU A 619 -14.49 5.48 -14.73
C LEU A 619 -15.24 4.85 -13.55
N PHE A 620 -16.48 4.43 -13.78
CA PHE A 620 -17.28 3.79 -12.72
C PHE A 620 -16.70 2.43 -12.28
N GLU A 621 -16.15 1.63 -13.21
CA GLU A 621 -15.44 0.40 -12.85
C GLU A 621 -14.25 0.67 -11.94
N LYS A 622 -13.38 1.63 -12.29
CA LYS A 622 -12.24 2.00 -11.44
C LYS A 622 -12.69 2.50 -10.08
N TYR A 623 -13.71 3.34 -10.04
CA TYR A 623 -14.34 3.83 -8.81
C TYR A 623 -14.85 2.68 -7.92
N LEU A 624 -15.58 1.70 -8.48
CA LEU A 624 -16.04 0.56 -7.71
C LEU A 624 -14.87 -0.22 -7.09
N LYS A 625 -13.83 -0.49 -7.89
CA LYS A 625 -12.70 -1.32 -7.47
C LYS A 625 -11.79 -0.62 -6.46
N GLU A 626 -11.43 0.64 -6.71
CA GLU A 626 -10.46 1.39 -5.90
C GLU A 626 -11.11 2.21 -4.79
N ASP A 627 -12.14 3.00 -5.12
CA ASP A 627 -12.72 3.97 -4.18
C ASP A 627 -13.73 3.32 -3.23
N LEU A 628 -14.60 2.43 -3.74
CA LEU A 628 -15.56 1.70 -2.89
C LEU A 628 -15.03 0.38 -2.32
N GLY A 629 -13.88 -0.10 -2.81
CA GLY A 629 -13.30 -1.39 -2.41
C GLY A 629 -14.14 -2.59 -2.82
N ARG A 630 -15.01 -2.45 -3.83
CA ARG A 630 -15.84 -3.51 -4.40
C ARG A 630 -15.14 -4.17 -5.59
N ALA A 631 -13.91 -4.62 -5.37
CA ALA A 631 -13.03 -5.12 -6.44
C ALA A 631 -13.51 -6.40 -7.16
N ASP A 632 -14.47 -7.13 -6.57
CA ASP A 632 -15.10 -8.31 -7.20
C ASP A 632 -16.38 -7.95 -7.99
N ASP A 633 -16.87 -6.70 -7.97
CA ASP A 633 -18.01 -6.29 -8.81
C ASP A 633 -17.63 -6.33 -10.30
N ILE A 634 -18.60 -6.70 -11.13
CA ILE A 634 -18.42 -6.84 -12.58
C ILE A 634 -19.16 -5.70 -13.27
N VAL A 635 -18.44 -4.91 -14.06
CA VAL A 635 -19.04 -3.90 -14.94
C VAL A 635 -19.02 -4.41 -16.38
N VAL A 636 -20.20 -4.49 -16.99
CA VAL A 636 -20.37 -4.93 -18.38
C VAL A 636 -20.96 -3.78 -19.19
N ASN A 637 -20.23 -3.29 -20.19
CA ASN A 637 -20.74 -2.27 -21.11
C ASN A 637 -21.15 -2.91 -22.44
N THR A 638 -22.47 -3.08 -22.62
CA THR A 638 -23.06 -3.64 -23.84
C THR A 638 -23.58 -2.58 -24.81
N ALA A 639 -23.30 -1.29 -24.55
CA ALA A 639 -23.72 -0.20 -25.41
C ALA A 639 -23.08 -0.32 -26.81
N VAL A 640 -23.85 0.04 -27.84
CA VAL A 640 -23.42 -0.05 -29.24
C VAL A 640 -23.70 1.27 -29.90
N SER A 641 -22.70 1.85 -30.57
CA SER A 641 -22.87 3.11 -31.28
C SER A 641 -23.96 3.00 -32.36
N GLY A 642 -24.83 4.01 -32.43
CA GLY A 642 -26.00 3.99 -33.31
C GLY A 642 -27.20 3.19 -32.79
N ALA A 643 -27.11 2.56 -31.61
CA ALA A 643 -28.23 1.80 -31.05
C ALA A 643 -29.47 2.67 -30.77
N THR A 644 -30.62 2.04 -30.91
CA THR A 644 -31.96 2.56 -30.61
C THR A 644 -32.70 1.59 -29.68
N THR A 645 -33.89 1.97 -29.21
CA THR A 645 -34.82 1.07 -28.52
C THR A 645 -35.31 -0.05 -29.45
N THR A 646 -35.59 0.27 -30.71
CA THR A 646 -35.90 -0.67 -31.81
C THR A 646 -35.39 -0.12 -33.13
N ASP A 647 -35.02 -0.96 -34.08
CA ASP A 647 -34.77 -0.54 -35.47
C ASP A 647 -35.72 -1.28 -36.44
N ALA A 648 -35.79 -0.82 -37.69
CA ALA A 648 -36.67 -1.38 -38.72
C ALA A 648 -36.29 -2.84 -39.11
N ALA A 649 -35.11 -3.31 -38.71
CA ALA A 649 -34.58 -4.64 -39.01
C ALA A 649 -34.66 -5.59 -37.80
N GLY A 650 -35.24 -5.16 -36.67
CA GLY A 650 -35.34 -5.97 -35.45
C GLY A 650 -34.01 -6.22 -34.74
N ARG A 651 -33.04 -5.30 -34.86
CA ARG A 651 -31.68 -5.36 -34.27
C ARG A 651 -31.47 -4.31 -33.16
N GLY A 652 -32.50 -3.55 -32.80
CA GLY A 652 -32.43 -2.58 -31.70
C GLY A 652 -32.27 -3.25 -30.33
N THR A 653 -32.01 -2.46 -29.29
CA THR A 653 -31.71 -2.98 -27.94
C THR A 653 -32.78 -3.93 -27.40
N TYR A 654 -34.05 -3.68 -27.70
CA TYR A 654 -35.16 -4.54 -27.31
C TYR A 654 -35.05 -5.98 -27.86
N ALA A 655 -34.51 -6.18 -29.07
CA ALA A 655 -34.41 -7.52 -29.67
C ALA A 655 -33.33 -8.39 -29.02
N HIS A 656 -32.38 -7.77 -28.32
CA HIS A 656 -31.21 -8.44 -27.72
C HIS A 656 -31.22 -8.40 -26.19
N ILE A 657 -32.22 -7.77 -25.58
CA ILE A 657 -32.25 -7.56 -24.13
C ILE A 657 -32.36 -8.90 -23.37
N GLU A 658 -33.15 -9.85 -23.86
CA GLU A 658 -33.31 -11.16 -23.21
C GLU A 658 -31.98 -11.89 -23.12
N GLU A 659 -31.26 -11.98 -24.24
CA GLU A 659 -29.93 -12.59 -24.32
C GLU A 659 -28.94 -11.93 -23.33
N ARG A 660 -28.92 -10.60 -23.26
CA ARG A 660 -28.04 -9.87 -22.32
C ARG A 660 -28.41 -10.14 -20.85
N MET A 661 -29.70 -10.19 -20.55
CA MET A 661 -30.20 -10.41 -19.18
C MET A 661 -29.97 -11.85 -18.73
N GLU A 662 -30.15 -12.83 -19.61
CA GLU A 662 -29.86 -14.25 -19.35
C GLU A 662 -28.35 -14.49 -19.24
N LYS A 663 -27.55 -13.82 -20.06
CA LYS A 663 -26.09 -14.01 -20.05
C LYS A 663 -25.44 -13.44 -18.78
N TYR A 664 -25.78 -12.20 -18.43
CA TYR A 664 -25.05 -11.46 -17.37
C TYR A 664 -25.78 -11.43 -16.02
N HIS A 665 -27.08 -11.77 -15.99
CA HIS A 665 -27.91 -11.74 -14.78
C HIS A 665 -27.69 -10.50 -13.88
N PRO A 666 -27.80 -9.27 -14.43
CA PRO A 666 -27.37 -8.08 -13.72
C PRO A 666 -28.24 -7.76 -12.50
N ASP A 667 -27.60 -7.24 -11.46
CA ASP A 667 -28.25 -6.70 -10.27
C ASP A 667 -28.71 -5.26 -10.51
N ILE A 668 -27.93 -4.52 -11.30
CA ILE A 668 -28.18 -3.10 -11.59
C ILE A 668 -28.01 -2.87 -13.09
N VAL A 669 -29.00 -2.22 -13.69
CA VAL A 669 -29.08 -2.01 -15.14
C VAL A 669 -29.21 -0.52 -15.43
N SER A 670 -28.20 0.08 -16.05
CA SER A 670 -28.17 1.46 -16.51
C SER A 670 -28.53 1.52 -17.99
N VAL A 671 -29.58 2.25 -18.35
CA VAL A 671 -30.07 2.39 -19.72
C VAL A 671 -30.03 3.85 -20.15
N MET A 672 -29.34 4.12 -21.26
CA MET A 672 -29.30 5.44 -21.90
C MET A 672 -29.51 5.28 -23.40
N LEU A 673 -30.77 5.43 -23.84
CA LEU A 673 -31.22 5.35 -25.22
C LEU A 673 -32.04 6.61 -25.55
N GLY A 674 -32.32 6.85 -26.84
CA GLY A 674 -33.07 8.03 -27.28
C GLY A 674 -32.29 8.98 -28.18
N THR A 675 -30.96 8.85 -28.27
CA THR A 675 -30.13 9.68 -29.17
C THR A 675 -30.46 9.42 -30.62
N ASN A 676 -30.52 8.14 -31.00
CA ASN A 676 -30.74 7.70 -32.37
C ASN A 676 -32.21 7.39 -32.68
N ASP A 677 -33.07 7.30 -31.66
CA ASP A 677 -34.47 6.94 -31.80
C ASP A 677 -35.30 8.01 -32.51
N THR A 678 -36.34 7.57 -33.23
CA THR A 678 -37.44 8.44 -33.64
C THR A 678 -38.38 8.61 -32.46
N ILE A 679 -38.48 9.83 -31.94
CA ILE A 679 -39.23 10.11 -30.71
C ILE A 679 -40.73 10.20 -31.01
N ASN A 680 -41.47 9.15 -30.66
CA ASN A 680 -42.92 9.03 -30.77
C ASN A 680 -43.45 8.05 -29.69
N ASP A 681 -44.73 7.68 -29.75
CA ASP A 681 -45.31 6.78 -28.75
C ASP A 681 -44.70 5.36 -28.77
N ALA A 682 -44.14 4.92 -29.90
CA ALA A 682 -43.44 3.64 -29.98
C ALA A 682 -42.13 3.66 -29.16
N TYR A 683 -41.45 4.80 -29.06
CA TYR A 683 -40.26 4.94 -28.19
C TYR A 683 -40.63 4.70 -26.71
N GLU A 684 -41.69 5.34 -26.21
CA GLU A 684 -42.18 5.11 -24.85
C GLU A 684 -42.60 3.65 -24.62
N GLU A 685 -43.30 3.04 -25.60
CA GLU A 685 -43.72 1.65 -25.52
C GLU A 685 -42.52 0.69 -25.49
N ASN A 686 -41.49 0.94 -26.30
CA ASN A 686 -40.29 0.11 -26.33
C ASN A 686 -39.48 0.23 -25.04
N LEU A 687 -39.37 1.43 -24.45
CA LEU A 687 -38.74 1.59 -23.14
C LEU A 687 -39.47 0.77 -22.06
N LYS A 688 -40.82 0.77 -22.07
CA LYS A 688 -41.62 -0.08 -21.17
C LYS A 688 -41.34 -1.56 -21.39
N LYS A 689 -41.30 -2.02 -22.65
CA LYS A 689 -40.97 -3.42 -22.98
C LYS A 689 -39.56 -3.82 -22.52
N ILE A 690 -38.58 -2.93 -22.63
CA ILE A 690 -37.23 -3.16 -22.10
C ILE A 690 -37.27 -3.32 -20.58
N VAL A 691 -38.01 -2.45 -19.87
CA VAL A 691 -38.20 -2.53 -18.41
C VAL A 691 -38.87 -3.84 -18.01
N ASP A 692 -39.95 -4.21 -18.69
CA ASP A 692 -40.68 -5.45 -18.44
C ASP A 692 -39.75 -6.66 -18.61
N LYS A 693 -38.95 -6.70 -19.68
CA LYS A 693 -38.05 -7.82 -19.94
C LYS A 693 -36.91 -7.93 -18.93
N ILE A 694 -36.38 -6.80 -18.47
CA ILE A 694 -35.42 -6.78 -17.36
C ILE A 694 -36.04 -7.40 -16.10
N LYS A 695 -37.28 -7.01 -15.77
CA LYS A 695 -38.00 -7.49 -14.58
C LYS A 695 -38.48 -8.94 -14.69
N GLU A 696 -38.75 -9.43 -15.89
CA GLU A 696 -39.06 -10.84 -16.14
C GLU A 696 -37.90 -11.75 -15.74
N VAL A 697 -36.67 -11.41 -16.17
CA VAL A 697 -35.47 -12.20 -15.88
C VAL A 697 -34.99 -11.99 -14.44
N ASN A 698 -34.92 -10.73 -13.98
CA ASN A 698 -34.54 -10.41 -12.61
C ASN A 698 -35.48 -9.36 -12.00
N LYS A 699 -36.50 -9.83 -11.28
CA LYS A 699 -37.49 -8.97 -10.58
C LYS A 699 -36.85 -7.97 -9.61
N ASN A 700 -35.70 -8.34 -9.05
CA ASN A 700 -34.99 -7.55 -8.05
C ASN A 700 -34.02 -6.54 -8.66
N ALA A 701 -33.73 -6.63 -9.96
CA ALA A 701 -32.79 -5.73 -10.63
C ALA A 701 -33.20 -4.27 -10.44
N ILE A 702 -32.26 -3.41 -10.07
CA ILE A 702 -32.48 -1.96 -10.00
C ILE A 702 -32.24 -1.38 -11.39
N ILE A 703 -33.20 -0.61 -11.89
CA ILE A 703 -33.12 0.02 -13.21
C ILE A 703 -32.82 1.50 -13.02
N ILE A 704 -31.88 2.00 -13.81
CA ILE A 704 -31.47 3.39 -13.86
C ILE A 704 -31.65 3.87 -15.29
N PHE A 705 -32.41 4.94 -15.48
CA PHE A 705 -32.52 5.66 -16.74
C PHE A 705 -31.64 6.89 -16.69
N ARG A 706 -30.76 7.03 -17.67
CA ARG A 706 -29.93 8.23 -17.86
C ARG A 706 -30.32 8.88 -19.17
N THR A 707 -30.42 10.20 -19.16
CA THR A 707 -30.65 10.97 -20.38
C THR A 707 -29.37 11.11 -21.21
N PRO A 708 -29.47 11.39 -22.53
CA PRO A 708 -28.32 11.83 -23.34
C PRO A 708 -27.64 13.10 -22.78
N SER A 709 -26.46 13.40 -23.31
CA SER A 709 -25.78 14.71 -23.16
C SER A 709 -26.48 15.82 -23.95
N ALA A 710 -26.17 17.08 -23.64
CA ALA A 710 -26.72 18.25 -24.32
C ALA A 710 -26.39 18.26 -25.83
N ALA A 711 -27.22 18.96 -26.61
CA ALA A 711 -27.07 19.10 -28.07
C ALA A 711 -27.26 20.56 -28.51
N PRO A 712 -26.46 21.09 -29.46
CA PRO A 712 -26.54 22.48 -29.91
C PRO A 712 -27.94 22.87 -30.36
N VAL A 713 -28.41 24.03 -29.92
CA VAL A 713 -29.71 24.57 -30.32
C VAL A 713 -29.80 24.64 -31.85
N GLY A 714 -30.92 24.15 -32.41
CA GLY A 714 -31.14 24.08 -33.85
C GLY A 714 -30.56 22.85 -34.56
N SER A 715 -29.80 21.98 -33.86
CA SER A 715 -29.38 20.69 -34.41
C SER A 715 -30.57 19.71 -34.57
N GLY A 716 -30.42 18.71 -35.43
CA GLY A 716 -31.42 17.64 -35.55
C GLY A 716 -31.63 16.85 -34.24
N TYR A 717 -30.60 16.78 -33.39
CA TYR A 717 -30.67 16.14 -32.07
C TYR A 717 -31.37 17.01 -31.03
N ALA A 718 -31.15 18.33 -31.05
CA ALA A 718 -31.82 19.27 -30.17
C ALA A 718 -33.34 19.13 -30.16
N ALA A 719 -33.94 18.96 -31.35
CA ALA A 719 -35.36 18.77 -31.52
C ALA A 719 -35.87 17.41 -31.00
N LYS A 720 -34.99 16.40 -30.91
CA LYS A 720 -35.33 15.09 -30.33
C LYS A 720 -35.32 15.11 -28.81
N PHE A 721 -34.47 15.92 -28.17
CA PHE A 721 -34.28 15.90 -26.72
C PHE A 721 -35.19 16.87 -25.97
N ARG A 722 -35.31 18.10 -26.49
CA ARG A 722 -36.01 19.21 -25.83
C ARG A 722 -37.53 19.14 -26.00
N GLY A 723 -38.23 19.80 -25.08
CA GLY A 723 -39.69 19.96 -25.09
C GLY A 723 -40.46 18.78 -24.50
N GLU A 724 -41.75 18.97 -24.27
CA GLU A 724 -42.62 18.00 -23.58
C GLU A 724 -42.75 16.65 -24.30
N ASN A 725 -42.54 16.63 -25.62
CA ASN A 725 -42.59 15.42 -26.44
C ASN A 725 -41.20 14.84 -26.77
N GLY A 726 -40.13 15.44 -26.25
CA GLY A 726 -38.75 15.00 -26.47
C GLY A 726 -38.37 13.75 -25.66
N ALA A 727 -37.21 13.17 -25.99
CA ALA A 727 -36.69 11.94 -25.40
C ALA A 727 -36.56 12.03 -23.87
N VAL A 728 -36.12 13.19 -23.36
CA VAL A 728 -35.91 13.44 -21.92
C VAL A 728 -37.22 13.38 -21.15
N ALA A 729 -38.23 14.13 -21.59
CA ALA A 729 -39.55 14.15 -20.95
C ALA A 729 -40.25 12.79 -21.03
N ARG A 730 -40.14 12.09 -22.16
CA ARG A 730 -40.74 10.76 -22.34
C ARG A 730 -40.05 9.68 -21.50
N MET A 731 -38.71 9.72 -21.40
CA MET A 731 -37.97 8.81 -20.54
C MET A 731 -38.30 9.04 -19.06
N LYS A 732 -38.37 10.31 -18.63
CA LYS A 732 -38.81 10.69 -17.27
C LYS A 732 -40.20 10.14 -16.95
N LYS A 733 -41.15 10.31 -17.86
CA LYS A 733 -42.52 9.79 -17.74
C LYS A 733 -42.55 8.27 -17.56
N VAL A 734 -41.77 7.52 -18.35
CA VAL A 734 -41.65 6.06 -18.19
C VAL A 734 -41.00 5.71 -16.84
N ALA A 735 -39.97 6.45 -16.43
CA ALA A 735 -39.28 6.19 -15.17
C ALA A 735 -40.19 6.40 -13.95
N GLU A 736 -40.90 7.52 -13.89
CA GLU A 736 -41.85 7.85 -12.83
C GLU A 736 -42.98 6.81 -12.74
N ALA A 737 -43.53 6.40 -13.89
CA ALA A 737 -44.61 5.42 -13.95
C ALA A 737 -44.19 4.02 -13.45
N ASN A 738 -42.90 3.69 -13.45
CA ASN A 738 -42.38 2.37 -13.13
C ASN A 738 -41.45 2.34 -11.90
N GLY A 739 -41.29 3.46 -11.19
CA GLY A 739 -40.40 3.55 -10.02
C GLY A 739 -38.94 3.26 -10.37
N ILE A 740 -38.44 3.86 -11.45
CA ILE A 740 -37.06 3.75 -11.95
C ILE A 740 -36.27 4.98 -11.49
N LEU A 741 -34.98 4.81 -11.17
CA LEU A 741 -34.11 5.94 -10.88
C LEU A 741 -33.82 6.71 -12.17
N PHE A 742 -34.27 7.96 -12.26
CA PHE A 742 -34.07 8.83 -13.43
C PHE A 742 -32.96 9.85 -13.14
N ILE A 743 -31.92 9.86 -13.96
CA ILE A 743 -30.77 10.76 -13.86
C ILE A 743 -30.81 11.71 -15.06
N ASP A 744 -31.14 12.98 -14.82
CA ASP A 744 -31.29 14.02 -15.83
C ASP A 744 -29.97 14.76 -16.09
N GLN A 745 -29.15 14.15 -16.93
CA GLN A 745 -27.85 14.69 -17.34
C GLN A 745 -27.99 15.73 -18.46
N PHE A 746 -29.06 15.62 -19.25
CA PHE A 746 -29.33 16.50 -20.38
C PHE A 746 -29.58 17.91 -19.89
N THR A 747 -30.56 18.09 -19.00
CA THR A 747 -31.03 19.43 -18.58
C THR A 747 -29.89 20.24 -17.96
N THR A 748 -29.11 19.62 -17.08
CA THR A 748 -27.97 20.25 -16.40
C THR A 748 -26.96 20.79 -17.40
N TRP A 749 -26.61 19.99 -18.40
CA TRP A 749 -25.64 20.40 -19.41
C TRP A 749 -26.22 21.35 -20.44
N ASP A 750 -27.51 21.23 -20.75
CA ASP A 750 -28.19 22.11 -21.69
C ASP A 750 -28.21 23.56 -21.19
N GLN A 751 -28.40 23.73 -19.89
CA GLN A 751 -28.30 25.02 -19.19
C GLN A 751 -26.87 25.55 -19.24
N ALA A 752 -25.89 24.76 -18.79
CA ALA A 752 -24.48 25.17 -18.82
C ALA A 752 -23.99 25.52 -20.23
N ALA A 753 -24.45 24.79 -21.25
CA ALA A 753 -24.15 25.04 -22.66
C ALA A 753 -24.76 26.32 -23.22
N ALA A 754 -25.98 26.66 -22.79
CA ALA A 754 -26.64 27.91 -23.19
C ALA A 754 -25.90 29.13 -22.63
N GLU A 755 -25.31 28.97 -21.44
CA GLU A 755 -24.59 29.98 -20.69
C GLU A 755 -23.12 30.12 -21.12
N TYR A 756 -22.49 28.97 -21.38
CA TYR A 756 -21.10 28.84 -21.83
C TYR A 756 -21.03 28.10 -23.17
N PRO A 757 -21.38 28.76 -24.29
CA PRO A 757 -21.35 28.14 -25.61
C PRO A 757 -20.02 27.47 -25.98
N TYR A 758 -18.89 27.91 -25.42
CA TYR A 758 -17.60 27.27 -25.64
C TYR A 758 -17.57 25.80 -25.18
N LEU A 759 -18.40 25.39 -24.22
CA LEU A 759 -18.54 23.99 -23.81
C LEU A 759 -19.04 23.10 -24.97
N MET A 760 -19.78 23.70 -25.91
CA MET A 760 -20.30 23.07 -27.13
C MET A 760 -19.43 23.32 -28.37
N ALA A 761 -18.45 24.23 -28.32
CA ALA A 761 -17.74 24.75 -29.50
C ALA A 761 -16.69 23.79 -30.09
N GLY A 762 -16.90 22.49 -30.00
CA GLY A 762 -15.93 21.48 -30.48
C GLY A 762 -14.63 21.48 -29.69
N ASN A 763 -14.67 21.82 -28.39
CA ASN A 763 -13.54 21.55 -27.52
C ASN A 763 -13.48 20.03 -27.27
N GLU A 764 -12.33 19.41 -27.44
CA GLU A 764 -12.19 17.94 -27.38
C GLU A 764 -12.49 17.34 -25.99
N PHE A 765 -12.69 18.18 -24.97
CA PHE A 765 -12.77 17.78 -23.56
C PHE A 765 -14.20 17.63 -23.00
N TYR A 766 -15.08 18.59 -23.25
CA TYR A 766 -16.47 18.54 -22.76
C TYR A 766 -17.40 17.87 -23.76
N LEU A 767 -17.49 18.39 -24.99
CA LEU A 767 -18.20 17.77 -26.11
C LEU A 767 -17.25 17.55 -27.27
N GLY A 768 -16.69 16.33 -27.32
CA GLY A 768 -15.58 15.95 -28.17
C GLY A 768 -15.84 16.08 -29.68
N ASP A 769 -17.11 16.16 -30.12
CA ASP A 769 -17.48 16.40 -31.53
C ASP A 769 -18.21 17.73 -31.78
N GLY A 770 -18.37 18.57 -30.74
CA GLY A 770 -19.14 19.81 -30.81
C GLY A 770 -20.63 19.61 -31.13
N ASN A 771 -21.15 18.39 -30.97
CA ASN A 771 -22.53 18.06 -31.29
C ASN A 771 -23.23 17.35 -30.13
N ILE A 772 -22.94 16.08 -29.87
CA ILE A 772 -23.65 15.33 -28.83
C ILE A 772 -22.75 14.42 -28.02
N HIS A 773 -21.54 14.12 -28.47
CA HIS A 773 -20.71 13.14 -27.80
C HIS A 773 -19.80 13.80 -26.76
N PRO A 774 -19.88 13.40 -25.48
CA PRO A 774 -19.01 13.95 -24.46
C PRO A 774 -17.55 13.59 -24.72
N GLY A 775 -16.65 14.54 -24.47
CA GLY A 775 -15.21 14.29 -24.35
C GLY A 775 -14.85 13.74 -22.96
N PRO A 776 -13.56 13.62 -22.62
CA PRO A 776 -13.10 13.12 -21.32
C PRO A 776 -13.72 13.82 -20.10
N ALA A 777 -13.71 15.16 -20.06
CA ALA A 777 -14.28 15.94 -18.96
C ALA A 777 -15.80 15.79 -18.89
N GLY A 778 -16.46 15.69 -20.04
CA GLY A 778 -17.88 15.37 -20.10
C GLY A 778 -18.18 14.00 -19.49
N HIS A 779 -17.44 12.96 -19.86
CA HIS A 779 -17.65 11.61 -19.32
C HIS A 779 -17.44 11.55 -17.81
N LEU A 780 -16.45 12.26 -17.26
CA LEU A 780 -16.27 12.37 -15.82
C LEU A 780 -17.42 13.09 -15.13
N SER A 781 -17.86 14.23 -15.65
CA SER A 781 -19.02 14.95 -15.12
C SER A 781 -20.28 14.06 -15.10
N MET A 782 -20.52 13.29 -16.17
CA MET A 782 -21.61 12.33 -16.20
C MET A 782 -21.45 11.19 -15.18
N THR A 783 -20.21 10.77 -14.90
CA THR A 783 -19.92 9.71 -13.93
C THR A 783 -20.16 10.20 -12.50
N LEU A 784 -19.72 11.42 -12.18
CA LEU A 784 -19.95 12.04 -10.87
C LEU A 784 -21.45 12.20 -10.58
N GLN A 785 -22.22 12.70 -11.56
CA GLN A 785 -23.69 12.76 -11.47
C GLN A 785 -24.31 11.37 -11.28
N PHE A 786 -23.77 10.35 -11.93
CA PHE A 786 -24.25 8.96 -11.79
C PHE A 786 -24.00 8.41 -10.38
N ILE A 787 -22.80 8.60 -9.84
CA ILE A 787 -22.42 8.16 -8.48
C ILE A 787 -23.29 8.86 -7.43
N GLU A 788 -23.42 10.18 -7.54
CA GLU A 788 -24.23 11.00 -6.63
C GLU A 788 -25.70 10.57 -6.65
N ALA A 789 -26.30 10.45 -7.84
CA ALA A 789 -27.70 10.03 -7.98
C ALA A 789 -27.94 8.59 -7.50
N CYS A 790 -26.92 7.73 -7.52
CA CYS A 790 -26.97 6.39 -6.93
C CYS A 790 -26.84 6.39 -5.40
N GLY A 791 -26.56 7.53 -4.77
CA GLY A 791 -26.31 7.64 -3.32
C GLY A 791 -24.94 7.07 -2.91
N LEU A 792 -24.03 6.90 -3.87
CA LEU A 792 -22.67 6.41 -3.63
C LEU A 792 -21.75 7.57 -3.25
N ASP A 793 -20.61 7.26 -2.65
CA ASP A 793 -19.71 8.28 -2.09
C ASP A 793 -18.92 8.98 -3.21
N THR A 794 -19.21 10.24 -3.46
CA THR A 794 -18.44 11.04 -4.44
C THR A 794 -17.15 11.61 -3.85
N ASN A 795 -16.99 11.62 -2.52
CA ASN A 795 -15.83 12.22 -1.86
C ASN A 795 -14.64 11.25 -1.79
N THR A 796 -14.24 10.77 -2.96
CA THR A 796 -13.18 9.79 -3.18
C THR A 796 -12.22 10.29 -4.27
N ARG A 797 -11.25 9.47 -4.68
CA ARG A 797 -10.23 9.89 -5.65
C ARG A 797 -10.82 10.35 -6.98
N ILE A 798 -11.97 9.80 -7.39
CA ILE A 798 -12.64 10.22 -8.63
C ILE A 798 -13.01 11.71 -8.68
N ALA A 799 -13.31 12.35 -7.54
CA ALA A 799 -13.68 13.77 -7.51
C ALA A 799 -12.51 14.73 -7.76
N GLU A 800 -11.28 14.24 -7.67
CA GLU A 800 -10.05 15.04 -7.86
C GLU A 800 -9.46 14.86 -9.26
N ILE A 801 -10.05 13.97 -10.07
CA ILE A 801 -9.68 13.83 -11.46
C ILE A 801 -10.10 15.10 -12.19
N SER A 802 -9.14 15.77 -12.80
CA SER A 802 -9.40 16.87 -13.73
C SER A 802 -8.74 16.58 -15.07
N TYR A 803 -9.29 17.13 -16.15
CA TYR A 803 -8.67 17.07 -17.48
C TYR A 803 -8.19 18.47 -17.86
N PRO A 804 -7.14 18.59 -18.70
CA PRO A 804 -6.56 19.86 -19.10
C PRO A 804 -7.52 20.67 -19.98
N PHE A 805 -8.56 21.25 -19.38
CA PHE A 805 -9.39 22.28 -19.97
C PHE A 805 -8.81 23.63 -19.56
N THR A 806 -8.13 24.29 -20.49
CA THR A 806 -7.47 25.57 -20.22
C THR A 806 -8.38 26.73 -20.53
N TYR A 807 -8.52 27.63 -19.56
CA TYR A 807 -9.11 28.94 -19.79
C TYR A 807 -8.04 29.89 -20.30
N THR A 808 -8.40 30.78 -21.23
CA THR A 808 -7.60 31.96 -21.48
C THR A 808 -7.70 32.86 -20.25
N GLU A 809 -6.58 33.05 -19.56
CA GLU A 809 -6.51 33.92 -18.38
C GLU A 809 -6.36 35.38 -18.79
N GLU A 810 -7.17 36.26 -18.20
CA GLU A 810 -7.02 37.72 -18.32
C GLU A 810 -6.95 38.35 -16.92
N MET A 811 -6.03 39.29 -16.74
CA MET A 811 -6.05 40.16 -15.57
C MET A 811 -6.88 41.41 -15.90
N SER A 812 -7.97 41.65 -15.17
CA SER A 812 -8.75 42.87 -15.33
C SER A 812 -7.91 44.11 -14.93
N ALA A 813 -8.01 45.18 -15.72
CA ALA A 813 -7.45 46.47 -15.36
C ALA A 813 -8.28 47.21 -14.28
N GLY A 814 -9.56 46.88 -14.16
CA GLY A 814 -10.47 47.45 -13.17
C GLY A 814 -10.43 46.69 -11.85
N VAL A 815 -10.53 47.42 -10.74
CA VAL A 815 -10.63 46.85 -9.39
C VAL A 815 -12.11 46.93 -8.95
N PRO A 816 -12.81 45.79 -8.80
CA PRO A 816 -14.24 45.80 -8.49
C PRO A 816 -14.47 46.18 -7.04
N LYS A 817 -15.46 47.01 -6.73
CA LYS A 817 -15.69 47.41 -5.34
C LYS A 817 -16.20 46.23 -4.50
N ALA A 818 -15.47 45.87 -3.45
CA ALA A 818 -15.94 44.98 -2.39
C ALA A 818 -16.42 45.80 -1.18
N GLU A 819 -17.68 45.62 -0.78
CA GLU A 819 -18.34 46.43 0.24
C GLU A 819 -18.37 45.72 1.60
N MET A 820 -18.11 46.47 2.67
CA MET A 820 -18.26 45.97 4.04
C MET A 820 -19.72 46.11 4.49
N GLY A 821 -20.27 45.06 5.10
CA GLY A 821 -21.60 45.13 5.72
C GLY A 821 -21.69 46.21 6.79
N GLU A 822 -22.89 46.76 7.02
CA GLU A 822 -23.10 47.85 7.99
C GLU A 822 -22.66 47.50 9.42
N GLN A 823 -22.85 46.23 9.81
CA GLN A 823 -22.46 45.66 11.10
C GLN A 823 -20.96 45.30 11.17
N LYS A 824 -20.22 45.46 10.06
CA LYS A 824 -18.81 45.08 9.89
C LYS A 824 -18.56 43.62 10.27
N ASP A 825 -19.36 42.73 9.71
CA ASP A 825 -19.31 41.28 9.94
C ASP A 825 -19.47 40.49 8.64
N SER A 826 -19.42 41.16 7.48
CA SER A 826 -19.47 40.53 6.17
C SER A 826 -18.79 41.38 5.11
N VAL A 827 -18.33 40.73 4.05
CA VAL A 827 -17.92 41.36 2.79
C VAL A 827 -18.90 40.95 1.70
N THR A 828 -19.35 41.92 0.93
CA THR A 828 -20.26 41.72 -0.20
C THR A 828 -19.60 42.20 -1.49
N VAL A 829 -19.60 41.33 -2.49
CA VAL A 829 -19.21 41.64 -3.87
C VAL A 829 -20.45 41.50 -4.74
N SER A 830 -20.75 42.51 -5.54
CA SER A 830 -21.87 42.45 -6.50
C SER A 830 -21.36 42.14 -7.91
N LYS A 831 -22.16 41.39 -8.66
CA LYS A 831 -21.91 41.10 -10.08
C LYS A 831 -21.90 42.38 -10.92
N ALA A 832 -22.75 43.35 -10.57
CA ALA A 832 -22.77 44.67 -11.19
C ALA A 832 -21.42 45.41 -11.05
N ALA A 833 -20.80 45.37 -9.86
CA ALA A 833 -19.48 46.00 -9.65
C ALA A 833 -18.37 45.28 -10.44
N LEU A 834 -18.45 43.96 -10.58
CA LEU A 834 -17.54 43.18 -11.41
C LEU A 834 -17.71 43.52 -12.89
N GLN A 835 -18.95 43.65 -13.34
CA GLN A 835 -19.28 44.03 -14.70
C GLN A 835 -18.83 45.46 -15.05
N GLU A 836 -18.93 46.41 -14.10
CA GLU A 836 -18.40 47.77 -14.27
C GLU A 836 -16.87 47.77 -14.35
N ALA A 837 -16.21 46.94 -13.55
CA ALA A 837 -14.75 46.79 -13.55
C ALA A 837 -14.21 46.00 -14.76
N TYR A 838 -15.08 45.31 -15.52
CA TYR A 838 -14.69 44.49 -16.65
C TYR A 838 -15.55 44.76 -17.89
N ALA A 839 -15.06 45.63 -18.78
CA ALA A 839 -15.76 46.02 -20.01
C ALA A 839 -15.59 45.03 -21.18
N ASN A 840 -14.65 44.06 -21.08
CA ASN A 840 -14.24 43.20 -22.19
C ASN A 840 -15.08 41.92 -22.36
N GLY A 841 -16.27 41.87 -21.76
CA GLY A 841 -17.17 40.72 -21.83
C GLY A 841 -18.26 40.76 -20.77
N THR A 842 -19.14 39.77 -20.77
CA THR A 842 -20.18 39.60 -19.76
C THR A 842 -19.69 38.64 -18.67
N ILE A 843 -19.81 39.06 -17.40
CA ILE A 843 -19.39 38.27 -16.24
C ILE A 843 -20.37 37.10 -16.02
N GLY A 844 -19.84 35.88 -16.01
CA GLY A 844 -20.56 34.65 -15.73
C GLY A 844 -20.44 34.23 -14.27
N ASP A 845 -20.04 32.99 -14.03
CA ASP A 845 -19.81 32.42 -12.71
C ASP A 845 -18.62 33.11 -12.05
N VAL A 846 -18.76 33.43 -10.76
CA VAL A 846 -17.76 34.18 -10.01
C VAL A 846 -17.35 33.38 -8.78
N ASN A 847 -16.05 33.24 -8.57
CA ASN A 847 -15.49 32.81 -7.31
C ASN A 847 -14.98 34.03 -6.55
N VAL A 848 -15.62 34.33 -5.42
CA VAL A 848 -15.16 35.34 -4.48
C VAL A 848 -14.48 34.62 -3.32
N MET A 849 -13.18 34.84 -3.15
CA MET A 849 -12.40 34.29 -2.06
C MET A 849 -11.93 35.41 -1.13
N VAL A 850 -12.22 35.27 0.16
CA VAL A 850 -11.72 36.15 1.21
C VAL A 850 -10.72 35.37 2.05
N THR A 851 -9.53 35.91 2.30
CA THR A 851 -8.47 35.24 3.06
C THR A 851 -8.10 36.07 4.28
N ASP A 852 -8.06 35.43 5.46
CA ASP A 852 -7.62 36.09 6.70
C ASP A 852 -6.08 36.04 6.89
N ALA A 853 -5.58 36.71 7.93
CA ALA A 853 -4.16 36.76 8.25
C ALA A 853 -3.53 35.38 8.55
N ASN A 854 -4.33 34.38 8.93
CA ASN A 854 -3.88 33.03 9.25
C ASN A 854 -3.93 32.10 8.03
N GLY A 855 -4.39 32.60 6.88
CA GLY A 855 -4.53 31.82 5.66
C GLY A 855 -5.84 31.02 5.58
N THR A 856 -6.80 31.24 6.47
CA THR A 856 -8.14 30.67 6.30
C THR A 856 -8.83 31.36 5.14
N THR A 857 -9.33 30.59 4.18
CA THR A 857 -10.07 31.11 3.03
C THR A 857 -11.57 30.90 3.21
N TYR A 858 -12.34 31.86 2.74
CA TYR A 858 -13.79 31.86 2.72
C TYR A 858 -14.18 32.07 1.26
N THR A 859 -14.59 31.01 0.58
CA THR A 859 -14.90 31.05 -0.85
C THR A 859 -16.40 30.95 -1.03
N LYS A 860 -16.98 31.87 -1.80
CA LYS A 860 -18.37 31.80 -2.23
C LYS A 860 -18.42 31.80 -3.75
N HIS A 861 -19.05 30.76 -4.29
CA HIS A 861 -19.38 30.68 -5.71
C HIS A 861 -20.68 31.45 -5.96
N MET A 862 -20.69 32.28 -6.99
CA MET A 862 -21.88 32.91 -7.55
C MET A 862 -22.12 32.26 -8.90
N GLY A 863 -23.27 31.63 -9.06
CA GLY A 863 -23.75 31.21 -10.37
C GLY A 863 -24.21 32.40 -11.21
N LEU A 864 -24.81 32.08 -12.35
CA LEU A 864 -25.27 33.09 -13.29
C LEU A 864 -26.40 33.98 -12.77
N GLU A 865 -27.36 33.39 -12.05
CA GLU A 865 -28.51 34.10 -11.48
C GLU A 865 -28.18 34.85 -10.16
N ASP A 866 -27.00 34.63 -9.59
CA ASP A 866 -26.60 35.28 -8.34
C ASP A 866 -26.12 36.71 -8.58
N GLU A 867 -26.79 37.68 -7.96
CA GLU A 867 -26.44 39.11 -8.08
C GLU A 867 -25.31 39.53 -7.13
N THR A 868 -25.18 38.87 -5.97
CA THR A 868 -24.21 39.22 -4.94
C THR A 868 -23.66 37.99 -4.21
N ALA A 869 -22.35 37.97 -3.94
CA ALA A 869 -21.75 37.10 -2.95
C ALA A 869 -21.58 37.88 -1.65
N THR A 870 -22.30 37.47 -0.60
CA THR A 870 -22.05 37.94 0.76
C THR A 870 -21.39 36.82 1.56
N ILE A 871 -20.22 37.12 2.12
CA ILE A 871 -19.40 36.23 2.94
C ILE A 871 -19.34 36.82 4.35
N GLY A 872 -19.85 36.08 5.33
CA GLY A 872 -19.78 36.44 6.75
C GLY A 872 -18.37 36.25 7.30
N LEU A 873 -17.89 37.20 8.10
CA LEU A 873 -16.56 37.22 8.70
C LEU A 873 -16.65 37.30 10.22
N ALA A 874 -15.95 36.38 10.88
CA ALA A 874 -16.10 36.08 12.30
C ALA A 874 -15.50 37.15 13.25
N SER A 875 -14.39 37.79 12.86
CA SER A 875 -13.51 38.50 13.78
C SER A 875 -13.03 39.83 13.22
N ASN A 876 -12.61 40.73 14.12
CA ASN A 876 -11.80 41.88 13.71
C ASN A 876 -10.55 41.37 12.99
N GLY A 877 -10.21 41.96 11.85
CA GLY A 877 -9.10 41.49 11.04
C GLY A 877 -8.93 42.28 9.76
N ARG A 878 -7.78 42.12 9.13
CA ARG A 878 -7.58 42.51 7.73
C ARG A 878 -7.78 41.27 6.87
N TYR A 879 -8.42 41.46 5.73
CA TYR A 879 -8.81 40.39 4.83
C TYR A 879 -8.38 40.73 3.41
N THR A 880 -7.86 39.75 2.69
CA THR A 880 -7.56 39.86 1.26
C THR A 880 -8.71 39.27 0.48
N VAL A 881 -9.25 40.02 -0.48
CA VAL A 881 -10.34 39.60 -1.37
C VAL A 881 -9.76 39.37 -2.75
N SER A 882 -9.83 38.13 -3.22
CA SER A 882 -9.39 37.69 -4.54
C SER A 882 -10.63 37.20 -5.29
N ILE A 883 -10.81 37.68 -6.52
CA ILE A 883 -12.02 37.39 -7.30
C ILE A 883 -11.60 36.88 -8.67
N THR A 884 -12.15 35.74 -9.06
CA THR A 884 -12.08 35.24 -10.43
C THR A 884 -13.49 35.09 -10.98
N ALA A 885 -13.67 35.32 -12.28
CA ALA A 885 -14.93 35.10 -12.94
C ALA A 885 -14.71 34.43 -14.29
N LEU A 886 -15.64 33.54 -14.67
CA LEU A 886 -15.76 33.10 -16.05
C LEU A 886 -16.39 34.21 -16.87
N VAL A 887 -15.99 34.34 -18.12
CA VAL A 887 -16.62 35.25 -19.08
C VAL A 887 -17.58 34.42 -19.92
N THR A 888 -18.86 34.81 -19.96
CA THR A 888 -19.83 34.13 -20.81
C THR A 888 -19.52 34.41 -22.28
N GLY A 889 -19.73 33.42 -23.15
CA GLY A 889 -19.52 33.59 -24.59
C GLY A 889 -18.95 32.34 -25.27
N SER A 890 -18.43 32.53 -26.48
CA SER A 890 -17.89 31.44 -27.31
C SER A 890 -16.43 31.07 -26.99
N GLU A 891 -15.77 31.80 -26.10
CA GLU A 891 -14.37 31.56 -25.70
C GLU A 891 -14.30 31.12 -24.23
N ALA A 892 -13.56 30.05 -23.96
CA ALA A 892 -13.27 29.61 -22.60
C ALA A 892 -12.29 30.59 -21.95
N LYS A 893 -12.83 31.57 -21.23
CA LYS A 893 -12.07 32.69 -20.69
C LYS A 893 -12.35 32.90 -19.21
N ARG A 894 -11.28 33.06 -18.44
CA ARG A 894 -11.32 33.36 -17.01
C ARG A 894 -10.65 34.70 -16.78
N VAL A 895 -11.37 35.62 -16.17
CA VAL A 895 -10.82 36.90 -15.73
C VAL A 895 -10.52 36.82 -14.24
N THR A 896 -9.31 37.20 -13.87
CA THR A 896 -8.94 37.48 -12.48
C THR A 896 -9.05 38.99 -12.27
N PHE A 897 -9.49 39.42 -11.10
CA PHE A 897 -9.49 40.83 -10.72
C PHE A 897 -8.35 41.13 -9.75
N PRO A 898 -7.76 42.35 -9.76
CA PRO A 898 -6.71 42.70 -8.81
C PRO A 898 -7.20 42.53 -7.37
N GLU A 899 -6.34 41.94 -6.52
CA GLU A 899 -6.66 41.69 -5.12
C GLU A 899 -6.90 42.99 -4.34
N GLN A 900 -7.77 42.93 -3.35
CA GLN A 900 -8.10 44.05 -2.49
C GLN A 900 -7.92 43.69 -1.03
N GLU A 901 -7.39 44.62 -0.23
CA GLU A 901 -7.40 44.47 1.22
C GLU A 901 -8.55 45.26 1.85
N ILE A 902 -9.28 44.61 2.74
CA ILE A 902 -10.36 45.22 3.50
C ILE A 902 -10.06 45.07 4.99
N LEU A 903 -10.29 46.15 5.74
CA LEU A 903 -10.12 46.19 7.19
C LEU A 903 -11.47 46.12 7.91
N LEU A 904 -11.63 45.12 8.77
CA LEU A 904 -12.82 44.91 9.61
C LEU A 904 -12.46 45.17 11.08
N VAL A 905 -13.06 46.21 11.67
CA VAL A 905 -12.89 46.57 13.09
C VAL A 905 -14.22 47.05 13.68
N LYS A 906 -14.76 46.31 14.65
CA LYS A 906 -16.04 46.57 15.35
C LYS A 906 -15.99 47.66 16.44
N GLY A 907 -15.02 48.57 16.37
CA GLY A 907 -14.81 49.65 17.35
C GLY A 907 -14.08 50.87 16.76
N THR A 908 -13.89 51.92 17.57
CA THR A 908 -13.16 53.13 17.15
C THR A 908 -11.65 52.90 17.26
N GLN A 909 -10.93 53.16 16.17
CA GLN A 909 -9.48 53.09 16.10
C GLN A 909 -8.86 54.45 16.42
N SER A 910 -7.92 54.50 17.37
CA SER A 910 -7.15 55.71 17.68
C SER A 910 -5.82 55.79 16.92
N ALA A 911 -5.16 56.96 16.96
CA ALA A 911 -3.80 57.11 16.43
C ALA A 911 -2.77 56.27 17.22
N ALA A 912 -2.98 56.10 18.53
CA ALA A 912 -2.12 55.25 19.37
C ALA A 912 -2.22 53.77 18.98
N ASP A 913 -3.41 53.31 18.58
CA ASP A 913 -3.60 51.93 18.12
C ASP A 913 -2.83 51.66 16.82
N ARG A 914 -2.84 52.63 15.90
CA ARG A 914 -2.06 52.56 14.66
C ARG A 914 -0.56 52.51 14.94
N GLN A 915 -0.09 53.35 15.86
CA GLN A 915 1.32 53.37 16.22
C GLN A 915 1.76 52.06 16.86
N ALA A 916 0.98 51.51 17.80
CA ALA A 916 1.29 50.23 18.44
C ALA A 916 1.39 49.08 17.42
N ALA A 917 0.49 49.04 16.44
CA ALA A 917 0.54 48.05 15.38
C ALA A 917 1.75 48.26 14.44
N GLU A 918 2.08 49.50 14.07
CA GLU A 918 3.24 49.80 13.22
C GLU A 918 4.57 49.37 13.89
N GLU A 919 4.72 49.59 15.19
CA GLU A 919 5.90 49.13 15.95
C GLU A 919 6.06 47.60 15.93
N VAL A 920 4.96 46.85 15.87
CA VAL A 920 4.99 45.39 15.69
C VAL A 920 5.31 45.02 14.24
N THR A 921 4.70 45.71 13.28
CA THR A 921 4.97 45.54 11.85
C THR A 921 6.45 45.73 11.51
N GLU A 922 7.10 46.75 12.07
CA GLU A 922 8.54 46.98 11.90
C GLU A 922 9.38 45.82 12.44
N LYS A 923 9.00 45.23 13.58
CA LYS A 923 9.69 44.04 14.14
C LYS A 923 9.54 42.83 13.23
N ILE A 924 8.37 42.65 12.63
CA ILE A 924 8.12 41.56 11.68
C ILE A 924 8.97 41.75 10.42
N ARG A 925 8.94 42.94 9.80
CA ARG A 925 9.74 43.23 8.59
C ARG A 925 11.24 43.11 8.82
N ALA A 926 11.71 43.39 10.03
CA ALA A 926 13.12 43.26 10.39
C ALA A 926 13.62 41.80 10.33
N ILE A 927 12.74 40.79 10.42
CA ILE A 927 13.13 39.36 10.31
C ILE A 927 13.79 39.10 8.95
N GLY A 928 13.28 39.73 7.88
CA GLY A 928 13.74 39.52 6.51
C GLY A 928 13.46 38.09 6.00
N ALA A 929 13.91 37.78 4.79
CA ALA A 929 13.71 36.44 4.22
C ALA A 929 14.34 35.34 5.10
N VAL A 930 13.59 34.25 5.30
CA VAL A 930 13.97 33.08 6.10
C VAL A 930 13.89 31.82 5.25
N SER A 931 14.89 30.96 5.38
CA SER A 931 14.98 29.62 4.82
C SER A 931 15.62 28.71 5.88
N GLU A 932 15.53 27.39 5.71
CA GLU A 932 16.17 26.44 6.65
C GLU A 932 17.67 26.70 6.83
N GLU A 933 18.35 27.11 5.76
CA GLU A 933 19.79 27.42 5.73
C GLU A 933 20.14 28.79 6.32
N SER A 934 19.22 29.76 6.26
CA SER A 934 19.48 31.16 6.65
C SER A 934 18.96 31.52 8.04
N LEU A 935 18.38 30.56 8.77
CA LEU A 935 17.83 30.73 10.11
C LEU A 935 18.91 30.56 11.20
N ASP A 936 19.49 31.68 11.64
CA ASP A 936 20.47 31.75 12.72
C ASP A 936 19.84 32.14 14.08
N ASP A 937 20.63 32.09 15.16
CA ASP A 937 20.14 32.39 16.51
C ASP A 937 19.63 33.83 16.68
N ALA A 938 20.12 34.78 15.87
CA ALA A 938 19.64 36.15 15.88
C ALA A 938 18.22 36.22 15.31
N LYS A 939 17.97 35.63 14.14
CA LYS A 939 16.65 35.55 13.52
C LYS A 939 15.66 34.75 14.37
N LYS A 940 16.07 33.63 14.98
CA LYS A 940 15.21 32.87 15.93
C LYS A 940 14.69 33.77 17.05
N LYS A 941 15.56 34.62 17.60
CA LYS A 941 15.19 35.57 18.66
C LYS A 941 14.26 36.67 18.13
N MET A 942 14.49 37.15 16.92
CA MET A 942 13.62 38.15 16.27
C MET A 942 12.21 37.61 16.00
N ILE A 943 12.10 36.39 15.49
CA ILE A 943 10.80 35.71 15.27
C ILE A 943 10.03 35.59 16.59
N LYS A 944 10.66 35.02 17.63
CA LYS A 944 10.04 34.88 18.96
C LYS A 944 9.64 36.23 19.57
N ALA A 945 10.43 37.29 19.34
CA ALA A 945 10.14 38.63 19.82
C ALA A 945 9.00 39.30 19.04
N ALA A 946 8.94 39.13 17.72
CA ALA A 946 7.88 39.66 16.87
C ALA A 946 6.52 39.01 17.24
N ARG A 947 6.49 37.68 17.42
CA ARG A 947 5.30 36.97 17.91
C ARG A 947 4.83 37.47 19.27
N ALA A 948 5.73 37.55 20.24
CA ALA A 948 5.39 38.03 21.58
C ALA A 948 4.87 39.49 21.56
N ALA A 949 5.42 40.34 20.68
CA ALA A 949 4.95 41.71 20.52
C ALA A 949 3.56 41.78 19.85
N TYR A 950 3.31 40.93 18.85
CA TYR A 950 2.00 40.80 18.22
C TYR A 950 0.93 40.29 19.19
N ASP A 951 1.24 39.25 19.97
CA ASP A 951 0.31 38.67 20.95
C ASP A 951 -0.08 39.67 22.06
N ALA A 952 0.78 40.64 22.32
CA ALA A 952 0.54 41.73 23.29
C ALA A 952 -0.38 42.84 22.75
N LEU A 953 -0.65 42.90 21.44
CA LEU A 953 -1.57 43.87 20.86
C LEU A 953 -3.02 43.61 21.32
N SER A 954 -3.80 44.68 21.44
CA SER A 954 -5.24 44.55 21.69
C SER A 954 -6.02 44.06 20.46
N GLU A 955 -7.26 43.63 20.68
CA GLU A 955 -8.18 43.18 19.60
C GLU A 955 -8.57 44.28 18.59
N ILE A 956 -8.30 45.55 18.90
CA ILE A 956 -8.46 46.68 17.95
C ILE A 956 -7.16 46.94 17.19
N GLN A 957 -6.01 46.58 17.76
CA GLN A 957 -4.68 46.82 17.20
C GLN A 957 -4.19 45.71 16.28
N LYS A 958 -4.44 44.44 16.63
CA LYS A 958 -4.05 43.28 15.79
C LYS A 958 -4.50 43.39 14.32
N PRO A 959 -5.74 43.84 14.00
CA PRO A 959 -6.21 44.01 12.61
C PRO A 959 -5.43 45.06 11.80
N LEU A 960 -4.66 45.92 12.47
CA LEU A 960 -3.94 47.02 11.84
C LEU A 960 -2.59 46.59 11.28
N VAL A 961 -2.08 45.44 11.70
CA VAL A 961 -0.92 44.77 11.09
C VAL A 961 -1.37 44.17 9.75
N LEU A 962 -0.57 44.32 8.69
CA LEU A 962 -0.94 43.83 7.37
C LEU A 962 -0.91 42.30 7.30
N ASN A 963 -1.78 41.71 6.47
CA ASN A 963 -1.78 40.26 6.24
C ASN A 963 -0.47 39.78 5.61
N THR A 964 0.14 40.60 4.76
CA THR A 964 1.46 40.32 4.17
C THR A 964 2.56 40.19 5.23
N ASP A 965 2.56 41.07 6.23
CA ASP A 965 3.51 41.03 7.34
C ASP A 965 3.22 39.82 8.25
N MET A 966 1.96 39.56 8.61
CA MET A 966 1.61 38.40 9.42
C MET A 966 1.92 37.06 8.75
N LYS A 967 1.65 36.94 7.45
CA LYS A 967 2.05 35.79 6.64
C LYS A 967 3.56 35.56 6.71
N HIS A 968 4.35 36.63 6.58
CA HIS A 968 5.80 36.56 6.70
C HIS A 968 6.26 36.04 8.08
N LEU A 969 5.62 36.51 9.16
CA LEU A 969 5.90 36.01 10.51
C LEU A 969 5.57 34.51 10.64
N MET A 970 4.40 34.08 10.16
CA MET A 970 3.97 32.69 10.24
C MET A 970 4.86 31.74 9.42
N GLU A 971 5.27 32.14 8.22
CA GLU A 971 6.22 31.37 7.40
C GLU A 971 7.56 31.21 8.12
N ALA A 972 8.07 32.27 8.74
CA ALA A 972 9.29 32.21 9.53
C ALA A 972 9.18 31.29 10.76
N GLU A 973 8.02 31.29 11.44
CA GLU A 973 7.74 30.40 12.58
C GLU A 973 7.64 28.93 12.19
N VAL A 974 7.04 28.64 11.03
CA VAL A 974 6.99 27.26 10.50
C VAL A 974 8.40 26.72 10.27
N ILE A 975 9.28 27.53 9.66
CA ILE A 975 10.68 27.15 9.43
C ILE A 975 11.42 26.97 10.77
N LEU A 976 11.16 27.85 11.74
CA LEU A 976 11.72 27.74 13.09
C LEU A 976 11.34 26.43 13.78
N ASP A 977 10.05 26.10 13.80
CA ASP A 977 9.55 24.87 14.43
C ASP A 977 10.09 23.61 13.73
N ALA A 978 10.16 23.63 12.39
CA ALA A 978 10.75 22.54 11.62
C ALA A 978 12.24 22.35 11.94
N GLN A 979 13.01 23.44 12.04
CA GLN A 979 14.44 23.37 12.38
C GLN A 979 14.67 22.88 13.83
N GLU A 980 13.89 23.38 14.80
CA GLU A 980 13.97 22.94 16.19
C GLU A 980 13.60 21.45 16.33
N ALA A 981 12.60 20.97 15.59
CA ALA A 981 12.23 19.55 15.53
C ALA A 981 13.28 18.70 14.79
N GLY A 982 13.85 19.21 13.70
CA GLY A 982 14.91 18.56 12.91
C GLY A 982 16.17 18.28 13.73
N ALA A 983 16.54 19.20 14.63
CA ALA A 983 17.64 19.01 15.57
C ALA A 983 17.40 17.81 16.51
N VAL A 984 16.17 17.63 16.99
CA VAL A 984 15.78 16.48 17.83
C VAL A 984 15.69 15.20 17.00
N LYS A 985 15.16 15.26 15.77
CA LYS A 985 15.16 14.13 14.82
C LYS A 985 16.56 13.59 14.59
N ALA A 986 17.55 14.47 14.39
CA ALA A 986 18.96 14.07 14.25
C ALA A 986 19.51 13.37 15.49
N GLN A 987 19.17 13.86 16.70
CA GLN A 987 19.55 13.20 17.96
C GLN A 987 18.93 11.80 18.11
N ILE A 988 17.67 11.63 17.68
CA ILE A 988 17.02 10.31 17.70
C ILE A 988 17.67 9.37 16.69
N ASN A 989 17.91 9.83 15.45
CA ASN A 989 18.53 9.02 14.41
C ASN A 989 19.96 8.59 14.78
N LEU A 990 20.68 9.42 15.55
CA LEU A 990 22.01 9.06 16.07
C LEU A 990 21.98 7.80 16.95
N ILE A 991 20.86 7.48 17.61
CA ILE A 991 20.74 6.26 18.42
C ILE A 991 20.97 5.00 17.56
N SER A 992 20.56 5.03 16.29
CA SER A 992 20.70 3.92 15.35
C SER A 992 22.14 3.70 14.87
N SER A 993 23.06 4.67 15.06
CA SER A 993 24.47 4.49 14.68
C SER A 993 25.26 3.62 15.67
N PHE A 994 24.70 3.34 16.85
CA PHE A 994 25.31 2.47 17.84
C PHE A 994 24.88 1.02 17.61
N SER A 995 25.85 0.14 17.33
CA SER A 995 25.60 -1.30 17.10
C SER A 995 25.10 -2.04 18.35
N GLU A 996 25.54 -1.65 19.55
CA GLU A 996 25.22 -2.33 20.81
C GLU A 996 24.93 -1.34 21.96
N MET A 997 24.28 -1.82 23.04
CA MET A 997 24.05 -1.00 24.24
C MET A 997 25.33 -0.78 25.04
N ASN A 998 25.69 0.48 25.24
CA ASN A 998 26.81 0.95 26.05
C ASN A 998 26.46 2.30 26.70
N GLU A 999 27.36 2.84 27.54
CA GLU A 999 27.13 4.14 28.21
C GLU A 999 26.94 5.30 27.22
N GLY A 1000 27.59 5.28 26.05
CA GLY A 1000 27.40 6.28 25.00
C GLY A 1000 26.01 6.21 24.36
N LYS A 1001 25.52 5.01 24.01
CA LYS A 1001 24.15 4.82 23.48
C LYS A 1001 23.10 5.19 24.52
N LYS A 1002 23.34 4.88 25.79
CA LYS A 1002 22.49 5.29 26.93
C LYS A 1002 22.40 6.81 27.06
N GLU A 1003 23.52 7.52 27.01
CA GLU A 1003 23.53 8.98 27.07
C GLU A 1003 22.78 9.61 25.87
N ALA A 1004 22.98 9.05 24.67
CA ALA A 1004 22.24 9.45 23.48
C ALA A 1004 20.72 9.25 23.62
N ILE A 1005 20.27 8.09 24.13
CA ILE A 1005 18.85 7.80 24.38
C ILE A 1005 18.26 8.77 25.40
N LEU A 1006 18.94 9.01 26.52
CA LEU A 1006 18.45 9.92 27.57
C LEU A 1006 18.36 11.36 27.08
N THR A 1007 19.36 11.81 26.31
CA THR A 1007 19.42 13.15 25.71
C THR A 1007 18.29 13.33 24.70
N ALA A 1008 18.15 12.41 23.75
CA ALA A 1008 17.07 12.44 22.76
C ALA A 1008 15.68 12.37 23.40
N LYS A 1009 15.51 11.58 24.47
CA LYS A 1009 14.25 11.47 25.22
C LYS A 1009 13.91 12.78 25.95
N ALA A 1010 14.90 13.45 26.54
CA ALA A 1010 14.71 14.75 27.19
C ALA A 1010 14.39 15.85 26.17
N ALA A 1011 15.13 15.90 25.05
CA ALA A 1011 14.92 16.84 23.97
C ALA A 1011 13.53 16.67 23.32
N TYR A 1012 13.15 15.42 23.00
CA TYR A 1012 11.82 15.10 22.48
C TYR A 1012 10.70 15.49 23.44
N LYS A 1013 10.89 15.28 24.75
CA LYS A 1013 9.89 15.68 25.76
C LYS A 1013 9.69 17.20 25.80
N ALA A 1014 10.76 17.98 25.61
CA ALA A 1014 10.76 19.43 25.66
C ALA A 1014 10.09 20.10 24.45
N LEU A 1015 9.98 19.41 23.31
CA LEU A 1015 9.30 19.92 22.12
C LEU A 1015 7.82 20.24 22.39
N THR A 1016 7.33 21.32 21.77
CA THR A 1016 5.91 21.67 21.76
C THR A 1016 5.07 20.62 21.03
N LYS A 1017 3.73 20.69 21.16
CA LYS A 1017 2.82 19.82 20.41
C LYS A 1017 3.02 19.99 18.90
N GLN A 1018 3.18 21.23 18.44
CA GLN A 1018 3.47 21.59 17.06
C GLN A 1018 4.85 21.08 16.62
N GLN A 1019 5.92 21.27 17.37
CA GLN A 1019 7.26 20.78 16.96
C GLN A 1019 7.34 19.25 16.87
N LYS A 1020 6.59 18.53 17.72
CA LYS A 1020 6.51 17.06 17.64
C LYS A 1020 5.89 16.59 16.33
N SER A 1021 5.02 17.38 15.68
CA SER A 1021 4.38 17.06 14.39
C SER A 1021 5.40 16.71 13.32
N TYR A 1022 6.48 17.48 13.26
CA TYR A 1022 7.55 17.37 12.28
C TYR A 1022 8.46 16.13 12.46
N ILE A 1023 8.25 15.34 13.52
CA ILE A 1023 8.97 14.07 13.74
C ILE A 1023 8.08 12.90 13.34
N SER A 1024 8.48 12.14 12.31
CA SER A 1024 7.72 11.01 11.79
C SER A 1024 7.53 9.88 12.80
N ILE A 1025 6.51 9.06 12.60
CA ILE A 1025 6.20 7.91 13.48
C ILE A 1025 7.33 6.89 13.49
N ALA A 1026 7.98 6.63 12.35
CA ALA A 1026 9.15 5.77 12.27
C ALA A 1026 10.27 6.25 13.21
N VAL A 1027 10.60 7.54 13.21
CA VAL A 1027 11.62 8.11 14.11
C VAL A 1027 11.18 8.05 15.57
N ARG A 1028 9.91 8.31 15.88
CA ARG A 1028 9.39 8.17 17.25
C ARG A 1028 9.49 6.73 17.77
N THR A 1029 9.30 5.75 16.89
CA THR A 1029 9.40 4.32 17.21
C THR A 1029 10.83 3.95 17.55
N VAL A 1030 11.83 4.45 16.83
CA VAL A 1030 13.27 4.28 17.16
C VAL A 1030 13.56 4.71 18.61
N LEU A 1031 13.07 5.88 19.03
CA LEU A 1031 13.27 6.37 20.39
C LEU A 1031 12.55 5.50 21.44
N ALA A 1032 11.35 4.99 21.12
CA ALA A 1032 10.57 4.13 22.00
C ALA A 1032 11.25 2.77 22.22
N ASP A 1033 11.65 2.11 21.13
CA ASP A 1033 12.32 0.82 21.16
C ASP A 1033 13.67 0.92 21.87
N ALA A 1034 14.43 1.98 21.60
CA ALA A 1034 15.70 2.22 22.26
C ALA A 1034 15.53 2.49 23.77
N ALA A 1035 14.45 3.14 24.20
CA ALA A 1035 14.15 3.31 25.61
C ALA A 1035 13.84 1.96 26.30
N GLU A 1036 13.13 1.04 25.64
CA GLU A 1036 12.91 -0.31 26.16
C GLU A 1036 14.19 -1.14 26.23
N ALA A 1037 15.05 -1.03 25.21
CA ALA A 1037 16.36 -1.66 25.19
C ALA A 1037 17.26 -1.15 26.32
N LEU A 1038 17.22 0.17 26.62
CA LEU A 1038 17.93 0.76 27.74
C LEU A 1038 17.42 0.23 29.10
N ASP A 1039 16.11 0.13 29.28
CA ASP A 1039 15.53 -0.42 30.51
C ASP A 1039 15.96 -1.88 30.74
N THR A 1040 16.07 -2.66 29.67
CA THR A 1040 16.56 -4.04 29.71
C THR A 1040 18.07 -4.10 30.03
N TYR A 1041 18.86 -3.22 29.42
CA TYR A 1041 20.30 -3.11 29.67
C TYR A 1041 20.60 -2.75 31.14
N GLU A 1042 19.93 -1.74 31.70
CA GLU A 1042 20.10 -1.35 33.11
C GLU A 1042 19.73 -2.48 34.07
N ALA A 1043 18.66 -3.22 33.78
CA ALA A 1043 18.26 -4.39 34.55
C ALA A 1043 19.36 -5.48 34.52
N SER A 1044 19.96 -5.74 33.35
CA SER A 1044 21.04 -6.73 33.17
C SER A 1044 22.31 -6.38 33.95
N LEU A 1045 22.67 -5.10 34.05
CA LEU A 1045 23.85 -4.65 34.81
C LEU A 1045 23.65 -4.91 36.31
N VAL A 1046 22.43 -4.75 36.81
CA VAL A 1046 22.07 -5.06 38.20
C VAL A 1046 22.02 -6.57 38.42
N GLU A 1047 21.46 -7.33 37.49
CA GLU A 1047 21.49 -8.80 37.54
C GLU A 1047 22.93 -9.33 37.64
N ALA A 1048 23.86 -8.81 36.84
CA ALA A 1048 25.28 -9.19 36.92
C ALA A 1048 25.88 -8.91 38.31
N LYS A 1049 25.54 -7.77 38.94
CA LYS A 1049 25.97 -7.43 40.31
C LYS A 1049 25.37 -8.38 41.35
N ILE A 1050 24.12 -8.81 41.16
CA ILE A 1050 23.46 -9.78 42.05
C ILE A 1050 24.11 -11.15 41.94
N HIS A 1051 24.37 -11.64 40.72
CA HIS A 1051 25.07 -12.92 40.52
C HIS A 1051 26.49 -12.90 41.07
N ALA A 1052 27.18 -11.75 41.01
CA ALA A 1052 28.52 -11.56 41.55
C ALA A 1052 28.62 -11.64 43.09
N ILE A 1053 27.50 -11.71 43.83
CA ILE A 1053 27.49 -11.89 45.30
C ILE A 1053 28.17 -13.21 45.68
N GLY A 1054 27.91 -14.28 44.93
CA GLY A 1054 28.47 -15.61 45.19
C GLY A 1054 28.09 -16.20 46.55
N ALA A 1055 28.97 -17.01 47.14
CA ALA A 1055 28.74 -17.63 48.45
C ALA A 1055 28.82 -16.62 49.60
N VAL A 1056 27.83 -16.64 50.49
CA VAL A 1056 27.70 -15.65 51.57
C VAL A 1056 28.46 -16.08 52.82
N VAL A 1057 29.47 -15.29 53.19
CA VAL A 1057 30.31 -15.48 54.38
C VAL A 1057 30.42 -14.16 55.16
N HIS A 1058 30.72 -14.23 56.46
CA HIS A 1058 30.80 -13.06 57.34
C HIS A 1058 32.12 -12.28 57.16
N THR A 1059 32.30 -11.67 55.99
CA THR A 1059 33.45 -10.83 55.64
C THR A 1059 33.00 -9.45 55.16
N ALA A 1060 33.85 -8.44 55.32
CA ALA A 1060 33.57 -7.08 54.87
C ALA A 1060 33.36 -6.99 53.34
N GLU A 1061 34.06 -7.83 52.56
CA GLU A 1061 33.93 -7.86 51.10
C GLU A 1061 32.56 -8.40 50.66
N CYS A 1062 32.09 -9.50 51.25
CA CYS A 1062 30.79 -10.09 50.93
C CYS A 1062 29.65 -9.11 51.27
N LYS A 1063 29.75 -8.46 52.44
CA LYS A 1063 28.84 -7.38 52.85
C LYS A 1063 28.78 -6.24 51.83
N LYS A 1064 29.95 -5.76 51.37
CA LYS A 1064 30.03 -4.69 50.36
C LYS A 1064 29.39 -5.09 49.02
N LYS A 1065 29.54 -6.34 48.57
CA LYS A 1065 28.92 -6.84 47.33
C LYS A 1065 27.40 -6.86 47.43
N ILE A 1066 26.85 -7.36 48.54
CA ILE A 1066 25.40 -7.38 48.81
C ILE A 1066 24.84 -5.94 48.88
N GLU A 1067 25.50 -5.04 49.62
CA GLU A 1067 25.10 -3.64 49.71
C GLU A 1067 25.14 -2.92 48.35
N THR A 1068 26.16 -3.22 47.53
CA THR A 1068 26.30 -2.66 46.19
C THR A 1068 25.18 -3.15 45.26
N ALA A 1069 24.87 -4.44 45.27
CA ALA A 1069 23.80 -5.03 44.47
C ALA A 1069 22.42 -4.52 44.90
N ARG A 1070 22.17 -4.40 46.21
CA ARG A 1070 20.94 -3.81 46.77
C ARG A 1070 20.78 -2.35 46.35
N LYS A 1071 21.81 -1.54 46.55
CA LYS A 1071 21.77 -0.12 46.17
C LYS A 1071 21.52 0.06 44.67
N ALA A 1072 22.13 -0.78 43.84
CA ALA A 1072 21.91 -0.77 42.39
C ALA A 1072 20.48 -1.20 42.02
N TYR A 1073 19.94 -2.25 42.67
CA TYR A 1073 18.56 -2.68 42.47
C TYR A 1073 17.53 -1.64 42.91
N ASP A 1074 17.75 -0.98 44.05
CA ASP A 1074 16.82 0.02 44.58
C ASP A 1074 16.76 1.27 43.69
N ALA A 1075 17.88 1.60 43.03
CA ALA A 1075 17.99 2.72 42.09
C ALA A 1075 17.26 2.49 40.75
N LEU A 1076 16.88 1.24 40.42
CA LEU A 1076 16.09 0.94 39.23
C LEU A 1076 14.66 1.48 39.34
N THR A 1077 14.10 1.87 38.19
CA THR A 1077 12.68 2.21 38.07
C THR A 1077 11.80 0.96 38.23
N ASP A 1078 10.50 1.15 38.45
CA ASP A 1078 9.56 0.01 38.58
C ASP A 1078 9.51 -0.86 37.31
N ILE A 1079 9.61 -0.24 36.13
CA ILE A 1079 9.65 -0.95 34.84
C ILE A 1079 10.94 -1.78 34.72
N GLN A 1080 12.10 -1.20 35.07
CA GLN A 1080 13.38 -1.90 35.06
C GLN A 1080 13.42 -3.06 36.07
N LYS A 1081 12.84 -2.89 37.27
CA LYS A 1081 12.74 -3.95 38.28
C LYS A 1081 11.92 -5.14 37.80
N GLN A 1082 10.87 -4.91 37.01
CA GLN A 1082 10.06 -5.98 36.42
C GLN A 1082 10.82 -6.82 35.38
N ARG A 1083 11.86 -6.26 34.77
CA ARG A 1083 12.72 -6.98 33.80
C ARG A 1083 13.72 -7.91 34.48
N ILE A 1084 13.97 -7.77 35.79
CA ILE A 1084 14.84 -8.69 36.54
C ILE A 1084 14.01 -9.91 36.98
N PRO A 1085 14.42 -11.15 36.61
CA PRO A 1085 13.70 -12.35 37.03
C PRO A 1085 13.60 -12.46 38.55
N GLY A 1086 12.42 -12.86 39.04
CA GLY A 1086 12.20 -13.03 40.49
C GLY A 1086 13.16 -14.02 41.15
N SER A 1087 13.70 -14.99 40.39
CA SER A 1087 14.75 -15.91 40.83
C SER A 1087 16.07 -15.20 41.13
N VAL A 1088 16.44 -14.18 40.36
CA VAL A 1088 17.64 -13.36 40.56
C VAL A 1088 17.47 -12.46 41.78
N VAL A 1089 16.32 -11.78 41.90
CA VAL A 1089 16.01 -10.95 43.08
C VAL A 1089 16.06 -11.78 44.37
N LYS A 1090 15.64 -13.06 44.29
CA LYS A 1090 15.72 -14.00 45.41
C LYS A 1090 17.16 -14.30 45.85
N ILE A 1091 18.13 -14.32 44.94
CA ILE A 1091 19.56 -14.46 45.28
C ILE A 1091 20.00 -13.31 46.19
N LEU A 1092 19.64 -12.08 45.84
CA LEU A 1092 19.96 -10.89 46.64
C LEU A 1092 19.30 -10.95 48.02
N THR A 1093 18.00 -11.28 48.11
CA THR A 1093 17.29 -11.33 49.39
C THR A 1093 17.76 -12.48 50.29
N ASP A 1094 18.02 -13.66 49.71
CA ASP A 1094 18.54 -14.82 50.46
C ASP A 1094 19.96 -14.52 50.99
N ALA A 1095 20.76 -13.77 50.23
CA ALA A 1095 22.09 -13.35 50.64
C ALA A 1095 22.07 -12.35 51.81
N GLU A 1096 21.16 -11.36 51.76
CA GLU A 1096 20.93 -10.42 52.85
C GLU A 1096 20.49 -11.12 54.14
N GLU A 1097 19.58 -12.08 54.04
CA GLU A 1097 19.10 -12.84 55.20
C GLU A 1097 20.20 -13.74 55.79
N THR A 1098 21.00 -14.38 54.94
CA THR A 1098 22.13 -15.21 55.38
C THR A 1098 23.20 -14.38 56.10
N LEU A 1099 23.56 -13.20 55.57
CA LEU A 1099 24.51 -12.30 56.22
C LEU A 1099 23.98 -11.84 57.59
N ARG A 1100 22.69 -11.48 57.68
CA ARG A 1100 22.04 -11.08 58.92
C ARG A 1100 22.07 -12.19 59.98
N MET A 1101 21.87 -13.45 59.58
CA MET A 1101 21.96 -14.59 60.51
C MET A 1101 23.38 -14.79 61.05
N LEU A 1102 24.40 -14.59 60.20
CA LEU A 1102 25.80 -14.66 60.61
C LEU A 1102 26.19 -13.52 61.57
N GLU A 1103 25.69 -12.30 61.34
CA GLU A 1103 25.91 -11.15 62.23
C GLU A 1103 25.23 -11.33 63.60
N GLN A 1104 24.04 -11.95 63.65
CA GLN A 1104 23.28 -12.17 64.90
C GLN A 1104 23.87 -13.25 65.82
N ALA A 1105 24.70 -14.17 65.31
CA ALA A 1105 25.32 -15.23 66.11
C ALA A 1105 26.40 -14.71 67.10
N GLY A 1106 26.79 -13.42 67.03
CA GLY A 1106 27.93 -12.86 67.77
C GLY A 1106 27.64 -11.97 69.00
N GLN A 1107 26.41 -11.84 69.51
CA GLN A 1107 26.11 -10.93 70.65
C GLN A 1107 25.17 -11.55 71.72
N GLU A 1108 25.62 -11.68 72.97
CA GLU A 1108 24.86 -12.25 74.10
C GLU A 1108 24.03 -11.20 74.89
N GLN A 1109 22.78 -11.54 75.23
CA GLN A 1109 21.85 -10.72 76.02
C GLN A 1109 21.59 -11.33 77.41
N LYS A 1110 21.76 -10.57 78.50
CA LYS A 1110 21.62 -11.04 79.89
C LYS A 1110 20.13 -11.18 80.30
N ILE A 1111 19.67 -12.41 80.56
CA ILE A 1111 18.26 -12.74 80.89
C ILE A 1111 18.08 -12.98 82.41
N THR A 1112 17.00 -12.45 82.99
CA THR A 1112 16.72 -12.46 84.45
C THR A 1112 15.43 -13.23 84.77
N ILE A 1113 15.46 -14.10 85.79
CA ILE A 1113 14.29 -14.86 86.26
C ILE A 1113 13.25 -13.92 86.86
N GLY A 1114 11.97 -14.17 86.56
CA GLY A 1114 10.82 -13.38 87.00
C GLY A 1114 10.31 -12.40 85.95
N ASN A 1115 11.17 -12.00 85.01
CA ASN A 1115 10.84 -11.04 83.96
C ASN A 1115 10.15 -11.70 82.76
N THR A 1116 9.36 -10.88 82.05
CA THR A 1116 8.67 -11.26 80.82
C THR A 1116 9.42 -10.74 79.61
N TYR A 1117 9.67 -11.62 78.66
CA TYR A 1117 10.36 -11.33 77.41
C TYR A 1117 9.45 -11.69 76.22
N ALA A 1118 9.55 -10.93 75.15
CA ALA A 1118 8.83 -11.19 73.91
C ALA A 1118 9.66 -12.09 72.98
N SER A 1119 9.05 -13.15 72.46
CA SER A 1119 9.61 -13.95 71.36
C SER A 1119 8.55 -13.99 70.25
N GLY A 1120 8.81 -13.22 69.19
CA GLY A 1120 7.77 -12.85 68.23
C GLY A 1120 6.58 -12.18 68.91
N ASN A 1121 5.36 -12.51 68.49
CA ASN A 1121 4.13 -11.98 69.07
C ASN A 1121 3.79 -12.55 70.47
N TYR A 1122 4.56 -13.51 70.98
CA TYR A 1122 4.27 -14.21 72.24
C TYR A 1122 5.11 -13.66 73.39
N LEU A 1123 4.47 -13.55 74.55
CA LEU A 1123 5.11 -13.15 75.80
C LEU A 1123 5.38 -14.36 76.67
N TYR A 1124 6.61 -14.48 77.16
CA TYR A 1124 7.05 -15.55 78.06
C TYR A 1124 7.71 -14.97 79.29
N ARG A 1125 7.27 -15.42 80.46
CA ARG A 1125 7.89 -15.06 81.72
C ARG A 1125 8.87 -16.14 82.15
N ILE A 1126 10.10 -15.77 82.48
CA ILE A 1126 11.11 -16.73 82.94
C ILE A 1126 10.76 -17.10 84.38
N THR A 1127 10.52 -18.38 84.63
CA THR A 1127 10.07 -18.89 85.94
C THR A 1127 11.17 -19.58 86.73
N GLY A 1128 12.32 -19.84 86.09
CA GLY A 1128 13.50 -20.41 86.72
C GLY A 1128 14.65 -20.49 85.72
N ASP A 1129 15.80 -21.02 86.13
CA ASP A 1129 17.04 -20.99 85.34
C ASP A 1129 16.92 -21.56 83.92
N SER A 1130 15.99 -22.48 83.68
CA SER A 1130 15.75 -23.11 82.37
C SER A 1130 14.26 -23.33 82.08
N THR A 1131 13.38 -22.59 82.75
CA THR A 1131 11.93 -22.74 82.58
C THR A 1131 11.26 -21.40 82.35
N ALA A 1132 10.23 -21.41 81.52
CA ALA A 1132 9.38 -20.28 81.24
C ALA A 1132 7.90 -20.66 81.30
N GLU A 1133 7.06 -19.66 81.51
CA GLU A 1133 5.62 -19.73 81.39
C GLU A 1133 5.12 -18.84 80.25
N ALA A 1134 4.16 -19.34 79.47
CA ALA A 1134 3.52 -18.54 78.43
C ALA A 1134 2.56 -17.53 79.09
N ALA A 1135 2.85 -16.24 78.94
CA ALA A 1135 2.18 -15.13 79.59
C ALA A 1135 1.10 -14.46 78.73
N GLY A 1136 1.18 -14.58 77.40
CA GLY A 1136 0.15 -14.09 76.48
C GLY A 1136 0.67 -13.79 75.08
N ILE A 1137 -0.06 -12.93 74.36
CA ILE A 1137 0.37 -12.35 73.07
C ILE A 1137 0.29 -10.82 73.12
N GLN A 1138 1.16 -10.15 72.38
CA GLN A 1138 1.21 -8.69 72.30
C GLN A 1138 0.08 -8.11 71.46
N LYS A 1139 -0.17 -8.68 70.26
CA LYS A 1139 -1.23 -8.25 69.33
C LYS A 1139 -2.22 -9.40 69.09
N ASP A 1140 -3.51 -9.12 69.20
CA ASP A 1140 -4.61 -10.09 68.96
C ASP A 1140 -4.93 -10.22 67.45
N SER A 1141 -3.90 -10.55 66.65
CA SER A 1141 -3.96 -10.75 65.21
C SER A 1141 -3.90 -12.24 64.79
N GLU A 1142 -3.54 -13.14 65.72
CA GLU A 1142 -3.30 -14.56 65.40
C GLU A 1142 -4.59 -15.36 65.24
N GLN A 1143 -4.77 -15.96 64.06
CA GLN A 1143 -5.82 -16.98 63.85
C GLN A 1143 -5.48 -18.32 64.51
N VAL A 1144 -4.20 -18.61 64.81
CA VAL A 1144 -3.75 -19.86 65.44
C VAL A 1144 -2.72 -19.56 66.52
N ILE A 1145 -3.02 -19.91 67.77
CA ILE A 1145 -2.10 -19.78 68.91
C ILE A 1145 -1.25 -21.05 69.03
N ARG A 1146 0.08 -20.90 68.92
CA ARG A 1146 1.04 -22.00 69.07
C ARG A 1146 1.99 -21.73 70.23
N ILE A 1147 1.82 -22.49 71.31
CA ILE A 1147 2.71 -22.44 72.48
C ILE A 1147 3.74 -23.55 72.31
N PRO A 1148 5.04 -23.22 72.12
CA PRO A 1148 6.07 -24.18 71.78
C PRO A 1148 6.50 -25.02 72.99
N ASP A 1149 7.35 -26.02 72.72
CA ASP A 1149 7.93 -26.87 73.76
C ASP A 1149 9.01 -26.13 74.58
N THR A 1150 9.74 -25.23 73.93
CA THR A 1150 10.85 -24.43 74.44
C THR A 1150 10.84 -23.06 73.76
N VAL A 1151 11.39 -22.05 74.42
CA VAL A 1151 11.65 -20.71 73.87
C VAL A 1151 13.09 -20.33 74.20
N VAL A 1152 13.77 -19.64 73.30
CA VAL A 1152 15.18 -19.23 73.46
C VAL A 1152 15.23 -17.72 73.70
N PHE A 1153 15.98 -17.30 74.71
CA PHE A 1153 16.29 -15.91 75.00
C PHE A 1153 17.79 -15.77 75.29
N GLY A 1154 18.48 -14.88 74.58
CA GLY A 1154 19.94 -14.91 74.51
C GLY A 1154 20.44 -16.25 73.95
N ASN A 1155 21.49 -16.81 74.54
CA ASN A 1155 22.03 -18.14 74.21
C ASN A 1155 21.35 -19.30 74.96
N LYS A 1156 20.34 -19.02 75.81
CA LYS A 1156 19.77 -20.00 76.75
C LYS A 1156 18.36 -20.42 76.35
N SER A 1157 18.14 -21.74 76.33
CA SER A 1157 16.83 -22.33 76.05
C SER A 1157 16.04 -22.57 77.33
N TYR A 1158 14.78 -22.10 77.34
CA TYR A 1158 13.84 -22.23 78.44
C TYR A 1158 12.69 -23.16 78.03
N ARG A 1159 12.45 -24.20 78.82
CA ARG A 1159 11.30 -25.09 78.60
C ARG A 1159 10.01 -24.37 78.99
N VAL A 1160 9.02 -24.35 78.10
CA VAL A 1160 7.71 -23.79 78.41
C VAL A 1160 6.92 -24.81 79.22
N THR A 1161 6.85 -24.60 80.53
CA THR A 1161 6.33 -25.58 81.49
C THR A 1161 4.92 -25.26 82.00
N SER A 1162 4.45 -24.02 81.83
CA SER A 1162 3.09 -23.64 82.20
C SER A 1162 2.51 -22.58 81.26
N ILE A 1163 1.20 -22.41 81.31
CA ILE A 1163 0.47 -21.29 80.73
C ILE A 1163 -0.13 -20.47 81.86
N GLN A 1164 0.18 -19.18 81.91
CA GLN A 1164 -0.25 -18.29 82.98
C GLN A 1164 -1.78 -18.15 83.01
N SER A 1165 -2.31 -17.83 84.20
CA SER A 1165 -3.73 -17.55 84.34
C SER A 1165 -4.16 -16.38 83.45
N SER A 1166 -5.29 -16.55 82.76
CA SER A 1166 -5.87 -15.60 81.82
C SER A 1166 -5.03 -15.22 80.58
N ALA A 1167 -3.86 -15.83 80.36
CA ALA A 1167 -2.88 -15.44 79.33
C ALA A 1167 -3.46 -15.17 77.92
N PHE A 1168 -4.45 -15.95 77.50
CA PHE A 1168 -5.09 -15.86 76.19
C PHE A 1168 -6.60 -15.67 76.29
N THR A 1169 -7.09 -15.05 77.36
CA THR A 1169 -8.53 -14.77 77.55
C THR A 1169 -9.07 -13.88 76.43
N LYS A 1170 -10.25 -14.22 75.89
CA LYS A 1170 -10.99 -13.47 74.85
C LYS A 1170 -10.23 -13.27 73.52
N LYS A 1171 -9.14 -13.99 73.27
CA LYS A 1171 -8.38 -13.89 72.01
C LYS A 1171 -9.16 -14.47 70.83
N LYS A 1172 -8.90 -13.95 69.63
CA LYS A 1172 -9.65 -14.26 68.40
C LYS A 1172 -9.25 -15.58 67.71
N ALA A 1173 -8.31 -16.32 68.29
CA ALA A 1173 -7.78 -17.55 67.70
C ALA A 1173 -8.84 -18.63 67.41
N ALA A 1174 -8.73 -19.25 66.24
CA ALA A 1174 -9.54 -20.36 65.77
C ALA A 1174 -8.94 -21.72 66.16
N GLU A 1175 -7.61 -21.84 66.30
CA GLU A 1175 -6.95 -23.05 66.78
C GLU A 1175 -5.89 -22.76 67.86
N VAL A 1176 -5.69 -23.70 68.79
CA VAL A 1176 -4.64 -23.65 69.82
C VAL A 1176 -3.84 -24.96 69.80
N THR A 1177 -2.51 -24.85 69.76
CA THR A 1177 -1.60 -25.99 69.99
C THR A 1177 -0.70 -25.70 71.18
N ILE A 1178 -0.66 -26.61 72.15
CA ILE A 1178 0.14 -26.51 73.37
C ILE A 1178 1.26 -27.56 73.33
N GLY A 1179 2.49 -27.10 73.55
CA GLY A 1179 3.72 -27.88 73.48
C GLY A 1179 3.81 -29.04 74.47
N LYS A 1180 4.78 -29.93 74.25
CA LYS A 1180 4.93 -31.21 74.92
C LYS A 1180 5.40 -31.12 76.37
N ASN A 1181 5.99 -29.98 76.76
CA ASN A 1181 6.58 -29.76 78.09
C ASN A 1181 5.63 -29.11 79.10
N VAL A 1182 4.47 -28.61 78.66
CA VAL A 1182 3.54 -27.89 79.54
C VAL A 1182 2.93 -28.82 80.57
N GLU A 1183 3.21 -28.57 81.84
CA GLU A 1183 2.71 -29.31 82.99
C GLU A 1183 1.40 -28.74 83.54
N GLN A 1184 1.16 -27.43 83.37
CA GLN A 1184 -0.01 -26.75 83.94
C GLN A 1184 -0.63 -25.73 82.97
N ILE A 1185 -1.95 -25.73 82.87
CA ILE A 1185 -2.73 -24.69 82.18
C ILE A 1185 -3.47 -23.87 83.22
N GLY A 1186 -3.20 -22.56 83.29
CA GLY A 1186 -3.72 -21.67 84.31
C GLY A 1186 -5.24 -21.46 84.31
N LYS A 1187 -5.73 -20.83 85.39
CA LYS A 1187 -7.13 -20.45 85.54
C LYS A 1187 -7.51 -19.47 84.43
N ASN A 1188 -8.67 -19.67 83.80
CA ASN A 1188 -9.16 -18.85 82.68
C ASN A 1188 -8.21 -18.73 81.46
N ALA A 1189 -7.15 -19.53 81.33
CA ALA A 1189 -6.09 -19.30 80.34
C ALA A 1189 -6.58 -19.01 78.91
N PHE A 1190 -7.65 -19.68 78.45
CA PHE A 1190 -8.30 -19.50 77.15
C PHE A 1190 -9.80 -19.20 77.29
N ALA A 1191 -10.22 -18.57 78.39
CA ALA A 1191 -11.64 -18.32 78.62
C ALA A 1191 -12.20 -17.35 77.57
N SER A 1192 -13.42 -17.62 77.10
CA SER A 1192 -14.18 -16.80 76.15
C SER A 1192 -13.50 -16.59 74.78
N CYS A 1193 -12.61 -17.49 74.37
CA CYS A 1193 -12.14 -17.54 72.98
C CYS A 1193 -13.24 -18.11 72.08
N LYS A 1194 -14.24 -17.29 71.76
CA LYS A 1194 -15.49 -17.71 71.10
C LYS A 1194 -15.26 -18.33 69.72
N LYS A 1195 -14.18 -17.97 69.04
CA LYS A 1195 -13.80 -18.50 67.71
C LYS A 1195 -12.99 -19.79 67.76
N LEU A 1196 -12.53 -20.23 68.94
CA LEU A 1196 -11.65 -21.38 69.09
C LEU A 1196 -12.39 -22.68 68.78
N LYS A 1197 -12.09 -23.28 67.63
CA LYS A 1197 -12.70 -24.51 67.11
C LYS A 1197 -11.92 -25.76 67.53
N LYS A 1198 -10.61 -25.67 67.71
CA LYS A 1198 -9.74 -26.84 67.93
C LYS A 1198 -8.63 -26.55 68.91
N THR A 1199 -8.41 -27.47 69.85
CA THR A 1199 -7.26 -27.43 70.76
C THR A 1199 -6.52 -28.75 70.77
N VAL A 1200 -5.21 -28.70 70.56
CA VAL A 1200 -4.32 -29.86 70.61
C VAL A 1200 -3.30 -29.66 71.72
N ILE A 1201 -3.46 -30.41 72.81
CA ILE A 1201 -2.51 -30.44 73.93
C ILE A 1201 -1.54 -31.59 73.69
N LYS A 1202 -0.38 -31.27 73.12
CA LYS A 1202 0.66 -32.27 72.80
C LYS A 1202 1.37 -32.77 74.05
N SER A 1203 1.30 -32.03 75.17
CA SER A 1203 1.91 -32.41 76.44
C SER A 1203 1.53 -33.81 76.91
N THR A 1204 2.57 -34.62 77.11
CA THR A 1204 2.49 -35.89 77.85
C THR A 1204 2.71 -35.68 79.35
N LYS A 1205 3.21 -34.52 79.76
CA LYS A 1205 3.56 -34.14 81.14
C LYS A 1205 2.48 -33.31 81.84
N LEU A 1206 1.37 -32.98 81.18
CA LEU A 1206 0.30 -32.17 81.75
C LEU A 1206 -0.29 -32.84 83.00
N LYS A 1207 -0.21 -32.13 84.13
CA LYS A 1207 -0.70 -32.55 85.46
C LYS A 1207 -2.01 -31.85 85.82
N GLU A 1208 -2.18 -30.58 85.46
CA GLU A 1208 -3.34 -29.77 85.85
C GLU A 1208 -3.91 -28.89 84.72
N ILE A 1209 -5.24 -28.85 84.61
CA ILE A 1209 -5.99 -27.85 83.84
C ILE A 1209 -6.79 -27.01 84.83
N GLY A 1210 -6.56 -25.71 84.85
CA GLY A 1210 -7.11 -24.79 85.83
C GLY A 1210 -8.63 -24.55 85.72
N ASN A 1211 -9.18 -23.93 86.76
CA ASN A 1211 -10.60 -23.55 86.79
C ASN A 1211 -10.95 -22.67 85.59
N LYS A 1212 -12.07 -22.97 84.92
CA LYS A 1212 -12.58 -22.20 83.78
C LYS A 1212 -11.61 -22.04 82.60
N ALA A 1213 -10.56 -22.86 82.48
CA ALA A 1213 -9.48 -22.68 81.50
C ALA A 1213 -9.96 -22.47 80.04
N PHE A 1214 -11.00 -23.18 79.60
CA PHE A 1214 -11.62 -23.08 78.28
C PHE A 1214 -13.12 -22.70 78.36
N ARG A 1215 -13.52 -22.00 79.44
CA ARG A 1215 -14.92 -21.64 79.65
C ARG A 1215 -15.40 -20.68 78.56
N GLY A 1216 -16.52 -20.98 77.93
CA GLY A 1216 -17.14 -20.10 76.92
C GLY A 1216 -16.48 -20.13 75.53
N CYS A 1217 -15.64 -21.13 75.25
CA CYS A 1217 -15.15 -21.39 73.88
C CYS A 1217 -16.26 -22.09 73.06
N THR A 1218 -17.30 -21.33 72.71
CA THR A 1218 -18.55 -21.85 72.15
C THR A 1218 -18.38 -22.57 70.80
N ALA A 1219 -17.40 -22.17 69.98
CA ALA A 1219 -17.11 -22.81 68.71
C ALA A 1219 -16.29 -24.11 68.81
N MET A 1220 -15.84 -24.50 70.01
CA MET A 1220 -14.91 -25.62 70.19
C MET A 1220 -15.54 -26.94 69.76
N LYS A 1221 -14.97 -27.57 68.73
CA LYS A 1221 -15.40 -28.86 68.17
C LYS A 1221 -14.50 -30.00 68.62
N THR A 1222 -13.20 -29.79 68.75
CA THR A 1222 -12.26 -30.88 69.08
C THR A 1222 -11.23 -30.45 70.10
N ILE A 1223 -11.05 -31.26 71.14
CA ILE A 1223 -9.95 -31.12 72.10
C ILE A 1223 -9.19 -32.44 72.16
N THR A 1224 -7.90 -32.42 71.88
CA THR A 1224 -7.04 -33.61 72.00
C THR A 1224 -6.09 -33.44 73.15
N ILE A 1225 -6.14 -34.37 74.11
CA ILE A 1225 -5.27 -34.42 75.29
C ILE A 1225 -4.37 -35.64 75.18
N LYS A 1226 -3.05 -35.46 75.08
CA LYS A 1226 -2.11 -36.58 74.97
C LYS A 1226 -1.58 -37.09 76.32
N SER A 1227 -1.66 -36.30 77.39
CA SER A 1227 -1.18 -36.68 78.72
C SER A 1227 -1.95 -37.88 79.28
N LYS A 1228 -1.21 -38.84 79.87
CA LYS A 1228 -1.75 -39.96 80.64
C LYS A 1228 -1.75 -39.70 82.16
N GLY A 1229 -1.25 -38.54 82.59
CA GLY A 1229 -0.96 -38.22 84.00
C GLY A 1229 -1.71 -37.01 84.57
N ILE A 1230 -2.85 -36.60 83.99
CA ILE A 1230 -3.64 -35.49 84.54
C ILE A 1230 -4.22 -35.90 85.89
N LYS A 1231 -3.84 -35.15 86.94
CA LYS A 1231 -4.32 -35.36 88.31
C LYS A 1231 -5.55 -34.51 88.62
N LYS A 1232 -5.65 -33.32 88.03
CA LYS A 1232 -6.70 -32.34 88.36
C LYS A 1232 -7.20 -31.57 87.14
N ILE A 1233 -8.52 -31.48 87.03
CA ILE A 1233 -9.21 -30.59 86.09
C ILE A 1233 -10.14 -29.69 86.91
N GLY A 1234 -9.92 -28.39 86.80
CA GLY A 1234 -10.62 -27.38 87.58
C GLY A 1234 -12.11 -27.29 87.25
N LYS A 1235 -12.89 -26.77 88.21
CA LYS A 1235 -14.34 -26.60 88.07
C LYS A 1235 -14.63 -25.71 86.86
N HIS A 1236 -15.59 -26.14 86.05
CA HIS A 1236 -16.05 -25.45 84.83
C HIS A 1236 -14.97 -25.26 83.75
N ALA A 1237 -13.87 -26.04 83.78
CA ALA A 1237 -12.78 -25.90 82.81
C ALA A 1237 -13.26 -25.89 81.35
N PHE A 1238 -14.28 -26.69 81.03
CA PHE A 1238 -14.86 -26.81 79.68
C PHE A 1238 -16.34 -26.38 79.62
N GLN A 1239 -16.80 -25.55 80.57
CA GLN A 1239 -18.19 -25.10 80.57
C GLN A 1239 -18.46 -24.18 79.35
N GLY A 1240 -19.54 -24.43 78.62
CA GLY A 1240 -19.94 -23.59 77.49
C GLY A 1240 -19.20 -23.89 76.19
N ILE A 1241 -18.46 -25.00 76.09
CA ILE A 1241 -18.01 -25.52 74.79
C ILE A 1241 -19.17 -26.19 74.03
N SER A 1242 -19.00 -26.40 72.71
CA SER A 1242 -20.04 -27.00 71.88
C SER A 1242 -20.51 -28.35 72.43
N LYS A 1243 -21.84 -28.56 72.53
CA LYS A 1243 -22.43 -29.84 72.93
C LYS A 1243 -22.09 -30.99 71.96
N LYS A 1244 -21.70 -30.67 70.71
CA LYS A 1244 -21.24 -31.61 69.67
C LYS A 1244 -19.74 -31.88 69.73
N ALA A 1245 -19.01 -31.29 70.67
CA ALA A 1245 -17.56 -31.44 70.74
C ALA A 1245 -17.14 -32.89 70.98
N VAL A 1246 -15.93 -33.22 70.52
CA VAL A 1246 -15.25 -34.49 70.79
C VAL A 1246 -13.98 -34.21 71.58
N ILE A 1247 -13.87 -34.80 72.77
CA ILE A 1247 -12.63 -34.78 73.55
C ILE A 1247 -11.92 -36.12 73.35
N LYS A 1248 -10.74 -36.07 72.74
CA LYS A 1248 -9.88 -37.23 72.51
C LYS A 1248 -8.86 -37.35 73.63
N VAL A 1249 -8.86 -38.49 74.32
CA VAL A 1249 -7.95 -38.79 75.44
C VAL A 1249 -7.22 -40.11 75.18
N PRO A 1250 -6.11 -40.42 75.87
CA PRO A 1250 -5.44 -41.71 75.66
C PRO A 1250 -6.37 -42.86 76.05
N ALA A 1251 -6.53 -43.86 75.17
CA ALA A 1251 -7.50 -44.95 75.35
C ALA A 1251 -7.42 -45.61 76.73
N LYS A 1252 -6.20 -45.87 77.23
CA LYS A 1252 -5.94 -46.47 78.55
C LYS A 1252 -6.38 -45.60 79.75
N LYS A 1253 -6.66 -44.30 79.56
CA LYS A 1253 -7.10 -43.34 80.60
C LYS A 1253 -8.51 -42.80 80.37
N ARG A 1254 -9.23 -43.32 79.37
CA ARG A 1254 -10.56 -42.81 78.97
C ARG A 1254 -11.58 -42.84 80.11
N LYS A 1255 -11.62 -43.90 80.91
CA LYS A 1255 -12.55 -44.03 82.05
C LYS A 1255 -12.25 -42.99 83.15
N ASP A 1256 -10.99 -42.89 83.56
CA ASP A 1256 -10.53 -41.94 84.58
C ASP A 1256 -10.78 -40.49 84.16
N TYR A 1257 -10.43 -40.15 82.91
CA TYR A 1257 -10.61 -38.80 82.39
C TYR A 1257 -12.08 -38.47 82.15
N THR A 1258 -12.92 -39.46 81.79
CA THR A 1258 -14.37 -39.26 81.74
C THR A 1258 -14.92 -38.85 83.11
N LYS A 1259 -14.45 -39.47 84.20
CA LYS A 1259 -14.84 -39.08 85.56
C LYS A 1259 -14.36 -37.67 85.92
N LEU A 1260 -13.09 -37.36 85.64
CA LEU A 1260 -12.50 -36.04 85.93
C LEU A 1260 -13.18 -34.92 85.12
N LEU A 1261 -13.40 -35.12 83.81
CA LEU A 1261 -14.04 -34.15 82.94
C LEU A 1261 -15.51 -33.90 83.32
N LYS A 1262 -16.27 -34.96 83.65
CA LYS A 1262 -17.65 -34.81 84.14
C LYS A 1262 -17.69 -34.07 85.49
N LYS A 1263 -16.79 -34.40 86.43
CA LYS A 1263 -16.65 -33.68 87.71
C LYS A 1263 -16.26 -32.21 87.50
N ALA A 1264 -15.47 -31.91 86.47
CA ALA A 1264 -15.13 -30.56 86.05
C ALA A 1264 -16.26 -29.81 85.32
N GLY A 1265 -17.47 -30.39 85.23
CA GLY A 1265 -18.65 -29.74 84.66
C GLY A 1265 -18.78 -29.86 83.14
N LEU A 1266 -18.15 -30.86 82.52
CA LEU A 1266 -18.35 -31.16 81.10
C LEU A 1266 -19.81 -31.62 80.85
N ASN A 1267 -20.44 -31.09 79.79
CA ASN A 1267 -21.80 -31.45 79.42
C ASN A 1267 -21.91 -32.94 79.07
N LYS A 1268 -22.96 -33.62 79.58
CA LYS A 1268 -23.20 -35.06 79.38
C LYS A 1268 -23.28 -35.49 77.90
N LYS A 1269 -23.64 -34.58 76.97
CA LYS A 1269 -23.77 -34.85 75.52
C LYS A 1269 -22.44 -34.88 74.76
N ILE A 1270 -21.35 -34.40 75.37
CA ILE A 1270 -20.04 -34.30 74.70
C ILE A 1270 -19.39 -35.69 74.63
N LYS A 1271 -18.95 -36.09 73.44
CA LYS A 1271 -18.34 -37.41 73.22
C LYS A 1271 -16.90 -37.41 73.70
N ILE A 1272 -16.55 -38.31 74.62
CA ILE A 1272 -15.17 -38.57 75.02
C ILE A 1272 -14.71 -39.85 74.32
N LYS A 1273 -13.73 -39.71 73.44
CA LYS A 1273 -13.15 -40.78 72.64
C LYS A 1273 -11.77 -41.16 73.16
#